data_AF-A0A928EUE3-F1
#
_entry.id   AF-A0A928EUE3-F1
#
_cell.length_a   1.000
_cell.length_b   1.000
_cell.length_c   1.000
_cell.angle_alpha   90.00
_cell.angle_beta   90.00
_cell.angle_gamma   90.00
#
_symmetry.space_group_name_H-M   'P 1'
#
loop_
_entity.id
_entity.type
_entity.pdbx_description
1 polymer ?
#
loop_
_entity_poly.entity_id
_entity_poly.type
_entity_poly.pdbx_seq_one_letter_code
_entity_poly.pdbx_strand_id
1 'polypeptide(L)'
;MKRKLILRSVFVLLLVVCLASPLFCRADAASPSVWSGETASSFAGGSGTEADPYLIKTAEQLAFLAEQVRNGNTFLDQTIRLHGDLWLNDTSDWESWETKAPKNTWLPIGGYIPLAEPITTESAFQEAKKEYGNLYYLKNDSFSYTSSLKSGISQYYVIRQFKGSFDGNGHTIKGLYLSTDEGAQGLFGYTSLNKWATNSIRNLTLSESFLRGGEKTGGIVGICENDIENCTFRGVVSGTRKVGGIVGSLEAESLYGCINEGTVKGISCCGGIVGESDYGDVITKCANKGTVLSEQYDAGGIAGSILNLLLYNCANFGTVNAASYSGGIVPTVSSSSVVSDCYNAGTVHSQSRQTVGGIAAEVESADDTFCPTLIRCFSLTPVLFGENKIVRSVGTAGTGALIRSVYAFYDTSTLASSSTTGKGDSILYHNASDPASFEDFDFESLWTIEPKSGNPYPQLISFVDSAFGEQSAVWDGSIASGFAGGSGTETDPYRIETAEQLAFFAQSVNQGRSYLDCHIRLDADITLNDASKKLWTQSATQWTPIGGREEQPLPYPITNQSEFEEALAKYDTLYYRPSESSLSLTRVFREGVSQYYYQPAFKGSFNGNGHIIKGLYLYGIKSSQGLFASDGTYSSVIKNLGVINAFVGGESAVSGLSHNVSATISSCFFEGSVFGSSFVNGLAVGTVINSYHMGSVTGQQSVSGLGGNHSLFSYHAGSVSSSLNRHPIRYDGSHFVTFISCYYLDKPHLIDPLDSVYPPCFALTHEQMTQKESFNGFDFSSVWCLDTSSDYPYPTLRLFANPENAALWDGSIASGFAGGSGTKPDPYRIETAEQLALLSYNVKNGELYADTYFKLCRDISFNDTKISGWTFTANHWTPIGTGEYVYKSVPTPIRSFSDFQTARRTYSTLYVYDSDNMSYSSVYSYQSQHSAYYYSEQNAFRGHFDGDGHIISGLFSEATSSGLGMGLFGFVENGSIQNLTVTAANLFASSHSSFGGILAGHCVETVIERCSVSGSIGGNLAYAGGLVGYFSNGSLSFSCNHAAVLGNASTVTGGLIGYDVFGKISSCFNTGLVASMQSKSGGLIGSAWYTTLTDCYNRGHVMGSESVGSLIGEVRAMPHAPATLTNCYSSGTVLWNTRSASGSDCVIGSVSAASSSADEVPDPADLCHVNGVYYLDTEAETSADCVALPLTKEQMLSADSFAGFDFTSVWEMGETDGYLYPILKTPTNHLSDQNGDGVIDLLDLLELAIRFYDGDASLTADDLIAMIEWIVG
;
A
#
# COMPACT_ATOMS: atom_id res chain seq x y z
N MET A 1 11.01 4.56 -61.85
CA MET A 1 11.40 5.99 -61.82
C MET A 1 10.22 6.99 -61.79
N LYS A 2 8.98 6.59 -61.49
CA LYS A 2 7.82 7.49 -61.25
C LYS A 2 7.22 7.41 -59.83
N ARG A 3 7.80 6.61 -58.92
CA ARG A 3 7.40 6.53 -57.48
C ARG A 3 8.25 7.38 -56.53
N LYS A 4 9.39 7.94 -56.97
CA LYS A 4 10.26 8.82 -56.15
C LYS A 4 9.93 10.32 -56.26
N LEU A 5 8.98 10.71 -57.13
CA LEU A 5 8.61 12.12 -57.32
C LEU A 5 7.32 12.52 -56.59
N ILE A 6 6.48 11.55 -56.19
CA ILE A 6 5.22 11.81 -55.45
C ILE A 6 5.46 11.89 -53.94
N LEU A 7 6.49 11.21 -53.41
CA LEU A 7 6.82 11.26 -51.97
C LEU A 7 7.47 12.59 -51.54
N ARG A 8 8.16 13.30 -52.46
CA ARG A 8 8.76 14.61 -52.16
C ARG A 8 7.76 15.78 -52.21
N SER A 9 6.62 15.62 -52.88
CA SER A 9 5.58 16.64 -52.95
C SER A 9 4.60 16.58 -51.77
N VAL A 10 4.41 15.40 -51.15
CA VAL A 10 3.58 15.24 -49.93
C VAL A 10 4.35 15.71 -48.68
N PHE A 11 5.67 15.55 -48.65
CA PHE A 11 6.51 16.02 -47.53
C PHE A 11 6.63 17.56 -47.47
N VAL A 12 6.51 18.25 -48.61
CA VAL A 12 6.53 19.74 -48.66
C VAL A 12 5.14 20.33 -48.38
N LEU A 13 4.05 19.59 -48.60
CA LEU A 13 2.69 20.05 -48.27
C LEU A 13 2.37 19.93 -46.77
N LEU A 14 2.94 18.93 -46.07
CA LEU A 14 2.84 18.81 -44.60
C LEU A 14 3.65 19.87 -43.85
N LEU A 15 4.70 20.41 -44.47
CA LEU A 15 5.52 21.50 -43.90
C LEU A 15 4.87 22.90 -44.04
N VAL A 16 3.86 23.05 -44.90
CA VAL A 16 3.18 24.34 -45.16
C VAL A 16 1.84 24.46 -44.43
N VAL A 17 1.27 23.35 -43.92
CA VAL A 17 -0.01 23.38 -43.17
C VAL A 17 0.18 23.60 -41.65
N CYS A 18 1.40 23.54 -41.12
CA CYS A 18 1.69 23.99 -39.75
C CYS A 18 1.94 25.51 -39.61
N LEU A 19 1.83 26.27 -40.70
CA LEU A 19 2.05 27.73 -40.72
C LEU A 19 0.79 28.50 -41.16
N ALA A 20 -0.36 28.27 -40.52
CA ALA A 20 -1.50 29.20 -40.44
C ALA A 20 -2.62 28.57 -39.56
N SER A 21 -2.80 28.96 -38.30
CA SER A 21 -3.80 29.95 -37.80
C SER A 21 -3.87 29.87 -36.26
N PRO A 22 -4.47 30.82 -35.51
CA PRO A 22 -4.58 32.27 -35.68
C PRO A 22 -3.84 33.03 -34.56
N LEU A 23 -3.73 34.35 -34.75
CA LEU A 23 -3.24 35.33 -33.78
C LEU A 23 -3.90 35.16 -32.39
N PHE A 24 -3.11 34.78 -31.40
CA PHE A 24 -3.19 35.41 -30.09
C PHE A 24 -2.07 36.44 -30.02
N CYS A 25 -2.39 37.66 -29.56
CA CYS A 25 -1.42 38.73 -29.34
C CYS A 25 -0.24 38.21 -28.51
N ARG A 26 0.87 37.90 -29.18
CA ARG A 26 2.17 37.78 -28.56
C ARG A 26 2.57 39.20 -28.21
N ALA A 27 2.60 39.53 -26.92
CA ALA A 27 3.39 40.65 -26.47
C ALA A 27 4.82 40.41 -26.99
N ASP A 28 5.40 41.42 -27.63
CA ASP A 28 6.79 41.40 -28.07
C ASP A 28 7.69 41.04 -26.88
N ALA A 29 8.12 39.78 -26.79
CA ALA A 29 9.24 39.41 -25.94
C ALA A 29 10.48 39.97 -26.64
N ALA A 30 10.90 41.15 -26.20
CA ALA A 30 12.16 41.74 -26.59
C ALA A 30 13.27 40.68 -26.47
N SER A 31 14.15 40.61 -27.47
CA SER A 31 15.39 39.82 -27.39
C SER A 31 16.08 40.11 -26.05
N PRO A 32 16.44 39.09 -25.25
CA PRO A 32 16.98 39.31 -23.91
C PRO A 32 18.23 40.19 -23.99
N SER A 33 18.30 41.21 -23.15
CA SER A 33 19.42 42.15 -23.12
C SER A 33 20.65 41.50 -22.51
N VAL A 34 21.77 41.49 -23.25
CA VAL A 34 23.09 41.10 -22.72
C VAL A 34 23.51 42.10 -21.64
N TRP A 35 24.08 41.59 -20.55
CA TRP A 35 24.57 42.39 -19.43
C TRP A 35 25.42 43.57 -19.90
N SER A 36 25.10 44.75 -19.38
CA SER A 36 25.83 45.98 -19.69
C SER A 36 27.26 46.01 -19.11
N GLY A 37 27.50 45.23 -18.05
CA GLY A 37 28.68 45.31 -17.18
C GLY A 37 28.42 46.09 -15.87
N GLU A 38 27.25 46.73 -15.74
CA GLU A 38 26.88 47.55 -14.58
C GLU A 38 26.21 46.71 -13.47
N THR A 39 26.18 47.24 -12.24
CA THR A 39 25.42 46.68 -11.12
C THR A 39 24.11 47.43 -10.89
N ALA A 40 23.04 46.70 -10.56
CA ALA A 40 21.78 47.30 -10.14
C ALA A 40 21.92 47.91 -8.74
N SER A 41 20.98 48.78 -8.34
CA SER A 41 20.94 49.34 -6.99
C SER A 41 20.20 48.47 -5.97
N SER A 42 19.39 47.50 -6.43
CA SER A 42 18.56 46.62 -5.59
C SER A 42 18.03 45.41 -6.38
N PHE A 43 17.52 44.41 -5.67
CA PHE A 43 16.71 43.32 -6.25
C PHE A 43 15.39 43.82 -6.85
N ALA A 44 14.74 42.99 -7.66
CA ALA A 44 13.44 43.31 -8.28
C ALA A 44 12.27 43.33 -7.27
N GLY A 45 12.44 42.70 -6.11
CA GLY A 45 11.44 42.53 -5.06
C GLY A 45 11.82 41.40 -4.11
N GLY A 46 10.92 41.10 -3.16
CA GLY A 46 11.09 40.06 -2.15
C GLY A 46 11.68 40.56 -0.84
N SER A 47 11.38 39.85 0.24
CA SER A 47 11.93 40.05 1.59
C SER A 47 13.12 39.12 1.89
N GLY A 48 13.38 38.14 1.02
CA GLY A 48 14.44 37.16 1.18
C GLY A 48 14.07 35.97 2.03
N THR A 49 12.77 35.75 2.31
CA THR A 49 12.28 34.51 2.94
C THR A 49 12.00 33.45 1.87
N GLU A 50 11.89 32.18 2.23
CA GLU A 50 11.60 31.14 1.23
C GLU A 50 10.23 31.33 0.54
N ALA A 51 9.23 31.82 1.29
CA ALA A 51 7.90 32.17 0.77
C ALA A 51 7.89 33.45 -0.08
N ASP A 52 8.86 34.35 0.14
CA ASP A 52 8.99 35.63 -0.56
C ASP A 52 10.47 35.96 -0.84
N PRO A 53 11.10 35.23 -1.78
CA PRO A 53 12.54 35.30 -2.00
C PRO A 53 12.94 36.58 -2.73
N TYR A 54 14.20 37.01 -2.57
CA TYR A 54 14.74 38.10 -3.39
C TYR A 54 14.75 37.70 -4.86
N LEU A 55 14.13 38.53 -5.71
CA LEU A 55 13.95 38.21 -7.12
C LEU A 55 15.05 38.82 -8.00
N ILE A 56 15.67 37.98 -8.84
CA ILE A 56 16.60 38.39 -9.88
C ILE A 56 15.90 38.22 -11.24
N LYS A 57 15.69 39.35 -11.93
CA LYS A 57 15.12 39.45 -13.28
C LYS A 57 16.13 39.86 -14.35
N THR A 58 17.25 40.47 -13.95
CA THR A 58 18.29 40.95 -14.88
C THR A 58 19.69 40.58 -14.42
N ALA A 59 20.65 40.60 -15.35
CA ALA A 59 22.05 40.33 -15.06
C ALA A 59 22.67 41.36 -14.10
N GLU A 60 22.26 42.63 -14.21
CA GLU A 60 22.69 43.70 -13.30
C GLU A 60 22.30 43.41 -11.84
N GLN A 61 21.18 42.71 -11.61
CA GLN A 61 20.74 42.31 -10.26
C GLN A 61 21.50 41.10 -9.72
N LEU A 62 21.92 40.18 -10.59
CA LEU A 62 22.83 39.11 -10.22
C LEU A 62 24.23 39.67 -9.89
N ALA A 63 24.70 40.64 -10.66
CA ALA A 63 25.94 41.35 -10.37
C ALA A 63 25.85 42.13 -9.04
N PHE A 64 24.69 42.73 -8.75
CA PHE A 64 24.43 43.36 -7.44
C PHE A 64 24.58 42.37 -6.29
N LEU A 65 24.02 41.15 -6.40
CA LEU A 65 24.21 40.10 -5.38
C LEU A 65 25.71 39.81 -5.15
N ALA A 66 26.47 39.63 -6.24
CA ALA A 66 27.91 39.37 -6.14
C ALA A 66 28.65 40.53 -5.42
N GLU A 67 28.34 41.77 -5.76
CA GLU A 67 28.89 42.96 -5.11
C GLU A 67 28.54 43.01 -3.60
N GLN A 68 27.28 42.73 -3.24
CA GLN A 68 26.84 42.73 -1.83
C GLN A 68 27.59 41.67 -1.01
N VAL A 69 27.75 40.45 -1.52
CA VAL A 69 28.50 39.38 -0.83
C VAL A 69 29.96 39.73 -0.68
N ARG A 70 30.58 40.30 -1.72
CA ARG A 70 31.98 40.74 -1.68
C ARG A 70 32.21 41.87 -0.68
N ASN A 71 31.23 42.75 -0.50
CA ASN A 71 31.25 43.82 0.50
C ASN A 71 30.92 43.35 1.93
N GLY A 72 30.56 42.06 2.12
CA GLY A 72 30.39 41.45 3.44
C GLY A 72 28.95 41.13 3.83
N ASN A 73 27.96 41.39 2.98
CA ASN A 73 26.58 40.93 3.23
C ASN A 73 26.46 39.44 2.89
N THR A 74 26.32 38.59 3.90
CA THR A 74 26.35 37.13 3.70
C THR A 74 25.03 36.54 3.23
N PHE A 75 23.91 37.29 3.26
CA PHE A 75 22.56 36.78 3.01
C PHE A 75 22.20 35.57 3.88
N LEU A 76 22.62 35.60 5.15
CA LEU A 76 22.40 34.49 6.08
C LEU A 76 20.93 34.10 6.13
N ASP A 77 20.64 32.84 5.80
CA ASP A 77 19.30 32.23 5.83
C ASP A 77 18.26 32.95 4.96
N GLN A 78 18.74 33.68 3.94
CA GLN A 78 17.88 34.35 2.97
C GLN A 78 17.84 33.58 1.64
N THR A 79 16.66 33.52 1.03
CA THR A 79 16.43 32.88 -0.28
C THR A 79 16.45 33.91 -1.39
N ILE A 80 17.23 33.64 -2.43
CA ILE A 80 17.27 34.39 -3.69
C ILE A 80 16.81 33.47 -4.82
N ARG A 81 15.96 33.99 -5.72
CA ARG A 81 15.37 33.22 -6.82
C ARG A 81 15.48 33.92 -8.17
N LEU A 82 15.86 33.17 -9.20
CA LEU A 82 15.78 33.64 -10.60
C LEU A 82 14.33 33.66 -11.08
N HIS A 83 13.98 34.68 -11.85
CA HIS A 83 12.65 34.84 -12.44
C HIS A 83 12.67 34.78 -13.98
N GLY A 84 13.81 34.44 -14.56
CA GLY A 84 14.02 34.32 -16.00
C GLY A 84 15.47 34.00 -16.32
N ASP A 85 15.70 33.60 -17.57
CA ASP A 85 17.04 33.34 -18.09
C ASP A 85 17.85 34.64 -18.21
N LEU A 86 19.15 34.58 -17.95
CA LEU A 86 20.05 35.74 -17.93
C LEU A 86 21.20 35.58 -18.94
N TRP A 87 21.60 36.66 -19.60
CA TRP A 87 22.75 36.70 -20.52
C TRP A 87 23.83 37.63 -19.98
N LEU A 88 24.97 37.07 -19.59
CA LEU A 88 26.12 37.84 -19.09
C LEU A 88 27.02 38.34 -20.22
N ASN A 89 27.02 37.66 -21.37
CA ASN A 89 27.75 38.05 -22.58
C ASN A 89 26.98 37.62 -23.84
N ASP A 90 27.38 38.15 -25.01
CA ASP A 90 26.97 37.60 -26.31
C ASP A 90 27.69 36.28 -26.53
N THR A 91 26.95 35.19 -26.61
CA THR A 91 27.48 33.84 -26.66
C THR A 91 27.71 33.31 -28.07
N SER A 92 27.52 34.11 -29.12
CA SER A 92 27.68 33.64 -30.50
C SER A 92 29.08 33.11 -30.84
N ASP A 93 30.14 33.54 -30.14
CA ASP A 93 31.53 33.09 -30.31
C ASP A 93 32.16 32.48 -29.04
N TRP A 94 31.33 31.98 -28.11
CA TRP A 94 31.77 31.54 -26.77
C TRP A 94 32.86 30.47 -26.76
N GLU A 95 32.88 29.58 -27.76
CA GLU A 95 33.89 28.53 -27.91
C GLU A 95 35.31 29.08 -28.12
N SER A 96 35.44 30.35 -28.54
CA SER A 96 36.73 31.01 -28.77
C SER A 96 37.30 31.71 -27.53
N TRP A 97 36.56 31.75 -26.42
CA TRP A 97 36.87 32.56 -25.24
C TRP A 97 38.15 32.15 -24.49
N GLU A 98 38.69 30.96 -24.76
CA GLU A 98 40.03 30.56 -24.30
C GLU A 98 41.13 31.46 -24.89
N THR A 99 40.92 32.01 -26.09
CA THR A 99 41.90 32.85 -26.80
C THR A 99 41.43 34.29 -27.02
N LYS A 100 40.11 34.54 -26.94
CA LYS A 100 39.50 35.84 -27.21
C LYS A 100 38.40 36.13 -26.19
N ALA A 101 38.75 36.88 -25.14
CA ALA A 101 37.79 37.25 -24.09
C ALA A 101 36.58 38.01 -24.64
N PRO A 102 35.36 37.75 -24.13
CA PRO A 102 34.19 38.58 -24.40
C PRO A 102 34.27 39.92 -23.65
N LYS A 103 33.24 40.76 -23.82
CA LYS A 103 33.20 42.11 -23.24
C LYS A 103 33.23 42.10 -21.71
N ASN A 104 32.40 41.28 -21.07
CA ASN A 104 32.18 41.32 -19.64
C ASN A 104 32.89 40.15 -18.94
N THR A 105 33.54 40.44 -17.81
CA THR A 105 34.17 39.44 -16.94
C THR A 105 33.39 39.33 -15.64
N TRP A 106 33.09 38.10 -15.22
CA TRP A 106 32.37 37.79 -14.00
C TRP A 106 33.24 37.97 -12.76
N LEU A 107 32.59 38.43 -11.69
CA LEU A 107 33.13 38.48 -10.35
C LEU A 107 32.34 37.48 -9.49
N PRO A 108 32.98 36.45 -8.91
CA PRO A 108 32.27 35.43 -8.16
C PRO A 108 31.47 35.98 -6.98
N ILE A 109 30.35 35.32 -6.70
CA ILE A 109 29.58 35.55 -5.48
C ILE A 109 30.36 34.92 -4.31
N GLY A 110 30.98 35.76 -3.48
CA GLY A 110 31.90 35.30 -2.43
C GLY A 110 33.24 34.82 -2.98
N GLY A 111 34.14 34.38 -2.09
CA GLY A 111 35.48 33.91 -2.41
C GLY A 111 36.58 34.60 -1.61
N TYR A 112 37.81 34.47 -2.10
CA TYR A 112 39.00 35.09 -1.51
C TYR A 112 39.25 36.46 -2.15
N ILE A 113 39.07 37.53 -1.39
CA ILE A 113 39.14 38.89 -1.92
C ILE A 113 40.48 39.51 -1.53
N PRO A 114 41.39 39.78 -2.48
CA PRO A 114 42.61 40.51 -2.19
C PRO A 114 42.27 41.94 -1.79
N LEU A 115 42.94 42.43 -0.75
CA LEU A 115 42.90 43.85 -0.41
C LEU A 115 43.63 44.66 -1.49
N ALA A 116 43.01 45.76 -1.91
CA ALA A 116 43.51 46.58 -3.02
C ALA A 116 44.86 47.25 -2.70
N GLU A 117 45.07 47.64 -1.44
CA GLU A 117 46.28 48.32 -1.00
C GLU A 117 47.22 47.34 -0.26
N PRO A 118 48.52 47.25 -0.65
CA PRO A 118 49.50 46.42 0.04
C PRO A 118 49.71 46.86 1.49
N ILE A 119 49.61 45.93 2.44
CA ILE A 119 49.80 46.22 3.86
C ILE A 119 51.27 46.00 4.23
N THR A 120 52.00 47.08 4.51
CA THR A 120 53.43 47.04 4.83
C THR A 120 53.78 47.52 6.25
N THR A 121 52.80 48.02 7.00
CA THR A 121 52.98 48.51 8.37
C THR A 121 51.96 47.88 9.32
N GLU A 122 52.35 47.73 10.59
CA GLU A 122 51.45 47.17 11.62
C GLU A 122 50.21 48.06 11.81
N SER A 123 50.35 49.38 11.68
CA SER A 123 49.23 50.32 11.75
C SER A 123 48.18 50.07 10.66
N ALA A 124 48.61 49.91 9.40
CA ALA A 124 47.72 49.59 8.29
C ALA A 124 47.08 48.20 8.45
N PHE A 125 47.81 47.23 9.02
CA PHE A 125 47.27 45.90 9.32
C PHE A 125 46.13 45.97 10.35
N GLN A 126 46.30 46.72 11.43
CA GLN A 126 45.27 46.88 12.46
C GLN A 126 44.04 47.65 11.95
N GLU A 127 44.23 48.62 11.07
CA GLU A 127 43.13 49.35 10.43
C GLU A 127 42.31 48.45 9.50
N ALA A 128 42.97 47.70 8.62
CA ALA A 128 42.31 46.72 7.76
C ALA A 128 41.60 45.62 8.58
N LYS A 129 42.21 45.14 9.68
CA LYS A 129 41.56 44.16 10.55
C LYS A 129 40.28 44.71 11.20
N LYS A 130 40.27 46.00 11.54
CA LYS A 130 39.10 46.67 12.11
C LYS A 130 37.97 46.82 11.08
N GLU A 131 38.31 47.09 9.83
CA GLU A 131 37.34 47.27 8.75
C GLU A 131 36.79 45.94 8.21
N TYR A 132 37.65 44.96 7.99
CA TYR A 132 37.30 43.73 7.26
C TYR A 132 37.18 42.48 8.14
N GLY A 133 37.67 42.53 9.38
CA GLY A 133 37.69 41.40 10.31
C GLY A 133 38.94 40.52 10.17
N ASN A 134 38.75 39.21 10.05
CA ASN A 134 39.86 38.25 9.95
C ASN A 134 40.63 38.44 8.64
N LEU A 135 41.95 38.58 8.74
CA LEU A 135 42.85 38.73 7.61
C LEU A 135 43.65 37.45 7.39
N TYR A 136 43.82 37.11 6.11
CA TYR A 136 44.52 35.93 5.66
C TYR A 136 45.66 36.32 4.73
N TYR A 137 46.68 35.48 4.66
CA TYR A 137 47.78 35.61 3.70
C TYR A 137 48.13 34.24 3.14
N LEU A 138 48.74 34.22 1.95
CA LEU A 138 49.20 32.99 1.33
C LEU A 138 50.51 32.53 1.98
N LYS A 139 50.54 31.28 2.46
CA LYS A 139 51.72 30.59 2.96
C LYS A 139 51.75 29.19 2.36
N ASN A 140 52.79 28.87 1.58
CA ASN A 140 52.91 27.60 0.86
C ASN A 140 51.61 27.28 0.08
N ASP A 141 51.13 28.25 -0.70
CA ASP A 141 49.92 28.15 -1.53
C ASP A 141 48.61 27.85 -0.76
N SER A 142 48.62 28.04 0.56
CA SER A 142 47.46 27.86 1.45
C SER A 142 47.15 29.15 2.21
N PHE A 143 45.87 29.48 2.37
CA PHE A 143 45.45 30.64 3.17
C PHE A 143 45.67 30.39 4.66
N SER A 144 46.47 31.26 5.29
CA SER A 144 46.76 31.23 6.72
C SER A 144 46.18 32.46 7.40
N TYR A 145 45.38 32.25 8.45
CA TYR A 145 44.92 33.32 9.34
C TYR A 145 46.12 33.96 10.05
N THR A 146 46.06 35.27 10.26
CA THR A 146 47.01 35.95 11.15
C THR A 146 46.34 37.05 11.97
N SER A 147 46.81 37.17 13.20
CA SER A 147 46.42 38.22 14.13
C SER A 147 47.36 39.44 14.12
N SER A 148 48.46 39.42 13.36
CA SER A 148 49.49 40.47 13.28
C SER A 148 50.09 40.58 11.87
N LEU A 149 50.81 41.68 11.55
CA LEU A 149 51.61 41.78 10.33
C LEU A 149 52.65 40.64 10.29
N LYS A 150 52.91 40.10 9.10
CA LYS A 150 53.91 39.06 8.87
C LYS A 150 55.07 39.60 8.05
N SER A 151 56.29 39.33 8.53
CA SER A 151 57.51 39.75 7.84
C SER A 151 57.57 39.13 6.44
N GLY A 152 57.78 39.97 5.42
CA GLY A 152 57.86 39.53 4.02
C GLY A 152 56.52 39.31 3.32
N ILE A 153 55.39 39.62 3.96
CA ILE A 153 54.05 39.53 3.37
C ILE A 153 53.46 40.94 3.23
N SER A 154 53.07 41.31 2.01
CA SER A 154 52.39 42.60 1.74
C SER A 154 50.98 42.44 1.16
N GLN A 155 50.63 41.26 0.62
CA GLN A 155 49.28 40.97 0.11
C GLN A 155 48.47 40.21 1.16
N TYR A 156 47.30 40.74 1.49
CA TYR A 156 46.35 40.14 2.43
C TYR A 156 44.98 39.97 1.78
N TYR A 157 44.21 39.04 2.31
CA TYR A 157 42.93 38.63 1.77
C TYR A 157 41.85 38.58 2.84
N VAL A 158 40.61 38.78 2.41
CA VAL A 158 39.39 38.62 3.20
C VAL A 158 38.57 37.50 2.59
N ILE A 159 38.07 36.60 3.44
CA ILE A 159 37.18 35.52 3.00
C ILE A 159 35.74 36.03 3.08
N ARG A 160 35.01 35.97 1.97
CA ARG A 160 33.58 36.30 1.91
C ARG A 160 32.79 35.07 1.50
N GLN A 161 31.73 34.79 2.24
CA GLN A 161 30.92 33.59 2.07
C GLN A 161 29.47 34.00 1.76
N PHE A 162 28.88 33.33 0.79
CA PHE A 162 27.43 33.34 0.61
C PHE A 162 26.80 32.30 1.56
N LYS A 163 25.90 32.75 2.44
CA LYS A 163 25.25 31.92 3.48
C LYS A 163 23.73 31.85 3.32
N GLY A 164 23.24 32.13 2.12
CA GLY A 164 21.83 32.05 1.77
C GLY A 164 21.54 30.86 0.85
N SER A 165 20.30 30.77 0.40
CA SER A 165 19.85 29.82 -0.61
C SER A 165 19.70 30.51 -1.97
N PHE A 166 20.09 29.82 -3.04
CA PHE A 166 19.95 30.30 -4.41
C PHE A 166 19.16 29.31 -5.25
N ASP A 167 17.95 29.69 -5.66
CA ASP A 167 17.06 28.88 -6.47
C ASP A 167 17.02 29.41 -7.90
N GLY A 168 17.59 28.64 -8.83
CA GLY A 168 17.52 28.92 -10.25
C GLY A 168 16.12 28.80 -10.82
N ASN A 169 15.17 28.16 -10.12
CA ASN A 169 13.77 27.99 -10.54
C ASN A 169 13.64 27.40 -11.97
N GLY A 170 14.59 26.55 -12.36
CA GLY A 170 14.68 25.95 -13.70
C GLY A 170 15.25 26.86 -14.78
N HIS A 171 15.67 28.09 -14.46
CA HIS A 171 16.22 29.05 -15.40
C HIS A 171 17.72 28.86 -15.67
N THR A 172 18.15 29.44 -16.79
CA THR A 172 19.52 29.36 -17.29
C THR A 172 20.24 30.71 -17.20
N ILE A 173 21.47 30.70 -16.69
CA ILE A 173 22.42 31.80 -16.82
C ILE A 173 23.39 31.46 -17.97
N LYS A 174 23.52 32.36 -18.94
CA LYS A 174 24.33 32.20 -20.15
C LYS A 174 25.51 33.14 -20.20
N GLY A 175 26.61 32.67 -20.78
CA GLY A 175 27.75 33.54 -21.13
C GLY A 175 28.60 33.99 -19.95
N LEU A 176 28.71 33.17 -18.89
CA LEU A 176 29.61 33.44 -17.77
C LEU A 176 31.06 33.35 -18.28
N TYR A 177 31.83 34.43 -18.15
CA TYR A 177 33.26 34.44 -18.50
C TYR A 177 34.09 34.86 -17.29
N LEU A 178 35.05 34.03 -16.90
CA LEU A 178 35.99 34.30 -15.81
C LEU A 178 37.36 33.75 -16.17
N SER A 179 38.42 34.56 -15.98
CA SER A 179 39.80 34.12 -16.20
C SER A 179 40.75 34.78 -15.21
N THR A 180 41.20 34.01 -14.24
CA THR A 180 42.12 34.38 -13.16
C THR A 180 43.02 33.18 -12.81
N ASP A 181 44.10 33.43 -12.06
CA ASP A 181 44.91 32.37 -11.46
C ASP A 181 44.59 32.20 -9.95
N GLU A 182 43.61 32.94 -9.43
CA GLU A 182 43.14 32.85 -8.03
C GLU A 182 42.26 31.61 -7.79
N GLY A 183 42.30 31.05 -6.58
CA GLY A 183 41.47 29.90 -6.20
C GLY A 183 40.05 30.27 -5.75
N ALA A 184 39.20 29.26 -5.51
CA ALA A 184 37.79 29.41 -5.11
C ALA A 184 36.97 30.20 -6.15
N GLN A 185 36.85 29.64 -7.36
CA GLN A 185 36.22 30.30 -8.51
C GLN A 185 35.01 29.51 -9.03
N GLY A 186 34.01 30.24 -9.53
CA GLY A 186 32.75 29.74 -10.07
C GLY A 186 31.77 30.90 -10.29
N LEU A 187 30.49 30.59 -10.54
CA LEU A 187 29.43 31.59 -10.34
C LEU A 187 29.46 32.09 -8.88
N PHE A 188 29.59 31.14 -7.96
CA PHE A 188 29.92 31.33 -6.56
C PHE A 188 31.39 30.98 -6.31
N GLY A 189 32.11 31.84 -5.61
CA GLY A 189 33.49 31.55 -5.21
C GLY A 189 33.53 30.66 -3.97
N TYR A 190 32.77 31.05 -2.94
CA TYR A 190 32.70 30.32 -1.67
C TYR A 190 31.32 30.50 -1.01
N THR A 191 30.65 29.37 -0.76
CA THR A 191 29.41 29.30 0.02
C THR A 191 29.68 28.66 1.39
N SER A 192 28.94 29.06 2.42
CA SER A 192 29.12 28.54 3.79
C SER A 192 27.80 28.22 4.45
N LEU A 193 27.76 27.14 5.22
CA LEU A 193 26.58 26.78 6.00
C LEU A 193 26.44 27.63 7.26
N ASN A 194 25.19 27.74 7.69
CA ASN A 194 24.86 28.03 9.08
C ASN A 194 24.57 26.70 9.76
N LYS A 195 25.11 26.45 10.96
CA LYS A 195 25.00 25.15 11.66
C LYS A 195 23.56 24.77 12.07
N TRP A 196 22.58 25.58 11.70
CA TRP A 196 21.17 25.48 12.08
C TRP A 196 20.20 25.74 10.90
N ALA A 197 20.68 25.84 9.64
CA ALA A 197 19.82 26.10 8.47
C ALA A 197 20.29 25.32 7.23
N THR A 198 19.33 24.78 6.48
CA THR A 198 19.52 24.01 5.23
C THR A 198 19.62 24.96 4.04
N ASN A 199 20.79 25.54 3.79
CA ASN A 199 20.99 26.45 2.66
C ASN A 199 21.45 25.67 1.41
N SER A 200 20.78 25.91 0.28
CA SER A 200 21.04 25.18 -0.98
C SER A 200 21.22 26.06 -2.21
N ILE A 201 21.98 25.58 -3.19
CA ILE A 201 22.02 26.08 -4.56
C ILE A 201 21.31 25.06 -5.44
N ARG A 202 20.16 25.43 -6.03
CA ARG A 202 19.32 24.46 -6.72
C ARG A 202 18.73 24.92 -8.05
N ASN A 203 18.35 23.96 -8.89
CA ASN A 203 17.55 24.16 -10.11
C ASN A 203 18.13 25.19 -11.08
N LEU A 204 19.46 25.21 -11.23
CA LEU A 204 20.17 26.20 -12.03
C LEU A 204 20.93 25.55 -13.19
N THR A 205 20.82 26.13 -14.38
CA THR A 205 21.71 25.79 -15.50
C THR A 205 22.68 26.95 -15.79
N LEU A 206 23.97 26.66 -15.84
CA LEU A 206 24.97 27.53 -16.49
C LEU A 206 25.26 26.98 -17.88
N SER A 207 25.18 27.83 -18.91
CA SER A 207 25.49 27.41 -20.28
C SER A 207 26.34 28.41 -21.04
N GLU A 208 27.00 27.92 -22.09
CA GLU A 208 27.82 28.73 -23.00
C GLU A 208 28.86 29.56 -22.21
N SER A 209 29.53 28.92 -21.24
CA SER A 209 30.35 29.58 -20.22
C SER A 209 31.83 29.15 -20.26
N PHE A 210 32.75 30.04 -19.86
CA PHE A 210 34.19 29.78 -19.78
C PHE A 210 34.75 30.28 -18.45
N LEU A 211 35.37 29.39 -17.68
CA LEU A 211 35.97 29.68 -16.39
C LEU A 211 37.42 29.16 -16.37
N ARG A 212 38.36 30.04 -16.06
CA ARG A 212 39.76 29.70 -15.75
C ARG A 212 40.09 30.26 -14.38
N GLY A 213 40.44 29.39 -13.44
CA GLY A 213 40.82 29.73 -12.06
C GLY A 213 42.11 29.02 -11.61
N GLY A 214 42.45 29.18 -10.34
CA GLY A 214 43.50 28.46 -9.63
C GLY A 214 42.98 27.17 -8.98
N GLU A 215 43.31 26.96 -7.70
CA GLU A 215 42.81 25.81 -6.94
C GLU A 215 41.33 25.95 -6.55
N LYS A 216 40.59 24.84 -6.41
CA LYS A 216 39.17 24.83 -6.01
C LYS A 216 38.29 25.62 -7.00
N THR A 217 38.35 25.22 -8.26
CA THR A 217 37.60 25.87 -9.35
C THR A 217 36.44 24.97 -9.78
N GLY A 218 35.21 25.47 -9.67
CA GLY A 218 34.01 24.80 -10.15
C GLY A 218 33.26 25.62 -11.18
N GLY A 219 32.47 24.98 -12.04
CA GLY A 219 31.63 25.71 -12.99
C GLY A 219 30.55 26.54 -12.29
N ILE A 220 29.94 26.00 -11.23
CA ILE A 220 28.92 26.67 -10.43
C ILE A 220 29.52 27.21 -9.14
N VAL A 221 30.25 26.39 -8.38
CA VAL A 221 30.78 26.77 -7.06
C VAL A 221 32.25 26.39 -6.93
N GLY A 222 33.09 27.32 -6.49
CA GLY A 222 34.49 27.02 -6.15
C GLY A 222 34.60 26.13 -4.90
N ILE A 223 34.17 26.67 -3.76
CA ILE A 223 34.08 25.96 -2.47
C ILE A 223 32.62 25.95 -2.02
N CYS A 224 32.08 24.75 -1.85
CA CYS A 224 30.68 24.56 -1.52
C CYS A 224 30.56 23.90 -0.15
N GLU A 225 30.10 24.64 0.85
CA GLU A 225 29.56 24.03 2.07
C GLU A 225 28.03 23.89 1.98
N ASN A 226 27.37 24.60 1.06
CA ASN A 226 25.92 24.48 0.86
C ASN A 226 25.57 23.19 0.13
N ASP A 227 24.35 22.68 0.33
CA ASP A 227 23.81 21.65 -0.54
C ASP A 227 23.68 22.18 -1.98
N ILE A 228 23.87 21.30 -2.95
CA ILE A 228 23.68 21.65 -4.37
C ILE A 228 22.79 20.62 -5.06
N GLU A 229 21.72 21.06 -5.71
CA GLU A 229 20.68 20.16 -6.23
C GLU A 229 20.29 20.51 -7.68
N ASN A 230 20.12 19.50 -8.55
CA ASN A 230 19.54 19.66 -9.89
C ASN A 230 20.21 20.76 -10.73
N CYS A 231 21.52 20.91 -10.58
CA CYS A 231 22.26 21.95 -11.26
C CYS A 231 23.04 21.40 -12.46
N THR A 232 23.04 22.14 -13.57
CA THR A 232 23.70 21.74 -14.82
C THR A 232 24.75 22.75 -15.25
N PHE A 233 25.93 22.27 -15.66
CA PHE A 233 26.98 23.12 -16.25
C PHE A 233 27.28 22.71 -17.69
N ARG A 234 27.27 23.68 -18.62
CA ARG A 234 27.65 23.56 -20.02
C ARG A 234 28.68 24.64 -20.38
N GLY A 235 29.93 24.25 -20.53
CA GLY A 235 31.00 25.22 -20.78
C GLY A 235 32.39 24.62 -20.67
N VAL A 236 33.38 25.45 -20.38
CA VAL A 236 34.75 25.04 -20.06
C VAL A 236 35.12 25.52 -18.66
N VAL A 237 35.58 24.61 -17.81
CA VAL A 237 36.20 24.91 -16.51
C VAL A 237 37.67 24.51 -16.59
N SER A 238 38.59 25.41 -16.24
CA SER A 238 40.02 25.14 -16.18
C SER A 238 40.60 25.63 -14.86
N GLY A 239 41.41 24.81 -14.20
CA GLY A 239 42.01 25.16 -12.90
C GLY A 239 43.36 24.48 -12.68
N THR A 240 43.98 24.68 -11.51
CA THR A 240 45.21 23.97 -11.15
C THR A 240 44.90 22.67 -10.41
N ARG A 241 44.31 22.73 -9.22
CA ARG A 241 43.99 21.56 -8.37
C ARG A 241 42.56 21.63 -7.86
N LYS A 242 41.89 20.48 -7.66
CA LYS A 242 40.48 20.39 -7.21
C LYS A 242 39.56 21.12 -8.18
N VAL A 243 39.49 20.61 -9.40
CA VAL A 243 38.72 21.22 -10.49
C VAL A 243 37.50 20.35 -10.79
N GLY A 244 36.30 20.93 -10.68
CA GLY A 244 35.05 20.22 -10.94
C GLY A 244 34.19 20.92 -11.99
N GLY A 245 33.39 20.16 -12.74
CA GLY A 245 32.41 20.76 -13.64
C GLY A 245 31.31 21.53 -12.91
N ILE A 246 30.97 21.09 -11.69
CA ILE A 246 29.97 21.74 -10.83
C ILE A 246 30.65 22.40 -9.64
N VAL A 247 31.38 21.62 -8.84
CA VAL A 247 32.01 22.07 -7.59
C VAL A 247 33.52 21.80 -7.60
N GLY A 248 34.34 22.80 -7.24
CA GLY A 248 35.78 22.59 -7.08
C GLY A 248 36.12 21.74 -5.84
N SER A 249 35.70 22.22 -4.67
CA SER A 249 35.87 21.59 -3.35
C SER A 249 34.52 21.47 -2.67
N LEU A 250 34.09 20.24 -2.39
CA LEU A 250 32.86 19.94 -1.66
C LEU A 250 33.19 19.74 -0.18
N GLU A 251 32.52 20.53 0.66
CA GLU A 251 32.57 20.51 2.13
C GLU A 251 31.12 20.58 2.66
N ALA A 252 30.17 20.02 1.90
CA ALA A 252 28.73 20.14 2.09
C ALA A 252 28.10 18.78 2.40
N GLU A 253 26.95 18.78 3.07
CA GLU A 253 26.26 17.54 3.43
C GLU A 253 25.85 16.72 2.17
N SER A 254 25.34 17.37 1.10
CA SER A 254 24.87 16.67 -0.11
C SER A 254 25.06 17.42 -1.47
N LEU A 255 25.13 16.67 -2.58
CA LEU A 255 25.32 17.21 -3.95
C LEU A 255 24.33 16.67 -5.02
N TYR A 256 23.02 16.69 -4.86
CA TYR A 256 22.10 15.89 -5.70
C TYR A 256 21.95 16.26 -7.19
N GLY A 257 21.82 15.27 -8.08
CA GLY A 257 21.06 15.45 -9.34
C GLY A 257 21.77 16.33 -10.37
N CYS A 258 23.04 16.63 -10.10
CA CYS A 258 23.82 17.56 -10.90
C CYS A 258 24.38 16.90 -12.15
N ILE A 259 24.43 17.66 -13.25
CA ILE A 259 24.91 17.20 -14.54
C ILE A 259 25.99 18.13 -15.07
N ASN A 260 27.17 17.59 -15.35
CA ASN A 260 28.19 18.32 -16.11
C ASN A 260 28.16 17.87 -17.57
N GLU A 261 27.94 18.78 -18.50
CA GLU A 261 28.08 18.55 -19.94
C GLU A 261 29.26 19.34 -20.53
N GLY A 262 29.99 20.09 -19.69
CA GLY A 262 31.13 20.92 -20.05
C GLY A 262 32.49 20.24 -19.89
N THR A 263 33.52 20.80 -20.51
CA THR A 263 34.91 20.31 -20.39
C THR A 263 35.54 20.80 -19.09
N VAL A 264 36.16 19.90 -18.34
CA VAL A 264 36.94 20.16 -17.13
C VAL A 264 38.43 19.94 -17.44
N LYS A 265 39.28 20.92 -17.21
CA LYS A 265 40.74 20.84 -17.38
C LYS A 265 41.46 21.20 -16.09
N GLY A 266 42.46 20.43 -15.66
CA GLY A 266 43.33 20.83 -14.58
C GLY A 266 44.62 20.04 -14.48
N ILE A 267 45.39 20.26 -13.41
CA ILE A 267 46.69 19.60 -13.17
C ILE A 267 46.51 18.35 -12.29
N SER A 268 45.62 18.40 -11.27
CA SER A 268 45.35 17.31 -10.30
C SER A 268 43.94 17.39 -9.70
N CYS A 269 43.41 16.26 -9.23
CA CYS A 269 42.06 16.10 -8.65
C CYS A 269 40.98 16.72 -9.54
N CYS A 270 40.91 16.27 -10.78
CA CYS A 270 39.91 16.73 -11.75
C CYS A 270 38.71 15.78 -11.77
N GLY A 271 37.52 16.29 -11.45
CA GLY A 271 36.29 15.50 -11.52
C GLY A 271 35.27 16.12 -12.47
N GLY A 272 34.49 15.29 -13.15
CA GLY A 272 33.42 15.80 -14.01
C GLY A 272 32.36 16.57 -13.22
N ILE A 273 32.11 16.19 -11.97
CA ILE A 273 31.17 16.87 -11.08
C ILE A 273 31.91 17.62 -9.98
N VAL A 274 32.74 16.91 -9.20
CA VAL A 274 33.44 17.45 -8.03
C VAL A 274 34.94 17.29 -8.18
N GLY A 275 35.73 18.34 -7.96
CA GLY A 275 37.19 18.21 -7.92
C GLY A 275 37.68 17.33 -6.77
N GLU A 276 37.34 17.70 -5.54
CA GLU A 276 37.61 16.92 -4.32
C GLU A 276 36.45 17.06 -3.31
N SER A 277 36.25 16.00 -2.51
CA SER A 277 35.30 15.96 -1.38
C SER A 277 35.98 15.35 -0.15
N ASP A 278 35.89 16.05 0.99
CA ASP A 278 36.54 15.67 2.25
C ASP A 278 35.51 15.66 3.40
N TYR A 279 35.35 14.51 4.09
CA TYR A 279 34.57 14.30 5.33
C TYR A 279 33.03 14.20 5.23
N GLY A 280 32.49 12.99 5.11
CA GLY A 280 31.08 12.70 5.43
C GLY A 280 30.06 13.21 4.42
N ASP A 281 30.49 13.92 3.38
CA ASP A 281 29.65 14.34 2.26
C ASP A 281 29.16 13.13 1.49
N VAL A 282 28.09 13.31 0.71
CA VAL A 282 27.62 12.22 -0.14
C VAL A 282 27.26 12.64 -1.57
N ILE A 283 27.55 11.74 -2.51
CA ILE A 283 27.42 11.92 -3.95
C ILE A 283 26.56 10.81 -4.64
N THR A 284 25.23 10.89 -4.70
CA THR A 284 24.34 10.17 -5.67
C THR A 284 23.51 10.80 -6.86
N LYS A 285 23.09 10.03 -7.87
CA LYS A 285 22.24 10.52 -9.00
C LYS A 285 22.85 11.69 -9.80
N CYS A 286 24.18 11.75 -9.90
CA CYS A 286 24.88 12.73 -10.71
C CYS A 286 25.41 12.13 -12.00
N ALA A 287 25.51 12.95 -13.05
CA ALA A 287 26.01 12.49 -14.33
C ALA A 287 27.03 13.44 -14.97
N ASN A 288 28.18 12.91 -15.36
CA ASN A 288 29.13 13.64 -16.20
C ASN A 288 29.02 13.18 -17.65
N LYS A 289 28.72 14.10 -18.57
CA LYS A 289 28.77 13.89 -20.02
C LYS A 289 29.93 14.64 -20.69
N GLY A 290 30.57 15.56 -19.96
CA GLY A 290 31.66 16.39 -20.45
C GLY A 290 33.04 15.73 -20.32
N THR A 291 34.04 16.25 -21.04
CA THR A 291 35.40 15.69 -21.00
C THR A 291 36.15 16.16 -19.76
N VAL A 292 36.84 15.26 -19.06
CA VAL A 292 37.68 15.55 -17.88
C VAL A 292 39.14 15.29 -18.22
N LEU A 293 39.97 16.33 -18.10
CA LEU A 293 41.39 16.31 -18.44
C LEU A 293 42.24 16.70 -17.23
N SER A 294 43.16 15.83 -16.82
CA SER A 294 44.19 16.10 -15.81
C SER A 294 45.59 15.94 -16.43
N GLU A 295 46.36 17.03 -16.44
CA GLU A 295 47.63 17.10 -17.17
C GLU A 295 48.79 16.37 -16.47
N GLN A 296 48.76 16.23 -15.14
CA GLN A 296 49.89 15.65 -14.38
C GLN A 296 49.52 14.50 -13.45
N TYR A 297 48.33 14.55 -12.84
CA TYR A 297 47.95 13.58 -11.82
C TYR A 297 46.64 12.88 -12.16
N ASP A 298 45.68 12.96 -11.26
CA ASP A 298 44.51 12.12 -11.11
C ASP A 298 43.25 12.77 -11.71
N ALA A 299 42.37 11.92 -12.26
CA ALA A 299 41.04 12.34 -12.73
C ALA A 299 39.98 11.26 -12.56
N GLY A 300 38.76 11.68 -12.24
CA GLY A 300 37.57 10.84 -12.18
C GLY A 300 36.41 11.41 -13.00
N GLY A 301 35.56 10.54 -13.55
CA GLY A 301 34.38 11.00 -14.28
C GLY A 301 33.35 11.72 -13.39
N ILE A 302 33.24 11.35 -12.12
CA ILE A 302 32.35 12.02 -11.15
C ILE A 302 33.15 12.88 -10.19
N ALA A 303 34.10 12.27 -9.46
CA ALA A 303 34.91 12.97 -8.47
C ALA A 303 36.40 12.79 -8.73
N GLY A 304 37.18 13.86 -8.62
CA GLY A 304 38.63 13.83 -8.78
C GLY A 304 39.35 13.26 -7.56
N SER A 305 38.77 13.33 -6.36
CA SER A 305 39.26 12.68 -5.15
C SER A 305 38.11 12.56 -4.14
N ILE A 306 38.09 11.47 -3.37
CA ILE A 306 37.09 11.20 -2.34
C ILE A 306 37.75 10.72 -1.04
N LEU A 307 37.28 11.22 0.10
CA LEU A 307 37.77 10.82 1.43
C LEU A 307 36.63 10.72 2.45
N ASN A 308 36.40 9.51 2.98
CA ASN A 308 35.32 9.19 3.95
C ASN A 308 33.93 9.60 3.46
N LEU A 309 33.63 9.25 2.21
CA LEU A 309 32.45 9.69 1.47
C LEU A 309 31.62 8.50 0.97
N LEU A 310 30.30 8.68 0.88
CA LEU A 310 29.42 7.78 0.14
C LEU A 310 29.21 8.34 -1.29
N LEU A 311 29.32 7.51 -2.33
CA LEU A 311 29.08 7.88 -3.72
C LEU A 311 28.25 6.78 -4.38
N TYR A 312 27.01 7.07 -4.80
CA TYR A 312 26.16 6.02 -5.39
C TYR A 312 25.24 6.47 -6.52
N ASN A 313 24.60 5.58 -7.27
CA ASN A 313 23.68 5.91 -8.38
C ASN A 313 24.21 6.99 -9.36
N CYS A 314 25.52 7.05 -9.63
CA CYS A 314 26.11 8.05 -10.52
C CYS A 314 26.57 7.45 -11.84
N ALA A 315 26.61 8.28 -12.88
CA ALA A 315 26.96 7.84 -14.22
C ALA A 315 28.00 8.76 -14.89
N ASN A 316 29.07 8.18 -15.43
CA ASN A 316 29.98 8.91 -16.31
C ASN A 316 29.78 8.48 -17.77
N PHE A 317 29.49 9.42 -18.65
CA PHE A 317 29.42 9.27 -20.10
C PHE A 317 30.57 9.99 -20.82
N GLY A 318 31.22 10.93 -20.13
CA GLY A 318 32.28 11.76 -20.68
C GLY A 318 33.66 11.10 -20.67
N THR A 319 34.54 11.51 -21.57
CA THR A 319 35.92 11.02 -21.62
C THR A 319 36.71 11.50 -20.41
N VAL A 320 37.42 10.59 -19.74
CA VAL A 320 38.35 10.89 -18.64
C VAL A 320 39.78 10.62 -19.12
N ASN A 321 40.67 11.61 -18.99
CA ASN A 321 42.07 11.50 -19.34
C ASN A 321 42.93 12.07 -18.22
N ALA A 322 43.72 11.21 -17.57
CA ALA A 322 44.63 11.61 -16.50
C ALA A 322 46.07 11.23 -16.84
N ALA A 323 47.06 11.95 -16.32
CA ALA A 323 48.45 11.53 -16.49
C ALA A 323 48.86 10.41 -15.51
N SER A 324 48.24 10.31 -14.33
CA SER A 324 48.50 9.28 -13.31
C SER A 324 47.32 8.30 -13.16
N TYR A 325 46.52 8.44 -12.10
CA TYR A 325 45.37 7.60 -11.81
C TYR A 325 44.13 8.09 -12.57
N SER A 326 43.55 7.24 -13.41
CA SER A 326 42.35 7.58 -14.16
C SER A 326 41.25 6.57 -13.89
N GLY A 327 40.12 7.05 -13.36
CA GLY A 327 38.95 6.24 -13.05
C GLY A 327 37.69 6.75 -13.73
N GLY A 328 36.85 5.84 -14.23
CA GLY A 328 35.59 6.25 -14.86
C GLY A 328 34.62 6.94 -13.90
N ILE A 329 34.67 6.63 -12.60
CA ILE A 329 33.87 7.31 -11.57
C ILE A 329 34.78 8.13 -10.65
N VAL A 330 35.79 7.49 -10.06
CA VAL A 330 36.78 8.12 -9.16
C VAL A 330 38.17 7.54 -9.41
N PRO A 331 39.27 8.29 -9.25
CA PRO A 331 40.60 7.73 -9.41
C PRO A 331 40.95 6.75 -8.29
N THR A 332 40.69 7.09 -7.02
CA THR A 332 41.01 6.24 -5.87
C THR A 332 39.83 6.16 -4.90
N VAL A 333 39.55 4.96 -4.39
CA VAL A 333 38.64 4.73 -3.25
C VAL A 333 39.50 4.40 -2.03
N SER A 334 39.61 5.35 -1.09
CA SER A 334 40.45 5.20 0.11
C SER A 334 39.65 5.40 1.40
N SER A 335 40.26 5.02 2.53
CA SER A 335 39.69 5.16 3.87
C SER A 335 38.32 4.47 4.00
N SER A 336 37.33 5.08 4.67
CA SER A 336 35.99 4.50 4.85
C SER A 336 35.03 4.82 3.68
N SER A 337 35.54 5.19 2.51
CA SER A 337 34.69 5.62 1.40
C SER A 337 33.95 4.43 0.78
N VAL A 338 32.69 4.66 0.41
CA VAL A 338 31.80 3.67 -0.21
C VAL A 338 31.39 4.18 -1.57
N VAL A 339 31.72 3.43 -2.62
CA VAL A 339 31.22 3.67 -3.98
C VAL A 339 30.28 2.51 -4.34
N SER A 340 29.01 2.80 -4.58
CA SER A 340 28.04 1.77 -4.95
C SER A 340 27.15 2.15 -6.13
N ASP A 341 26.58 1.18 -6.84
CA ASP A 341 25.50 1.45 -7.79
C ASP A 341 25.87 2.49 -8.87
N CYS A 342 27.11 2.50 -9.37
CA CYS A 342 27.59 3.49 -10.34
C CYS A 342 28.02 2.85 -11.66
N TYR A 343 27.88 3.56 -12.77
CA TYR A 343 28.39 3.08 -14.05
C TYR A 343 29.16 4.08 -14.89
N ASN A 344 30.12 3.55 -15.64
CA ASN A 344 30.93 4.30 -16.58
C ASN A 344 30.65 3.86 -18.02
N ALA A 345 30.11 4.77 -18.81
CA ALA A 345 29.96 4.76 -20.26
C ALA A 345 31.00 5.61 -21.01
N GLY A 346 31.85 6.35 -20.28
CA GLY A 346 32.85 7.24 -20.84
C GLY A 346 34.22 6.59 -21.01
N THR A 347 34.95 6.97 -22.06
CA THR A 347 36.29 6.40 -22.32
C THR A 347 37.30 6.88 -21.28
N VAL A 348 38.12 5.98 -20.74
CA VAL A 348 39.13 6.29 -19.70
C VAL A 348 40.54 6.10 -20.26
N HIS A 349 41.38 7.12 -20.16
CA HIS A 349 42.76 7.17 -20.67
C HIS A 349 43.76 7.50 -19.56
N SER A 350 44.95 6.87 -19.58
CA SER A 350 46.11 7.35 -18.81
C SER A 350 47.41 7.42 -19.61
N GLN A 351 48.25 8.40 -19.28
CA GLN A 351 49.56 8.63 -19.88
C GLN A 351 50.73 7.94 -19.14
N SER A 352 50.55 7.48 -17.90
CA SER A 352 51.60 6.81 -17.10
C SER A 352 51.27 5.35 -16.78
N ARG A 353 52.29 4.54 -16.47
CA ARG A 353 52.21 3.10 -16.12
C ARG A 353 51.51 2.76 -14.80
N GLN A 354 50.84 3.70 -14.14
CA GLN A 354 50.54 3.60 -12.71
C GLN A 354 49.10 3.24 -12.31
N THR A 355 48.22 2.88 -13.27
CA THR A 355 46.94 2.15 -13.14
C THR A 355 45.70 2.94 -13.59
N VAL A 356 44.82 2.24 -14.31
CA VAL A 356 43.57 2.78 -14.88
C VAL A 356 42.46 1.78 -14.60
N GLY A 357 41.27 2.26 -14.25
CA GLY A 357 40.11 1.41 -14.06
C GLY A 357 38.83 2.02 -14.59
N GLY A 358 37.95 1.16 -15.10
CA GLY A 358 36.66 1.55 -15.63
C GLY A 358 35.74 2.19 -14.58
N ILE A 359 35.91 1.84 -13.31
CA ILE A 359 35.22 2.48 -12.18
C ILE A 359 36.23 3.26 -11.33
N ALA A 360 37.24 2.56 -10.80
CA ALA A 360 38.29 3.14 -9.99
C ALA A 360 39.69 2.68 -10.41
N ALA A 361 40.69 3.57 -10.42
CA ALA A 361 42.06 3.17 -10.70
C ALA A 361 42.66 2.37 -9.52
N GLU A 362 42.37 2.77 -8.29
CA GLU A 362 42.87 2.12 -7.08
C GLU A 362 41.83 2.06 -5.96
N VAL A 363 41.85 0.98 -5.17
CA VAL A 363 41.09 0.85 -3.92
C VAL A 363 42.08 0.53 -2.80
N GLU A 364 42.37 1.48 -1.92
CA GLU A 364 43.45 1.40 -0.93
C GLU A 364 42.92 1.44 0.51
N SER A 365 43.27 0.44 1.32
CA SER A 365 43.06 0.43 2.77
C SER A 365 44.28 1.00 3.48
N ALA A 366 44.08 1.99 4.36
CA ALA A 366 45.16 2.56 5.16
C ALA A 366 45.54 1.65 6.36
N ASP A 367 44.63 0.77 6.79
CA ASP A 367 44.73 -0.09 7.98
C ASP A 367 43.52 -1.05 8.10
N ASP A 368 43.63 -2.14 8.88
CA ASP A 368 42.57 -3.16 9.09
C ASP A 368 41.30 -2.60 9.79
N THR A 369 41.32 -1.34 10.22
CA THR A 369 40.24 -0.65 10.94
C THR A 369 39.20 0.01 10.03
N PHE A 370 39.55 0.31 8.78
CA PHE A 370 38.68 1.01 7.82
C PHE A 370 38.65 0.28 6.48
N CYS A 371 37.45 -0.09 6.03
CA CYS A 371 37.25 -0.93 4.85
C CYS A 371 36.68 -0.11 3.68
N PRO A 372 37.51 0.32 2.70
CA PRO A 372 37.01 0.96 1.50
C PRO A 372 36.14 -0.04 0.72
N THR A 373 34.95 0.40 0.32
CA THR A 373 33.93 -0.48 -0.27
C THR A 373 33.59 -0.03 -1.69
N LEU A 374 33.66 -0.98 -2.63
CA LEU A 374 33.19 -0.80 -4.01
C LEU A 374 32.23 -1.94 -4.36
N ILE A 375 30.96 -1.61 -4.63
CA ILE A 375 29.91 -2.62 -4.79
C ILE A 375 28.90 -2.27 -5.89
N ARG A 376 28.40 -3.27 -6.64
CA ARG A 376 27.37 -3.09 -7.68
C ARG A 376 27.71 -1.99 -8.70
N CYS A 377 28.91 -2.03 -9.27
CA CYS A 377 29.37 -1.01 -10.23
C CYS A 377 29.73 -1.61 -11.59
N PHE A 378 29.47 -0.87 -12.67
CA PHE A 378 29.61 -1.40 -14.04
C PHE A 378 30.35 -0.46 -15.01
N SER A 379 31.34 -0.98 -15.77
CA SER A 379 32.03 -0.21 -16.82
C SER A 379 31.78 -0.78 -18.22
N LEU A 380 31.18 0.04 -19.08
CA LEU A 380 30.77 -0.25 -20.46
C LEU A 380 31.89 -0.12 -21.49
N THR A 381 32.86 0.77 -21.26
CA THR A 381 33.86 1.13 -22.28
C THR A 381 35.22 0.51 -22.01
N PRO A 382 35.99 0.16 -23.07
CA PRO A 382 37.36 -0.29 -22.92
C PRO A 382 38.23 0.80 -22.28
N VAL A 383 39.05 0.40 -21.31
CA VAL A 383 40.08 1.23 -20.70
C VAL A 383 41.28 1.29 -21.65
N LEU A 384 41.73 2.49 -21.99
CA LEU A 384 42.82 2.70 -22.95
C LEU A 384 44.12 3.05 -22.20
N PHE A 385 45.12 2.17 -22.33
CA PHE A 385 46.44 2.32 -21.71
C PHE A 385 47.52 2.39 -22.80
N GLY A 386 48.03 3.59 -23.11
CA GLY A 386 48.98 3.75 -24.22
C GLY A 386 48.42 3.21 -25.56
N GLU A 387 49.20 2.42 -26.31
CA GLU A 387 48.76 1.74 -27.55
C GLU A 387 48.03 0.39 -27.33
N ASN A 388 47.88 -0.07 -26.07
CA ASN A 388 47.28 -1.37 -25.74
C ASN A 388 45.89 -1.22 -25.10
N LYS A 389 44.93 -2.06 -25.52
CA LYS A 389 43.60 -2.18 -24.90
C LYS A 389 43.64 -3.23 -23.79
N ILE A 390 43.27 -2.88 -22.56
CA ILE A 390 43.13 -3.80 -21.43
C ILE A 390 41.78 -3.50 -20.75
N VAL A 391 41.05 -4.53 -20.33
CA VAL A 391 39.80 -4.35 -19.59
C VAL A 391 40.02 -4.62 -18.10
N ARG A 392 39.76 -3.61 -17.25
CA ARG A 392 39.76 -3.72 -15.78
C ARG A 392 38.70 -2.78 -15.18
N SER A 393 37.84 -3.29 -14.29
CA SER A 393 36.92 -2.45 -13.51
C SER A 393 37.65 -1.67 -12.40
N VAL A 394 38.64 -2.34 -11.78
CA VAL A 394 39.54 -1.77 -10.77
C VAL A 394 41.00 -2.01 -11.18
N GLY A 395 41.83 -0.97 -11.17
CA GLY A 395 43.24 -1.06 -11.56
C GLY A 395 44.10 -1.84 -10.55
N THR A 396 44.00 -1.50 -9.26
CA THR A 396 44.72 -2.13 -8.13
C THR A 396 43.83 -2.19 -6.86
N ALA A 397 44.00 -3.20 -6.01
CA ALA A 397 43.27 -3.33 -4.74
C ALA A 397 44.22 -3.68 -3.57
N GLY A 398 44.13 -2.93 -2.46
CA GLY A 398 44.87 -3.15 -1.21
C GLY A 398 44.32 -4.29 -0.35
N THR A 399 45.11 -4.75 0.62
CA THR A 399 44.73 -5.77 1.61
C THR A 399 43.69 -5.22 2.58
N GLY A 400 42.44 -5.68 2.50
CA GLY A 400 41.34 -5.24 3.38
C GLY A 400 40.20 -4.50 2.67
N ALA A 401 40.31 -4.24 1.36
CA ALA A 401 39.23 -3.63 0.56
C ALA A 401 38.08 -4.62 0.28
N LEU A 402 36.83 -4.15 0.42
CA LEU A 402 35.62 -4.89 0.04
C LEU A 402 35.22 -4.53 -1.40
N ILE A 403 35.53 -5.42 -2.33
CA ILE A 403 35.14 -5.30 -3.75
C ILE A 403 34.20 -6.46 -4.06
N ARG A 404 32.93 -6.17 -4.35
CA ARG A 404 31.90 -7.19 -4.60
C ARG A 404 31.01 -6.75 -5.76
N SER A 405 30.76 -7.61 -6.74
CA SER A 405 29.81 -7.30 -7.82
C SER A 405 30.22 -6.05 -8.61
N VAL A 406 31.46 -6.06 -9.10
CA VAL A 406 32.05 -4.97 -9.87
C VAL A 406 32.54 -5.52 -11.19
N TYR A 407 31.95 -5.04 -12.28
CA TYR A 407 32.04 -5.69 -13.60
C TYR A 407 32.53 -4.72 -14.68
N ALA A 408 33.26 -5.25 -15.67
CA ALA A 408 33.69 -4.51 -16.84
C ALA A 408 33.58 -5.34 -18.13
N PHE A 409 33.27 -4.65 -19.21
CA PHE A 409 33.10 -5.19 -20.56
C PHE A 409 34.42 -5.52 -21.28
N TYR A 410 34.56 -6.70 -21.91
CA TYR A 410 35.65 -7.02 -22.86
C TYR A 410 35.25 -7.84 -24.09
N ASP A 411 35.95 -7.59 -25.23
CA ASP A 411 35.84 -8.36 -26.48
C ASP A 411 37.04 -9.32 -26.65
N THR A 412 36.72 -10.58 -26.96
CA THR A 412 37.65 -11.70 -27.24
C THR A 412 38.72 -11.42 -28.31
N SER A 413 38.50 -10.45 -29.22
CA SER A 413 39.47 -10.09 -30.26
C SER A 413 40.70 -9.31 -29.75
N THR A 414 40.68 -8.85 -28.49
CA THR A 414 41.70 -7.93 -27.92
C THR A 414 42.61 -8.54 -26.85
N LEU A 415 42.49 -9.84 -26.57
CA LEU A 415 43.31 -10.53 -25.55
C LEU A 415 44.72 -10.86 -26.07
N ALA A 416 45.58 -9.85 -26.19
CA ALA A 416 47.01 -10.06 -26.10
C ALA A 416 47.39 -10.14 -24.61
N SER A 417 47.54 -11.37 -24.13
CA SER A 417 48.24 -11.78 -22.91
C SER A 417 48.82 -10.64 -22.05
N SER A 418 48.24 -10.32 -20.89
CA SER A 418 49.06 -9.84 -19.78
C SER A 418 48.41 -10.09 -18.42
N SER A 419 49.28 -10.43 -17.49
CA SER A 419 49.03 -10.99 -16.18
C SER A 419 48.77 -9.93 -15.10
N THR A 420 48.22 -10.41 -13.97
CA THR A 420 48.49 -10.03 -12.57
C THR A 420 47.99 -8.68 -12.03
N THR A 421 47.19 -8.78 -10.94
CA THR A 421 46.83 -7.82 -9.84
C THR A 421 45.52 -7.02 -9.83
N GLY A 422 44.67 -7.00 -10.86
CA GLY A 422 43.35 -6.34 -10.79
C GLY A 422 42.25 -7.22 -10.16
N LYS A 423 41.33 -6.64 -9.37
CA LYS A 423 40.11 -7.30 -8.84
C LYS A 423 38.85 -6.77 -9.54
N GLY A 424 37.89 -7.66 -9.83
CA GLY A 424 36.65 -7.38 -10.56
C GLY A 424 36.39 -8.46 -11.59
N ASP A 425 35.15 -8.90 -11.71
CA ASP A 425 34.78 -9.98 -12.61
C ASP A 425 34.70 -9.46 -14.04
N SER A 426 35.32 -10.20 -14.95
CA SER A 426 35.29 -9.90 -16.37
C SER A 426 34.13 -10.68 -17.00
N ILE A 427 33.16 -9.97 -17.58
CA ILE A 427 32.01 -10.59 -18.26
C ILE A 427 32.22 -10.51 -19.78
N LEU A 428 32.05 -11.65 -20.48
CA LEU A 428 32.14 -11.75 -21.94
C LEU A 428 30.99 -11.00 -22.62
N TYR A 429 31.26 -10.42 -23.81
CA TYR A 429 30.30 -9.66 -24.65
C TYR A 429 28.88 -10.25 -24.71
N HIS A 430 28.76 -11.57 -24.79
CA HIS A 430 27.49 -12.28 -24.98
C HIS A 430 26.67 -12.46 -23.70
N ASN A 431 27.28 -12.24 -22.52
CA ASN A 431 26.66 -12.40 -21.21
C ASN A 431 26.29 -11.03 -20.60
N ALA A 432 26.82 -9.92 -21.11
CA ALA A 432 26.59 -8.58 -20.55
C ALA A 432 25.17 -8.03 -20.81
N SER A 433 24.41 -8.69 -21.68
CA SER A 433 23.00 -8.40 -21.97
C SER A 433 22.02 -9.22 -21.12
N ASP A 434 22.53 -10.08 -20.24
CA ASP A 434 21.74 -10.95 -19.37
C ASP A 434 21.84 -10.43 -17.92
N PRO A 435 20.74 -9.89 -17.34
CA PRO A 435 20.71 -9.46 -15.95
C PRO A 435 21.21 -10.51 -14.96
N ALA A 436 21.02 -11.80 -15.25
CA ALA A 436 21.47 -12.91 -14.39
C ALA A 436 23.00 -13.04 -14.31
N SER A 437 23.74 -12.37 -15.20
CA SER A 437 25.21 -12.36 -15.19
C SER A 437 25.80 -11.39 -14.15
N PHE A 438 24.97 -10.64 -13.42
CA PHE A 438 25.38 -9.56 -12.51
C PHE A 438 24.85 -9.81 -11.09
N GLU A 439 25.71 -10.35 -10.22
CA GLU A 439 25.39 -10.65 -8.82
C GLU A 439 25.06 -9.36 -8.06
N ASP A 440 24.04 -9.38 -7.20
CA ASP A 440 23.59 -8.26 -6.35
C ASP A 440 23.07 -6.99 -7.02
N PHE A 441 23.12 -6.86 -8.35
CA PHE A 441 22.51 -5.72 -9.02
C PHE A 441 20.98 -5.79 -8.94
N ASP A 442 20.36 -4.62 -8.78
CA ASP A 442 18.91 -4.44 -8.69
C ASP A 442 18.39 -3.95 -10.06
N PHE A 443 18.17 -4.88 -11.01
CA PHE A 443 17.71 -4.63 -12.40
C PHE A 443 16.25 -4.22 -12.60
N GLU A 444 15.73 -3.58 -11.59
CA GLU A 444 14.47 -4.02 -11.05
C GLU A 444 13.81 -2.77 -10.44
N SER A 445 14.56 -2.02 -9.62
CA SER A 445 14.23 -0.63 -9.28
C SER A 445 15.32 0.39 -9.62
N LEU A 446 16.55 -0.08 -9.90
CA LEU A 446 17.72 0.79 -9.96
C LEU A 446 18.48 0.70 -11.29
N TRP A 447 18.62 -0.49 -11.84
CA TRP A 447 19.37 -0.79 -13.06
C TRP A 447 18.44 -1.34 -14.15
N THR A 448 18.80 -1.21 -15.43
CA THR A 448 18.06 -1.79 -16.57
C THR A 448 19.04 -2.25 -17.64
N ILE A 449 18.62 -3.23 -18.44
CA ILE A 449 19.32 -3.75 -19.64
C ILE A 449 18.28 -3.86 -20.78
N GLU A 450 17.85 -2.73 -21.35
CA GLU A 450 16.74 -2.71 -22.34
C GLU A 450 17.15 -2.38 -23.80
N PRO A 451 16.41 -2.89 -24.82
CA PRO A 451 16.72 -2.70 -26.24
C PRO A 451 16.42 -1.29 -26.80
N LYS A 452 15.65 -0.45 -26.09
CA LYS A 452 15.15 0.84 -26.59
C LYS A 452 16.25 1.88 -26.85
N SER A 453 17.39 1.78 -26.16
CA SER A 453 18.59 2.60 -26.40
C SER A 453 19.53 2.01 -27.46
N GLY A 454 19.28 0.77 -27.90
CA GLY A 454 20.20 -0.01 -28.72
C GLY A 454 21.49 -0.44 -27.99
N ASN A 455 21.54 -0.33 -26.66
CA ASN A 455 22.74 -0.58 -25.86
C ASN A 455 22.56 -1.79 -24.92
N PRO A 456 23.26 -2.91 -25.11
CA PRO A 456 22.95 -4.20 -24.47
C PRO A 456 23.60 -4.37 -23.09
N TYR A 457 23.54 -3.36 -22.21
CA TYR A 457 24.35 -3.35 -20.98
C TYR A 457 23.67 -2.61 -19.80
N PRO A 458 24.07 -2.90 -18.54
CA PRO A 458 23.54 -2.23 -17.33
C PRO A 458 23.65 -0.70 -17.34
N GLN A 459 22.51 -0.05 -17.15
CA GLN A 459 22.39 1.40 -16.97
C GLN A 459 21.47 1.68 -15.78
N LEU A 460 21.71 2.77 -15.06
CA LEU A 460 20.76 3.18 -14.02
C LEU A 460 19.50 3.76 -14.65
N ILE A 461 18.33 3.32 -14.19
CA ILE A 461 17.01 3.73 -14.71
C ILE A 461 16.85 5.25 -14.71
N SER A 462 17.37 5.92 -13.67
CA SER A 462 17.36 7.38 -13.52
C SER A 462 18.03 8.15 -14.66
N PHE A 463 18.79 7.49 -15.55
CA PHE A 463 19.43 8.10 -16.70
C PHE A 463 18.94 7.57 -18.06
N VAL A 464 18.00 6.62 -18.08
CA VAL A 464 17.44 6.01 -19.31
C VAL A 464 16.11 6.66 -19.70
N ASP A 465 15.28 7.02 -18.73
CA ASP A 465 14.03 7.74 -18.98
C ASP A 465 14.25 9.25 -19.08
N SER A 466 14.05 9.78 -20.28
CA SER A 466 14.05 11.23 -20.56
C SER A 466 12.76 11.94 -20.09
N ALA A 467 12.28 11.63 -18.88
CA ALA A 467 11.10 12.23 -18.28
C ALA A 467 11.40 12.75 -16.87
N PHE A 468 12.16 13.85 -16.78
CA PHE A 468 11.98 14.77 -15.65
C PHE A 468 10.64 15.49 -15.87
N GLY A 469 9.54 14.90 -15.38
CA GLY A 469 8.18 15.40 -15.52
C GLY A 469 7.41 15.34 -14.20
N GLU A 470 7.03 16.53 -13.72
CA GLU A 470 6.10 16.90 -12.63
C GLU A 470 6.09 16.08 -11.33
N GLN A 471 6.66 16.67 -10.28
CA GLN A 471 6.58 16.22 -8.89
C GLN A 471 5.22 16.61 -8.26
N SER A 472 4.58 15.66 -7.56
CA SER A 472 3.66 15.99 -6.47
C SER A 472 4.40 16.84 -5.43
N ALA A 473 3.74 17.79 -4.78
CA ALA A 473 4.36 18.62 -3.75
C ALA A 473 4.97 17.73 -2.64
N VAL A 474 6.26 17.89 -2.41
CA VAL A 474 7.03 17.15 -1.39
C VAL A 474 6.69 17.74 -0.04
N TRP A 475 6.38 16.89 0.93
CA TRP A 475 6.08 17.32 2.29
C TRP A 475 7.23 18.11 2.92
N ASP A 476 6.92 19.24 3.52
CA ASP A 476 7.87 20.15 4.16
C ASP A 476 7.94 20.00 5.69
N GLY A 477 7.28 18.97 6.24
CA GLY A 477 7.16 18.76 7.68
C GLY A 477 5.99 19.49 8.33
N SER A 478 5.22 20.27 7.58
CA SER A 478 4.05 20.97 8.11
C SER A 478 2.90 20.02 8.46
N ILE A 479 2.03 20.47 9.35
CA ILE A 479 0.93 19.69 9.92
C ILE A 479 -0.37 20.43 9.62
N ALA A 480 -1.34 19.73 9.02
CA ALA A 480 -2.64 20.29 8.74
C ALA A 480 -3.42 20.54 10.05
N SER A 481 -4.46 21.38 9.98
CA SER A 481 -5.35 21.60 11.13
C SER A 481 -6.38 20.48 11.35
N GLY A 482 -6.51 19.56 10.38
CA GLY A 482 -7.48 18.48 10.37
C GLY A 482 -7.39 17.65 9.09
N PHE A 483 -8.25 16.64 8.99
CA PHE A 483 -8.44 15.83 7.77
C PHE A 483 -9.11 16.63 6.64
N ALA A 484 -9.01 16.14 5.40
CA ALA A 484 -9.72 16.73 4.25
C ALA A 484 -11.25 16.68 4.42
N GLY A 485 -11.73 15.71 5.19
CA GLY A 485 -13.13 15.46 5.50
C GLY A 485 -13.30 14.11 6.20
N GLY A 486 -14.54 13.68 6.36
CA GLY A 486 -14.88 12.43 7.01
C GLY A 486 -15.20 12.56 8.50
N SER A 487 -16.17 11.79 8.96
CA SER A 487 -16.49 11.62 10.38
C SER A 487 -15.68 10.51 11.06
N GLY A 488 -14.95 9.72 10.27
CA GLY A 488 -14.20 8.55 10.74
C GLY A 488 -15.05 7.29 10.84
N THR A 489 -16.27 7.26 10.31
CA THR A 489 -17.06 6.02 10.25
C THR A 489 -16.64 5.18 9.05
N GLU A 490 -16.99 3.89 9.02
CA GLU A 490 -16.69 3.04 7.85
C GLU A 490 -17.19 3.63 6.54
N THR A 491 -18.36 4.24 6.57
CA THR A 491 -19.05 4.86 5.43
C THR A 491 -18.59 6.28 5.10
N ASP A 492 -17.90 6.94 6.02
CA ASP A 492 -17.37 8.31 5.88
C ASP A 492 -16.01 8.40 6.59
N PRO A 493 -14.98 7.70 6.05
CA PRO A 493 -13.67 7.60 6.68
C PRO A 493 -12.99 8.98 6.70
N TYR A 494 -12.11 9.20 7.67
CA TYR A 494 -11.25 10.38 7.65
C TYR A 494 -10.37 10.35 6.40
N ARG A 495 -10.49 11.36 5.54
CA ARG A 495 -9.83 11.44 4.24
C ARG A 495 -8.48 12.15 4.34
N ILE A 496 -7.44 11.56 3.75
CA ILE A 496 -6.09 12.10 3.64
C ILE A 496 -5.75 12.25 2.16
N GLU A 497 -5.64 13.49 1.70
CA GLU A 497 -5.27 13.88 0.34
C GLU A 497 -3.83 14.43 0.29
N THR A 498 -3.25 14.83 1.44
CA THR A 498 -1.93 15.46 1.49
C THR A 498 -1.06 14.93 2.64
N ALA A 499 0.24 15.15 2.53
CA ALA A 499 1.20 14.71 3.55
C ALA A 499 1.03 15.43 4.89
N GLU A 500 0.59 16.69 4.88
CA GLU A 500 0.32 17.48 6.09
C GLU A 500 -0.88 16.91 6.88
N GLN A 501 -1.86 16.34 6.18
CA GLN A 501 -3.00 15.66 6.78
C GLN A 501 -2.59 14.30 7.36
N LEU A 502 -1.70 13.58 6.68
CA LEU A 502 -1.09 12.36 7.23
C LEU A 502 -0.25 12.67 8.48
N ALA A 503 0.48 13.80 8.49
CA ALA A 503 1.22 14.28 9.65
C ALA A 503 0.30 14.72 10.80
N PHE A 504 -0.85 15.34 10.49
CA PHE A 504 -1.89 15.64 11.48
C PHE A 504 -2.42 14.37 12.13
N PHE A 505 -2.70 13.34 11.32
CA PHE A 505 -3.12 12.04 11.83
C PHE A 505 -2.06 11.45 12.78
N ALA A 506 -0.80 11.38 12.36
CA ALA A 506 0.31 10.91 13.20
C ALA A 506 0.41 11.70 14.51
N GLN A 507 0.37 13.05 14.44
CA GLN A 507 0.41 13.91 15.62
C GLN A 507 -0.77 13.63 16.56
N SER A 508 -1.98 13.50 16.03
CA SER A 508 -3.19 13.29 16.83
C SER A 508 -3.17 11.95 17.57
N VAL A 509 -2.65 10.89 16.95
CA VAL A 509 -2.41 9.59 17.60
C VAL A 509 -1.38 9.74 18.72
N ASN A 510 -0.27 10.42 18.44
CA ASN A 510 0.80 10.64 19.41
C ASN A 510 0.38 11.53 20.61
N GLN A 511 -0.63 12.38 20.42
CA GLN A 511 -1.28 13.16 21.48
C GLN A 511 -2.38 12.39 22.24
N GLY A 512 -2.58 11.11 21.92
CA GLY A 512 -3.43 10.19 22.67
C GLY A 512 -4.78 9.86 22.04
N ARG A 513 -5.09 10.36 20.84
CA ARG A 513 -6.33 9.98 20.13
C ARG A 513 -6.14 8.64 19.44
N SER A 514 -6.76 7.59 19.96
CA SER A 514 -6.53 6.21 19.49
C SER A 514 -7.13 5.88 18.12
N TYR A 515 -8.20 6.60 17.74
CA TYR A 515 -9.05 6.26 16.58
C TYR A 515 -9.64 4.85 16.67
N LEU A 516 -9.94 4.38 17.89
CA LEU A 516 -10.72 3.15 18.09
C LEU A 516 -12.03 3.24 17.28
N ASP A 517 -12.34 2.17 16.54
CA ASP A 517 -13.50 2.04 15.65
C ASP A 517 -13.60 3.13 14.56
N CYS A 518 -12.52 3.87 14.31
CA CYS A 518 -12.48 4.87 13.25
C CYS A 518 -11.78 4.32 12.00
N HIS A 519 -12.23 4.79 10.84
CA HIS A 519 -11.70 4.43 9.52
C HIS A 519 -10.99 5.63 8.90
N ILE A 520 -9.79 5.40 8.36
CA ILE A 520 -8.95 6.40 7.71
C ILE A 520 -8.65 5.91 6.29
N ARG A 521 -8.73 6.80 5.29
CA ARG A 521 -8.48 6.47 3.88
C ARG A 521 -7.56 7.47 3.21
N LEU A 522 -6.63 7.00 2.38
CA LEU A 522 -5.90 7.84 1.43
C LEU A 522 -6.74 8.08 0.18
N ASP A 523 -6.76 9.32 -0.30
CA ASP A 523 -7.44 9.73 -1.53
C ASP A 523 -6.44 10.24 -2.59
N ALA A 524 -5.15 10.20 -2.28
CA ALA A 524 -4.06 10.53 -3.18
C ALA A 524 -2.76 9.82 -2.78
N ASP A 525 -1.85 9.68 -3.74
CA ASP A 525 -0.46 9.33 -3.45
C ASP A 525 0.19 10.41 -2.59
N ILE A 526 0.91 10.00 -1.56
CA ILE A 526 1.57 10.90 -0.62
C ILE A 526 3.07 10.87 -0.85
N THR A 527 3.69 12.05 -1.02
CA THR A 527 5.15 12.16 -1.13
C THR A 527 5.71 12.80 0.14
N LEU A 528 6.25 11.98 1.04
CA LEU A 528 6.83 12.44 2.31
C LEU A 528 8.21 13.03 2.11
N ASN A 529 9.01 12.41 1.25
CA ASN A 529 10.29 12.93 0.84
C ASN A 529 10.47 12.68 -0.65
N ASP A 530 11.20 13.57 -1.29
CA ASP A 530 11.58 13.39 -2.68
C ASP A 530 12.69 12.35 -2.75
N ALA A 531 12.32 11.07 -2.77
CA ALA A 531 13.28 9.99 -2.88
C ALA A 531 13.87 9.83 -4.29
N SER A 532 13.36 10.63 -5.24
CA SER A 532 14.09 10.88 -6.48
C SER A 532 15.40 11.62 -6.18
N LYS A 533 15.55 12.32 -5.03
CA LYS A 533 16.78 12.95 -4.53
C LYS A 533 17.91 12.00 -4.14
N LYS A 534 19.13 12.50 -4.29
CA LYS A 534 20.39 11.92 -3.81
C LYS A 534 20.43 12.14 -2.34
N LEU A 535 20.75 11.11 -1.58
CA LEU A 535 20.72 11.20 -0.11
C LEU A 535 19.44 11.83 0.36
N TRP A 536 18.35 11.49 -0.31
CA TRP A 536 17.08 11.97 0.12
C TRP A 536 16.87 11.63 1.60
N THR A 537 17.57 10.61 2.14
CA THR A 537 17.67 10.26 3.56
C THR A 537 18.44 11.25 4.46
N GLN A 538 19.33 12.11 3.97
CA GLN A 538 20.04 13.11 4.80
C GLN A 538 19.26 14.41 4.95
N SER A 539 18.62 14.87 3.87
CA SER A 539 17.71 16.02 3.87
C SER A 539 16.25 15.62 4.07
N ALA A 540 15.99 14.33 4.31
CA ALA A 540 14.64 13.85 4.53
C ALA A 540 14.08 14.48 5.80
N THR A 541 12.87 14.99 5.67
CA THR A 541 11.99 15.22 6.80
C THR A 541 11.77 13.88 7.49
N GLN A 542 12.31 13.77 8.70
CA GLN A 542 12.16 12.57 9.51
C GLN A 542 10.69 12.35 9.86
N TRP A 543 10.17 11.19 9.47
CA TRP A 543 8.82 10.80 9.81
C TRP A 543 8.72 10.59 11.33
N THR A 544 7.60 11.00 11.91
CA THR A 544 7.24 10.58 13.26
C THR A 544 6.27 9.41 13.12
N PRO A 545 6.62 8.20 13.61
CA PRO A 545 5.73 7.05 13.56
C PRO A 545 4.34 7.35 14.09
N ILE A 546 3.33 6.70 13.50
CA ILE A 546 1.94 6.78 13.97
C ILE A 546 1.81 5.87 15.20
N GLY A 547 1.67 6.48 16.39
CA GLY A 547 1.74 5.80 17.68
C GLY A 547 3.17 5.72 18.23
N GLY A 548 3.32 5.17 19.44
CA GLY A 548 4.64 5.01 20.05
C GLY A 548 4.65 4.26 21.37
N ARG A 549 5.83 3.69 21.67
CA ARG A 549 6.02 2.78 22.80
C ARG A 549 6.21 3.41 24.18
N GLU A 550 6.53 4.69 24.21
CA GLU A 550 6.87 5.36 25.45
C GLU A 550 5.60 5.92 26.12
N GLU A 551 5.32 5.49 27.35
CA GLU A 551 4.18 6.01 28.10
C GLU A 551 4.39 7.49 28.42
N GLN A 552 3.42 8.31 28.03
CA GLN A 552 3.46 9.75 28.21
C GLN A 552 2.72 10.15 29.49
N PRO A 553 3.30 10.99 30.35
CA PRO A 553 2.56 11.57 31.46
C PRO A 553 1.40 12.42 30.92
N LEU A 554 0.24 12.37 31.57
CA LEU A 554 -0.83 13.31 31.27
C LEU A 554 -0.33 14.75 31.45
N PRO A 555 -0.72 15.67 30.55
CA PRO A 555 -0.29 17.07 30.61
C PRO A 555 -0.92 17.84 31.77
N TYR A 556 -1.86 17.23 32.50
CA TYR A 556 -2.54 17.79 33.66
C TYR A 556 -2.72 16.73 34.75
N PRO A 557 -2.71 17.12 36.05
CA PRO A 557 -3.03 16.23 37.14
C PRO A 557 -4.52 15.91 37.17
N ILE A 558 -4.88 14.67 37.49
CA ILE A 558 -6.26 14.25 37.75
C ILE A 558 -6.48 14.29 39.26
N THR A 559 -7.44 15.10 39.71
CA THR A 559 -7.71 15.36 41.13
C THR A 559 -9.04 14.77 41.60
N ASN A 560 -9.92 14.36 40.68
CA ASN A 560 -11.23 13.80 40.98
C ASN A 560 -11.72 12.79 39.91
N GLN A 561 -12.80 12.07 40.21
CA GLN A 561 -13.42 11.06 39.35
C GLN A 561 -13.86 11.62 37.99
N SER A 562 -14.38 12.85 37.93
CA SER A 562 -14.88 13.44 36.68
C SER A 562 -13.74 13.73 35.71
N GLU A 563 -12.64 14.29 36.20
CA GLU A 563 -11.41 14.50 35.42
C GLU A 563 -10.79 13.18 34.95
N PHE A 564 -10.92 12.12 35.74
CA PHE A 564 -10.47 10.77 35.37
C PHE A 564 -11.32 10.20 34.23
N GLU A 565 -12.64 10.34 34.30
CA GLU A 565 -13.57 9.88 33.26
C GLU A 565 -13.38 10.65 31.95
N GLU A 566 -13.16 11.97 32.01
CA GLU A 566 -12.81 12.78 30.82
C GLU A 566 -11.48 12.34 30.19
N ALA A 567 -10.46 12.08 31.01
CA ALA A 567 -9.19 11.57 30.52
C ALA A 567 -9.34 10.15 29.92
N LEU A 568 -10.10 9.26 30.57
CA LEU A 568 -10.33 7.91 30.07
C LEU A 568 -11.09 7.93 28.74
N ALA A 569 -12.06 8.83 28.57
CA ALA A 569 -12.79 9.02 27.32
C ALA A 569 -11.91 9.57 26.17
N LYS A 570 -10.83 10.29 26.50
CA LYS A 570 -9.92 10.86 25.51
C LYS A 570 -8.77 9.92 25.11
N TYR A 571 -8.20 9.21 26.08
CA TYR A 571 -6.98 8.41 25.92
C TYR A 571 -7.23 6.90 25.83
N ASP A 572 -8.49 6.45 26.00
CA ASP A 572 -8.99 5.06 26.11
C ASP A 572 -8.42 4.19 27.23
N THR A 573 -7.17 4.42 27.61
CA THR A 573 -6.38 3.58 28.51
C THR A 573 -5.45 4.47 29.33
N LEU A 574 -5.58 4.38 30.65
CA LEU A 574 -4.78 5.15 31.61
C LEU A 574 -3.96 4.21 32.49
N TYR A 575 -2.74 4.62 32.77
CA TYR A 575 -1.80 3.92 33.64
C TYR A 575 -1.41 4.80 34.83
N TYR A 576 -1.07 4.17 35.93
CA TYR A 576 -0.47 4.85 37.09
C TYR A 576 0.66 4.00 37.66
N ARG A 577 1.57 4.63 38.42
CA ARG A 577 2.68 3.93 39.08
C ARG A 577 2.33 3.61 40.53
N PRO A 578 1.96 2.36 40.87
CA PRO A 578 1.86 1.95 42.27
C PRO A 578 3.23 1.89 42.99
N SER A 579 4.36 1.83 42.28
CA SER A 579 5.74 1.92 42.80
C SER A 579 6.70 2.53 41.76
N GLU A 580 7.94 2.92 42.15
CA GLU A 580 8.91 3.57 41.24
C GLU A 580 9.32 2.72 40.01
N SER A 581 9.01 1.42 39.99
CA SER A 581 9.51 0.48 38.98
C SER A 581 8.42 -0.22 38.15
N SER A 582 7.13 0.01 38.39
CA SER A 582 6.07 -0.63 37.59
C SER A 582 4.85 0.25 37.37
N LEU A 583 4.34 0.23 36.13
CA LEU A 583 3.06 0.81 35.72
C LEU A 583 1.94 -0.22 35.85
N SER A 584 0.75 0.23 36.23
CA SER A 584 -0.45 -0.60 36.30
C SER A 584 -1.59 0.08 35.54
N LEU A 585 -2.20 -0.67 34.60
CA LEU A 585 -3.37 -0.22 33.86
C LEU A 585 -4.56 -0.04 34.81
N THR A 586 -5.33 1.03 34.65
CA THR A 586 -6.51 1.26 35.47
C THR A 586 -7.66 1.92 34.72
N ARG A 587 -8.88 1.51 35.05
CA ARG A 587 -10.14 2.11 34.58
C ARG A 587 -10.94 2.76 35.73
N VAL A 588 -10.32 2.91 36.90
CA VAL A 588 -10.97 3.45 38.11
C VAL A 588 -10.06 4.51 38.71
N PHE A 589 -10.64 5.66 39.08
CA PHE A 589 -9.92 6.72 39.78
C PHE A 589 -9.39 6.22 41.13
N ARG A 590 -8.19 6.66 41.50
CA ARG A 590 -7.57 6.34 42.79
C ARG A 590 -7.10 7.62 43.46
N GLU A 591 -7.63 7.90 44.63
CA GLU A 591 -7.16 9.00 45.47
C GLU A 591 -5.69 8.80 45.86
N GLY A 592 -4.89 9.88 45.78
CA GLY A 592 -3.47 9.87 46.14
C GLY A 592 -2.51 9.52 45.01
N VAL A 593 -3.00 9.23 43.79
CA VAL A 593 -2.15 9.13 42.59
C VAL A 593 -1.76 10.53 42.12
N SER A 594 -0.47 10.85 42.14
CA SER A 594 0.04 12.17 41.75
C SER A 594 0.14 12.36 40.23
N GLN A 595 0.22 11.27 39.45
CA GLN A 595 0.36 11.34 37.99
C GLN A 595 -0.14 10.07 37.31
N TYR A 596 -0.95 10.27 36.27
CA TYR A 596 -1.39 9.24 35.34
C TYR A 596 -0.63 9.36 34.01
N TYR A 597 -0.55 8.26 33.28
CA TYR A 597 0.14 8.13 32.01
C TYR A 597 -0.81 7.55 30.96
N TYR A 598 -0.56 7.82 29.69
CA TYR A 598 -1.24 7.19 28.56
C TYR A 598 -0.19 6.67 27.57
N GLN A 599 -0.58 5.69 26.75
CA GLN A 599 0.28 5.13 25.71
C GLN A 599 -0.31 5.49 24.35
N PRO A 600 0.43 6.19 23.46
CA PRO A 600 -0.07 6.55 22.14
C PRO A 600 -0.16 5.31 21.23
N ALA A 601 -1.36 4.90 20.85
CA ALA A 601 -1.57 3.73 20.00
C ALA A 601 -2.72 3.94 19.00
N PHE A 602 -2.49 3.59 17.73
CA PHE A 602 -3.53 3.55 16.71
C PHE A 602 -4.33 2.23 16.81
N LYS A 603 -5.65 2.33 16.93
CA LYS A 603 -6.58 1.20 17.14
C LYS A 603 -7.69 1.12 16.08
N GLY A 604 -7.59 1.90 15.01
CA GLY A 604 -8.59 1.94 13.92
C GLY A 604 -8.18 1.13 12.69
N SER A 605 -8.83 1.44 11.56
CA SER A 605 -8.47 0.92 10.24
C SER A 605 -7.88 2.00 9.34
N PHE A 606 -6.83 1.65 8.59
CA PHE A 606 -6.17 2.52 7.63
C PHE A 606 -6.16 1.86 6.24
N ASN A 607 -6.88 2.45 5.29
CA ASN A 607 -7.00 1.96 3.91
C ASN A 607 -6.21 2.88 2.98
N GLY A 608 -5.14 2.36 2.36
CA GLY A 608 -4.35 3.08 1.36
C GLY A 608 -5.10 3.29 0.04
N ASN A 609 -6.22 2.59 -0.18
CA ASN A 609 -7.08 2.71 -1.35
C ASN A 609 -6.35 2.57 -2.70
N GLY A 610 -5.28 1.77 -2.74
CA GLY A 610 -4.44 1.62 -3.95
C GLY A 610 -3.46 2.78 -4.18
N HIS A 611 -3.37 3.73 -3.24
CA HIS A 611 -2.37 4.79 -3.26
C HIS A 611 -1.07 4.36 -2.61
N ILE A 612 -0.02 5.09 -2.98
CA ILE A 612 1.34 4.85 -2.50
C ILE A 612 1.88 6.02 -1.68
N ILE A 613 2.64 5.69 -0.63
CA ILE A 613 3.45 6.65 0.12
C ILE A 613 4.90 6.55 -0.37
N LYS A 614 5.46 7.66 -0.82
CA LYS A 614 6.81 7.78 -1.39
C LYS A 614 7.75 8.46 -0.39
N GLY A 615 8.97 7.93 -0.26
CA GLY A 615 10.02 8.61 0.51
C GLY A 615 9.82 8.57 2.02
N LEU A 616 9.37 7.45 2.58
CA LEU A 616 9.30 7.30 4.04
C LEU A 616 10.72 7.23 4.63
N TYR A 617 11.13 8.23 5.42
CA TYR A 617 12.43 8.23 6.10
C TYR A 617 12.27 8.18 7.62
N LEU A 618 12.85 7.15 8.23
CA LEU A 618 12.93 6.95 9.68
C LEU A 618 14.37 6.55 10.02
N TYR A 619 15.03 7.29 10.91
CA TYR A 619 16.39 6.96 11.35
C TYR A 619 16.63 7.35 12.80
N GLY A 620 17.10 6.41 13.62
CA GLY A 620 17.54 6.69 14.98
C GLY A 620 17.76 5.43 15.83
N ILE A 621 18.33 5.61 17.02
CA ILE A 621 18.56 4.54 18.01
C ILE A 621 17.30 4.19 18.82
N LYS A 622 16.11 4.34 18.24
CA LYS A 622 14.84 4.08 18.94
C LYS A 622 14.34 2.69 18.62
N SER A 623 13.67 2.08 19.59
CA SER A 623 12.92 0.84 19.37
C SER A 623 11.53 1.12 18.77
N SER A 624 10.86 0.10 18.22
CA SER A 624 9.47 0.19 17.70
C SER A 624 9.30 1.14 16.51
N GLN A 625 10.13 0.98 15.47
CA GLN A 625 10.16 1.86 14.29
C GLN A 625 9.38 1.26 13.11
N GLY A 626 8.65 2.12 12.39
CA GLY A 626 7.88 1.83 11.17
C GLY A 626 6.96 3.01 10.82
N LEU A 627 6.24 2.93 9.68
CA LEU A 627 5.19 3.92 9.37
C LEU A 627 4.20 4.06 10.55
N PHE A 628 3.81 2.91 11.09
CA PHE A 628 3.12 2.74 12.37
C PHE A 628 4.10 2.16 13.41
N ALA A 629 4.16 2.78 14.59
CA ALA A 629 4.97 2.25 15.67
C ALA A 629 4.34 0.99 16.29
N SER A 630 5.15 0.25 17.06
CA SER A 630 4.70 -0.89 17.87
C SER A 630 4.48 -0.50 19.32
N ASP A 631 3.43 -1.07 19.94
CA ASP A 631 3.44 -1.71 21.27
C ASP A 631 2.07 -1.86 22.00
N GLY A 632 0.95 -2.02 21.29
CA GLY A 632 -0.34 -2.35 21.91
C GLY A 632 -0.87 -3.72 21.49
N THR A 633 -1.45 -4.49 22.42
CA THR A 633 -2.16 -5.78 22.18
C THR A 633 -3.49 -5.60 21.44
N TYR A 634 -3.57 -4.64 20.51
CA TYR A 634 -4.81 -4.16 19.90
C TYR A 634 -4.83 -4.44 18.40
N SER A 635 -6.01 -4.81 17.88
CA SER A 635 -6.26 -5.28 16.52
C SER A 635 -6.46 -4.12 15.52
N SER A 636 -5.39 -3.40 15.18
CA SER A 636 -5.46 -2.42 14.09
C SER A 636 -5.40 -3.08 12.72
N VAL A 637 -6.01 -2.45 11.72
CA VAL A 637 -6.05 -2.96 10.32
C VAL A 637 -5.36 -1.96 9.40
N ILE A 638 -4.39 -2.44 8.61
CA ILE A 638 -3.70 -1.65 7.58
C ILE A 638 -3.86 -2.40 6.25
N LYS A 639 -4.48 -1.76 5.25
CA LYS A 639 -4.76 -2.43 3.98
C LYS A 639 -4.56 -1.57 2.73
N ASN A 640 -4.34 -2.22 1.59
CA ASN A 640 -4.31 -1.59 0.26
C ASN A 640 -3.31 -0.43 0.14
N LEU A 641 -2.15 -0.56 0.77
CA LEU A 641 -1.16 0.51 0.88
C LEU A 641 0.19 0.06 0.32
N GLY A 642 0.72 0.83 -0.63
CA GLY A 642 2.10 0.70 -1.07
C GLY A 642 3.00 1.71 -0.39
N VAL A 643 4.20 1.31 -0.01
CA VAL A 643 5.25 2.23 0.44
C VAL A 643 6.49 2.00 -0.40
N ILE A 644 6.92 3.03 -1.13
CA ILE A 644 8.06 2.93 -2.05
C ILE A 644 9.13 3.95 -1.75
N ASN A 645 10.34 3.62 -2.17
CA ASN A 645 11.54 4.42 -1.96
C ASN A 645 11.69 4.82 -0.48
N ALA A 646 11.58 3.84 0.42
CA ALA A 646 11.61 4.05 1.86
C ALA A 646 12.94 3.66 2.51
N PHE A 647 13.24 4.25 3.65
CA PHE A 647 14.40 3.93 4.48
C PHE A 647 14.01 3.99 5.95
N VAL A 648 14.06 2.85 6.63
CA VAL A 648 13.60 2.68 8.02
C VAL A 648 14.71 2.06 8.87
N GLY A 649 15.25 2.86 9.78
CA GLY A 649 16.33 2.50 10.70
C GLY A 649 15.93 2.63 12.16
N GLY A 650 16.20 1.60 12.96
CA GLY A 650 15.94 1.59 14.40
C GLY A 650 16.94 0.75 15.20
N GLU A 651 16.81 0.73 16.53
CA GLU A 651 17.64 -0.13 17.39
C GLU A 651 17.05 -1.54 17.51
N SER A 652 15.82 -1.67 17.98
CA SER A 652 15.12 -2.95 18.16
C SER A 652 13.66 -2.85 17.74
N ALA A 653 13.03 -3.95 17.34
CA ALA A 653 11.62 -3.97 16.94
C ALA A 653 11.34 -3.00 15.75
N VAL A 654 11.94 -3.28 14.60
CA VAL A 654 11.90 -2.41 13.42
C VAL A 654 11.15 -3.10 12.28
N SER A 655 10.22 -2.41 11.64
CA SER A 655 9.48 -2.90 10.47
C SER A 655 9.14 -1.79 9.49
N GLY A 656 9.05 -2.10 8.19
CA GLY A 656 8.70 -1.10 7.18
C GLY A 656 7.35 -0.42 7.44
N LEU A 657 6.29 -1.22 7.64
CA LEU A 657 4.93 -0.75 7.89
C LEU A 657 4.57 -0.70 9.38
N SER A 658 4.53 -1.84 10.06
CA SER A 658 4.03 -1.94 11.43
C SER A 658 4.73 -3.05 12.20
N HIS A 659 5.15 -2.77 13.43
CA HIS A 659 5.74 -3.77 14.31
C HIS A 659 4.74 -4.23 15.41
N ASN A 660 3.44 -4.26 15.11
CA ASN A 660 2.39 -4.66 16.07
C ASN A 660 1.95 -6.14 15.88
N VAL A 661 2.22 -6.98 16.89
CA VAL A 661 1.89 -8.42 16.88
C VAL A 661 0.41 -8.77 16.73
N SER A 662 -0.51 -7.83 16.99
CA SER A 662 -1.96 -8.01 16.86
C SER A 662 -2.56 -7.31 15.64
N ALA A 663 -1.75 -6.62 14.83
CA ALA A 663 -2.23 -5.94 13.63
C ALA A 663 -2.49 -6.91 12.47
N THR A 664 -3.46 -6.56 11.62
CA THR A 664 -3.70 -7.21 10.33
C THR A 664 -3.20 -6.30 9.21
N ILE A 665 -2.29 -6.81 8.38
CA ILE A 665 -1.66 -6.14 7.25
C ILE A 665 -2.08 -6.88 5.99
N SER A 666 -2.73 -6.20 5.05
CA SER A 666 -3.31 -6.87 3.88
C SER A 666 -3.23 -6.11 2.57
N SER A 667 -2.93 -6.80 1.47
CA SER A 667 -2.81 -6.15 0.15
C SER A 667 -1.85 -4.96 0.19
N CYS A 668 -0.76 -5.11 0.93
CA CYS A 668 0.22 -4.06 1.16
C CYS A 668 1.58 -4.47 0.59
N PHE A 669 2.38 -3.49 0.21
CA PHE A 669 3.76 -3.76 -0.16
C PHE A 669 4.71 -2.70 0.36
N PHE A 670 5.95 -3.12 0.55
CA PHE A 670 7.03 -2.24 0.97
C PHE A 670 8.27 -2.45 0.09
N GLU A 671 8.72 -1.35 -0.49
CA GLU A 671 9.87 -1.23 -1.37
C GLU A 671 10.83 -0.20 -0.77
N GLY A 672 11.68 -0.66 0.14
CA GLY A 672 12.62 0.20 0.85
C GLY A 672 13.58 -0.56 1.74
N SER A 673 14.65 0.09 2.19
CA SER A 673 15.63 -0.53 3.08
C SER A 673 15.17 -0.47 4.53
N VAL A 674 15.19 -1.62 5.22
CA VAL A 674 14.91 -1.72 6.66
C VAL A 674 16.16 -2.20 7.38
N PHE A 675 16.55 -1.53 8.47
CA PHE A 675 17.69 -1.96 9.27
C PHE A 675 17.55 -1.70 10.77
N GLY A 676 18.20 -2.55 11.56
CA GLY A 676 18.33 -2.36 13.00
C GLY A 676 19.20 -3.41 13.68
N SER A 677 19.26 -3.40 15.01
CA SER A 677 20.12 -4.33 15.76
C SER A 677 19.40 -5.67 16.01
N SER A 678 18.21 -5.66 16.60
CA SER A 678 17.46 -6.88 16.94
C SER A 678 15.98 -6.79 16.55
N PHE A 679 15.39 -7.92 16.16
CA PHE A 679 13.95 -8.00 15.79
C PHE A 679 13.59 -7.08 14.62
N VAL A 680 14.22 -7.32 13.46
CA VAL A 680 14.08 -6.49 12.26
C VAL A 680 13.29 -7.25 11.20
N ASN A 681 12.20 -6.68 10.71
CA ASN A 681 11.33 -7.29 9.70
C ASN A 681 11.17 -6.36 8.48
N GLY A 682 11.16 -6.89 7.26
CA GLY A 682 11.02 -6.06 6.07
C GLY A 682 9.65 -5.38 5.93
N LEU A 683 8.56 -6.09 6.19
CA LEU A 683 7.20 -5.55 6.04
C LEU A 683 6.55 -5.23 7.39
N ALA A 684 6.22 -6.24 8.18
CA ALA A 684 5.45 -6.06 9.40
C ALA A 684 5.61 -7.21 10.41
N VAL A 685 5.01 -7.07 11.59
CA VAL A 685 4.73 -8.15 12.54
C VAL A 685 3.20 -8.22 12.72
N GLY A 686 2.66 -9.39 13.04
CA GLY A 686 1.21 -9.64 13.14
C GLY A 686 0.71 -10.63 12.08
N THR A 687 -0.51 -10.43 11.61
CA THR A 687 -1.12 -11.20 10.51
C THR A 687 -0.85 -10.47 9.20
N VAL A 688 -0.15 -11.11 8.26
CA VAL A 688 0.26 -10.55 6.97
C VAL A 688 -0.36 -11.36 5.83
N ILE A 689 -1.12 -10.72 4.95
CA ILE A 689 -1.93 -11.41 3.93
C ILE A 689 -1.78 -10.70 2.58
N ASN A 690 -1.63 -11.44 1.48
CA ASN A 690 -1.52 -10.87 0.13
C ASN A 690 -0.54 -9.70 0.05
N SER A 691 0.62 -9.85 0.64
CA SER A 691 1.54 -8.73 0.80
C SER A 691 2.95 -9.16 0.42
N TYR A 692 3.75 -8.19 -0.01
CA TYR A 692 5.12 -8.49 -0.42
C TYR A 692 6.13 -7.45 0.02
N HIS A 693 7.37 -7.90 0.13
CA HIS A 693 8.51 -7.04 0.43
C HIS A 693 9.66 -7.29 -0.55
N MET A 694 10.07 -6.22 -1.24
CA MET A 694 11.14 -6.26 -2.25
C MET A 694 12.45 -5.64 -1.76
N GLY A 695 12.42 -4.92 -0.65
CA GLY A 695 13.56 -4.15 -0.16
C GLY A 695 14.61 -4.96 0.60
N SER A 696 15.73 -4.33 0.94
CA SER A 696 16.80 -4.96 1.74
C SER A 696 16.49 -4.90 3.24
N VAL A 697 16.65 -6.01 3.95
CA VAL A 697 16.56 -6.09 5.42
C VAL A 697 17.92 -6.41 6.01
N THR A 698 18.44 -5.55 6.89
CA THR A 698 19.75 -5.74 7.55
C THR A 698 19.62 -5.67 9.07
N GLY A 699 20.12 -6.66 9.80
CA GLY A 699 20.27 -6.51 11.26
C GLY A 699 21.23 -7.47 11.94
N GLN A 700 21.37 -7.42 13.25
CA GLN A 700 22.33 -8.28 13.96
C GLN A 700 21.73 -9.60 14.45
N GLN A 701 20.50 -9.59 14.98
CA GLN A 701 19.82 -10.74 15.58
C GLN A 701 18.33 -10.80 15.20
N SER A 702 17.83 -11.99 14.83
CA SER A 702 16.41 -12.26 14.54
C SER A 702 15.86 -11.33 13.45
N VAL A 703 16.34 -11.55 12.21
CA VAL A 703 16.02 -10.73 11.03
C VAL A 703 15.15 -11.50 10.06
N SER A 704 14.06 -10.87 9.60
CA SER A 704 13.08 -11.44 8.67
C SER A 704 12.85 -10.57 7.43
N GLY A 705 12.78 -11.18 6.25
CA GLY A 705 12.48 -10.49 4.99
C GLY A 705 11.03 -9.99 4.90
N LEU A 706 10.05 -10.73 5.44
CA LEU A 706 8.65 -10.32 5.50
C LEU A 706 8.26 -9.90 6.93
N GLY A 707 8.48 -10.80 7.89
CA GLY A 707 7.99 -10.71 9.26
C GLY A 707 6.50 -11.02 9.38
N GLY A 708 6.12 -11.65 10.49
CA GLY A 708 4.74 -12.05 10.78
C GLY A 708 4.68 -13.22 11.76
N ASN A 709 3.64 -13.23 12.61
CA ASN A 709 3.24 -14.39 13.40
C ASN A 709 2.30 -15.29 12.58
N HIS A 710 1.52 -14.70 11.70
CA HIS A 710 0.73 -15.42 10.71
C HIS A 710 0.99 -14.79 9.35
N SER A 711 1.41 -15.56 8.36
CA SER A 711 1.57 -15.03 6.99
C SER A 711 0.90 -15.94 5.99
N LEU A 712 0.11 -15.35 5.11
CA LEU A 712 -0.69 -16.05 4.12
C LEU A 712 -0.49 -15.39 2.74
N PHE A 713 -0.29 -16.20 1.70
CA PHE A 713 -0.25 -15.74 0.30
C PHE A 713 0.66 -14.54 0.08
N SER A 714 1.84 -14.58 0.70
CA SER A 714 2.76 -13.43 0.78
C SER A 714 4.16 -13.85 0.42
N TYR A 715 4.98 -12.93 -0.11
CA TYR A 715 6.34 -13.27 -0.50
C TYR A 715 7.38 -12.19 -0.23
N HIS A 716 8.63 -12.63 -0.11
CA HIS A 716 9.79 -11.76 0.01
C HIS A 716 10.79 -12.01 -1.14
N ALA A 717 11.18 -10.97 -1.88
CA ALA A 717 12.17 -11.08 -2.96
C ALA A 717 13.46 -10.26 -2.72
N GLY A 718 13.48 -9.45 -1.66
CA GLY A 718 14.62 -8.64 -1.28
C GLY A 718 15.83 -9.40 -0.75
N SER A 719 16.79 -8.69 -0.15
CA SER A 719 17.95 -9.31 0.50
C SER A 719 17.79 -9.31 2.02
N VAL A 720 18.20 -10.40 2.68
CA VAL A 720 18.20 -10.51 4.15
C VAL A 720 19.64 -10.72 4.62
N SER A 721 20.16 -9.76 5.39
CA SER A 721 21.52 -9.79 5.94
C SER A 721 21.48 -9.77 7.47
N SER A 722 22.08 -10.78 8.12
CA SER A 722 22.33 -10.75 9.56
C SER A 722 23.58 -11.50 10.01
N SER A 723 24.05 -11.17 11.22
CA SER A 723 25.14 -11.88 11.91
C SER A 723 24.69 -13.10 12.73
N LEU A 724 23.40 -13.19 13.11
CA LEU A 724 22.80 -14.26 13.93
C LEU A 724 21.31 -14.46 13.56
N ASN A 725 20.85 -15.72 13.43
CA ASN A 725 19.46 -16.14 13.17
C ASN A 725 18.77 -15.35 12.02
N ARG A 726 18.94 -15.87 10.79
CA ARG A 726 18.36 -15.29 9.56
C ARG A 726 17.17 -16.12 9.09
N HIS A 727 16.06 -15.44 8.81
CA HIS A 727 14.89 -16.06 8.20
C HIS A 727 14.39 -15.22 7.02
N PRO A 728 14.00 -15.84 5.89
CA PRO A 728 13.40 -15.08 4.79
C PRO A 728 12.01 -14.51 5.14
N ILE A 729 11.23 -15.22 5.98
CA ILE A 729 9.81 -14.87 6.25
C ILE A 729 9.46 -14.87 7.77
N ARG A 730 10.18 -15.63 8.61
CA ARG A 730 9.78 -15.92 10.01
C ARG A 730 10.48 -15.08 11.09
N TYR A 731 9.83 -14.94 12.25
CA TYR A 731 10.35 -14.36 13.49
C TYR A 731 10.35 -15.39 14.67
N ASP A 732 11.35 -15.35 15.57
CA ASP A 732 11.65 -16.36 16.63
C ASP A 732 11.08 -16.03 18.03
N GLY A 733 9.95 -15.32 18.11
CA GLY A 733 9.45 -14.68 19.35
C GLY A 733 8.42 -15.40 20.23
N SER A 734 8.09 -16.68 19.99
CA SER A 734 7.25 -17.60 20.80
C SER A 734 5.73 -17.77 20.48
N HIS A 735 5.35 -19.07 20.50
CA HIS A 735 4.08 -19.83 20.56
C HIS A 735 2.85 -19.46 19.69
N PHE A 736 2.56 -20.32 18.70
CA PHE A 736 1.49 -20.33 17.68
C PHE A 736 1.74 -19.42 16.47
N VAL A 737 2.11 -20.05 15.34
CA VAL A 737 2.53 -19.38 14.11
C VAL A 737 1.93 -20.13 12.92
N THR A 738 1.27 -19.44 11.99
CA THR A 738 0.60 -20.06 10.83
C THR A 738 1.17 -19.50 9.54
N PHE A 739 1.71 -20.37 8.68
CA PHE A 739 2.20 -19.99 7.35
C PHE A 739 1.46 -20.79 6.28
N ILE A 740 0.81 -20.10 5.35
CA ILE A 740 0.08 -20.73 4.24
C ILE A 740 0.55 -20.07 2.95
N SER A 741 1.10 -20.87 2.03
CA SER A 741 1.49 -20.38 0.71
C SER A 741 2.39 -19.14 0.74
N CYS A 742 3.45 -19.20 1.54
CA CYS A 742 4.44 -18.12 1.64
C CYS A 742 5.72 -18.48 0.89
N TYR A 743 6.23 -17.53 0.11
CA TYR A 743 7.32 -17.74 -0.84
C TYR A 743 8.48 -16.77 -0.64
N TYR A 744 9.69 -17.18 -0.99
CA TYR A 744 10.83 -16.28 -1.06
C TYR A 744 11.74 -16.59 -2.24
N LEU A 745 12.40 -15.56 -2.76
CA LEU A 745 13.38 -15.72 -3.83
C LEU A 745 14.62 -16.44 -3.31
N ASP A 746 14.87 -17.64 -3.83
CA ASP A 746 16.01 -18.49 -3.47
C ASP A 746 17.33 -17.83 -3.92
N LYS A 747 18.20 -17.55 -2.95
CA LYS A 747 19.54 -16.99 -3.16
C LYS A 747 20.56 -17.84 -2.39
N PRO A 748 21.78 -18.08 -2.93
CA PRO A 748 22.66 -19.17 -2.49
C PRO A 748 23.15 -19.20 -1.03
N HIS A 749 22.75 -18.28 -0.15
CA HIS A 749 23.32 -18.10 1.19
C HIS A 749 22.30 -17.73 2.29
N LEU A 750 21.00 -17.96 2.07
CA LEU A 750 19.93 -17.43 2.93
C LEU A 750 19.59 -18.25 4.18
N ILE A 751 20.04 -19.50 4.33
CA ILE A 751 19.54 -20.40 5.38
C ILE A 751 20.67 -20.92 6.27
N ASP A 752 20.53 -20.72 7.58
CA ASP A 752 21.33 -21.44 8.58
C ASP A 752 20.78 -22.87 8.71
N PRO A 753 21.60 -23.94 8.75
CA PRO A 753 21.12 -25.33 8.65
C PRO A 753 20.27 -25.85 9.83
N LEU A 754 19.86 -25.01 10.78
CA LEU A 754 19.03 -25.39 11.92
C LEU A 754 17.62 -24.82 11.78
N ASP A 755 16.72 -25.51 11.06
CA ASP A 755 15.29 -25.53 11.41
C ASP A 755 14.54 -26.59 10.59
N SER A 756 14.65 -27.86 11.00
CA SER A 756 13.89 -28.98 10.43
C SER A 756 12.53 -29.23 11.10
N VAL A 757 11.99 -28.24 11.83
CA VAL A 757 10.89 -28.44 12.79
C VAL A 757 9.64 -27.57 12.52
N TYR A 758 9.63 -26.67 11.52
CA TYR A 758 8.54 -25.68 11.34
C TYR A 758 8.00 -25.64 9.89
N PRO A 759 6.72 -25.26 9.67
CA PRO A 759 5.98 -25.50 8.41
C PRO A 759 6.56 -24.76 7.18
N PRO A 760 6.27 -25.21 5.94
CA PRO A 760 7.09 -24.91 4.78
C PRO A 760 6.81 -23.51 4.21
N CYS A 761 7.76 -22.59 4.41
CA CYS A 761 7.95 -21.48 3.48
C CYS A 761 8.74 -22.00 2.27
N PHE A 762 8.29 -21.69 1.06
CA PHE A 762 8.87 -22.28 -0.16
C PHE A 762 9.86 -21.33 -0.84
N ALA A 763 11.08 -21.83 -1.08
CA ALA A 763 12.05 -21.13 -1.91
C ALA A 763 11.65 -21.29 -3.38
N LEU A 764 11.63 -20.19 -4.13
CA LEU A 764 11.45 -20.19 -5.58
C LEU A 764 12.66 -19.55 -6.24
N THR A 765 13.16 -20.14 -7.31
CA THR A 765 14.17 -19.49 -8.15
C THR A 765 13.60 -18.26 -8.84
N HIS A 766 14.46 -17.40 -9.39
CA HIS A 766 14.02 -16.28 -10.22
C HIS A 766 13.03 -16.74 -11.32
N GLU A 767 13.36 -17.81 -12.04
CA GLU A 767 12.50 -18.38 -13.08
C GLU A 767 11.12 -18.80 -12.52
N GLN A 768 11.10 -19.47 -11.37
CA GLN A 768 9.85 -19.88 -10.73
C GLN A 768 9.04 -18.68 -10.24
N MET A 769 9.68 -17.63 -9.73
CA MET A 769 9.01 -16.39 -9.33
C MET A 769 8.33 -15.66 -10.50
N THR A 770 8.69 -15.96 -11.75
CA THR A 770 8.04 -15.40 -12.95
C THR A 770 6.83 -16.20 -13.45
N GLN A 771 6.56 -17.36 -12.82
CA GLN A 771 5.52 -18.28 -13.26
C GLN A 771 4.40 -18.30 -12.22
N LYS A 772 3.18 -17.94 -12.65
CA LYS A 772 1.99 -17.95 -11.76
C LYS A 772 1.76 -19.32 -11.14
N GLU A 773 2.14 -20.39 -11.85
CA GLU A 773 2.00 -21.78 -11.42
C GLU A 773 2.89 -22.13 -10.22
N SER A 774 3.94 -21.34 -9.95
CA SER A 774 4.84 -21.55 -8.81
C SER A 774 4.25 -21.08 -7.48
N PHE A 775 3.26 -20.18 -7.52
CA PHE A 775 2.64 -19.60 -6.33
C PHE A 775 1.29 -20.26 -6.05
N ASN A 776 1.34 -21.42 -5.42
CA ASN A 776 0.15 -22.14 -4.99
C ASN A 776 -0.67 -21.27 -4.01
N GLY A 777 -1.98 -21.10 -4.26
CA GLY A 777 -2.87 -20.26 -3.45
C GLY A 777 -2.80 -18.75 -3.72
N PHE A 778 -1.86 -18.26 -4.54
CA PHE A 778 -1.91 -16.87 -5.02
C PHE A 778 -2.96 -16.72 -6.11
N ASP A 779 -3.80 -15.71 -5.96
CA ASP A 779 -4.83 -15.42 -6.95
C ASP A 779 -4.38 -14.37 -7.98
N PHE A 780 -3.99 -14.85 -9.17
CA PHE A 780 -3.60 -14.01 -10.30
C PHE A 780 -4.77 -13.47 -11.12
N SER A 781 -6.01 -13.82 -10.79
CA SER A 781 -7.18 -13.33 -11.50
C SER A 781 -7.63 -11.95 -11.00
N SER A 782 -7.21 -11.55 -9.80
CA SER A 782 -7.87 -10.48 -9.07
C SER A 782 -6.94 -9.69 -8.11
N VAL A 783 -6.11 -10.34 -7.32
CA VAL A 783 -5.15 -9.68 -6.41
C VAL A 783 -3.80 -9.52 -7.03
N TRP A 784 -3.28 -10.59 -7.61
CA TRP A 784 -1.96 -10.59 -8.18
C TRP A 784 -2.09 -10.41 -9.69
N CYS A 785 -1.13 -9.72 -10.28
CA CYS A 785 -0.90 -9.76 -11.70
C CYS A 785 0.57 -10.04 -11.95
N LEU A 786 0.81 -10.71 -13.06
CA LEU A 786 2.14 -10.95 -13.59
C LEU A 786 2.23 -10.08 -14.84
N ASP A 787 2.93 -8.96 -14.72
CA ASP A 787 3.31 -8.19 -15.90
C ASP A 787 4.61 -8.77 -16.44
N THR A 788 4.49 -9.68 -17.40
CA THR A 788 5.66 -10.28 -18.07
C THR A 788 6.35 -9.32 -19.04
N SER A 789 5.82 -8.09 -19.19
CA SER A 789 6.43 -6.98 -19.93
C SER A 789 7.05 -5.90 -19.04
N SER A 790 6.88 -6.00 -17.71
CA SER A 790 7.58 -5.20 -16.70
C SER A 790 9.03 -5.69 -16.55
N ASP A 791 9.93 -4.78 -16.19
CA ASP A 791 11.31 -5.12 -15.85
C ASP A 791 11.37 -6.07 -14.62
N TYR A 792 10.34 -6.05 -13.76
CA TYR A 792 10.08 -6.98 -12.63
C TYR A 792 8.90 -7.94 -12.94
N PRO A 793 9.15 -9.15 -13.46
CA PRO A 793 8.09 -10.09 -13.80
C PRO A 793 7.66 -10.95 -12.60
N TYR A 794 7.62 -10.42 -11.38
CA TYR A 794 7.10 -11.13 -10.21
C TYR A 794 5.62 -10.76 -9.96
N PRO A 795 4.88 -11.53 -9.16
CA PRO A 795 3.50 -11.20 -8.83
C PRO A 795 3.42 -9.84 -8.15
N THR A 796 2.82 -8.85 -8.78
CA THR A 796 2.53 -7.54 -8.17
C THR A 796 1.06 -7.43 -7.83
N LEU A 797 0.72 -6.56 -6.89
CA LEU A 797 -0.68 -6.34 -6.54
C LEU A 797 -1.39 -5.58 -7.66
N ARG A 798 -2.37 -6.24 -8.27
CA ARG A 798 -3.18 -5.77 -9.40
C ARG A 798 -3.82 -4.41 -9.16
N LEU A 799 -4.22 -4.13 -7.92
CA LEU A 799 -4.73 -2.84 -7.47
C LEU A 799 -3.81 -1.68 -7.87
N PHE A 800 -2.49 -1.89 -7.84
CA PHE A 800 -1.49 -0.88 -8.17
C PHE A 800 -1.00 -0.94 -9.62
N ALA A 801 -1.15 -2.09 -10.29
CA ALA A 801 -0.66 -2.32 -11.64
C ALA A 801 -1.65 -1.94 -12.75
N ASN A 802 -2.96 -1.94 -12.48
CA ASN A 802 -3.97 -1.60 -13.48
C ASN A 802 -5.26 -1.04 -12.83
N PRO A 803 -5.33 0.29 -12.59
CA PRO A 803 -6.44 0.92 -11.88
C PRO A 803 -7.78 0.93 -12.65
N GLU A 804 -7.82 0.44 -13.90
CA GLU A 804 -9.04 0.41 -14.73
C GLU A 804 -9.85 -0.90 -14.67
N ASN A 805 -9.41 -1.92 -13.94
CA ASN A 805 -10.20 -3.14 -13.77
C ASN A 805 -11.12 -3.03 -12.54
N ALA A 806 -12.41 -2.81 -12.81
CA ALA A 806 -13.58 -2.87 -11.91
C ALA A 806 -13.25 -2.60 -10.43
N ALA A 807 -13.34 -1.32 -10.04
CA ALA A 807 -13.10 -0.85 -8.68
C ALA A 807 -13.75 -1.79 -7.64
N LEU A 808 -12.92 -2.55 -6.94
CA LEU A 808 -13.32 -3.21 -5.71
C LEU A 808 -13.81 -2.11 -4.77
N TRP A 809 -14.99 -2.33 -4.18
CA TRP A 809 -15.56 -1.37 -3.26
C TRP A 809 -14.58 -1.06 -2.13
N ASP A 810 -14.33 0.20 -1.84
CA ASP A 810 -13.40 0.64 -0.79
C ASP A 810 -14.09 0.98 0.54
N GLY A 811 -15.39 0.71 0.63
CA GLY A 811 -16.26 1.10 1.75
C GLY A 811 -17.01 2.42 1.54
N SER A 812 -16.73 3.16 0.46
CA SER A 812 -17.30 4.49 0.27
C SER A 812 -18.73 4.51 -0.22
N ILE A 813 -19.37 5.68 -0.08
CA ILE A 813 -20.75 5.95 -0.48
C ILE A 813 -20.78 7.00 -1.58
N ALA A 814 -21.57 6.77 -2.62
CA ALA A 814 -21.75 7.72 -3.70
C ALA A 814 -22.63 8.91 -3.29
N SER A 815 -22.42 10.08 -3.92
CA SER A 815 -23.25 11.26 -3.70
C SER A 815 -24.63 11.19 -4.37
N GLY A 816 -24.85 10.20 -5.24
CA GLY A 816 -26.12 9.98 -5.94
C GLY A 816 -26.09 8.72 -6.82
N PHE A 817 -27.28 8.26 -7.24
CA PHE A 817 -27.44 7.15 -8.18
C PHE A 817 -27.04 7.54 -9.61
N ALA A 818 -26.75 6.55 -10.47
CA ALA A 818 -26.33 6.79 -11.87
C ALA A 818 -27.42 7.42 -12.76
N GLY A 819 -28.65 7.53 -12.25
CA GLY A 819 -29.80 8.13 -12.93
C GLY A 819 -31.11 7.45 -12.53
N GLY A 820 -32.19 7.83 -13.23
CA GLY A 820 -33.55 7.35 -12.97
C GLY A 820 -34.30 8.18 -11.93
N SER A 821 -35.63 8.12 -11.97
CA SER A 821 -36.51 8.83 -11.04
C SER A 821 -37.07 7.95 -9.92
N GLY A 822 -36.65 6.68 -9.86
CA GLY A 822 -37.17 5.70 -8.90
C GLY A 822 -38.59 5.18 -9.21
N THR A 823 -39.11 5.43 -10.40
CA THR A 823 -40.45 4.94 -10.81
C THR A 823 -40.32 3.60 -11.53
N LYS A 824 -41.38 2.78 -11.57
CA LYS A 824 -41.37 1.49 -12.28
C LYS A 824 -40.84 1.55 -13.73
N PRO A 825 -41.22 2.53 -14.59
CA PRO A 825 -40.66 2.64 -15.93
C PRO A 825 -39.27 3.31 -15.99
N ASP A 826 -38.84 3.97 -14.91
CA ASP A 826 -37.56 4.69 -14.82
C ASP A 826 -36.94 4.49 -13.41
N PRO A 827 -36.46 3.27 -13.11
CA PRO A 827 -35.92 2.92 -11.79
C PRO A 827 -34.60 3.63 -11.52
N TYR A 828 -34.24 3.82 -10.25
CA TYR A 828 -32.91 4.28 -9.88
C TYR A 828 -31.86 3.26 -10.35
N ARG A 829 -30.88 3.75 -11.11
CA ARG A 829 -29.84 2.94 -11.73
C ARG A 829 -28.64 2.83 -10.80
N ILE A 830 -28.26 1.60 -10.48
CA ILE A 830 -27.10 1.27 -9.66
C ILE A 830 -26.05 0.61 -10.56
N GLU A 831 -24.92 1.29 -10.70
CA GLU A 831 -23.78 0.89 -11.52
C GLU A 831 -22.53 0.59 -10.69
N THR A 832 -22.48 0.98 -9.41
CA THR A 832 -21.29 0.77 -8.57
C THR A 832 -21.65 0.35 -7.15
N ALA A 833 -20.69 -0.20 -6.40
CA ALA A 833 -20.88 -0.61 -5.02
C ALA A 833 -21.16 0.59 -4.09
N GLU A 834 -20.58 1.76 -4.37
CA GLU A 834 -20.79 2.98 -3.60
C GLU A 834 -22.23 3.50 -3.74
N GLN A 835 -22.85 3.28 -4.90
CA GLN A 835 -24.26 3.60 -5.13
C GLN A 835 -25.20 2.62 -4.41
N LEU A 836 -24.79 1.35 -4.29
CA LEU A 836 -25.53 0.38 -3.49
C LEU A 836 -25.37 0.69 -1.98
N ALA A 837 -24.20 1.13 -1.55
CA ALA A 837 -23.95 1.61 -0.18
C ALA A 837 -24.75 2.88 0.15
N LEU A 838 -24.96 3.78 -0.83
CA LEU A 838 -25.87 4.93 -0.69
C LEU A 838 -27.30 4.49 -0.37
N LEU A 839 -27.81 3.46 -1.04
CA LEU A 839 -29.14 2.91 -0.74
C LEU A 839 -29.21 2.42 0.72
N SER A 840 -28.22 1.66 1.17
CA SER A 840 -28.15 1.19 2.56
C SER A 840 -28.18 2.35 3.56
N TYR A 841 -27.36 3.37 3.30
CA TYR A 841 -27.26 4.56 4.14
C TYR A 841 -28.57 5.35 4.20
N ASN A 842 -29.24 5.57 3.07
CA ASN A 842 -30.49 6.32 3.04
C ASN A 842 -31.61 5.61 3.82
N VAL A 843 -31.73 4.29 3.66
CA VAL A 843 -32.71 3.48 4.41
C VAL A 843 -32.42 3.52 5.91
N LYS A 844 -31.15 3.41 6.30
CA LYS A 844 -30.72 3.54 7.71
C LYS A 844 -31.08 4.91 8.31
N ASN A 845 -31.15 5.96 7.49
CA ASN A 845 -31.52 7.31 7.89
C ASN A 845 -33.03 7.62 7.74
N GLY A 846 -33.87 6.60 7.51
CA GLY A 846 -35.32 6.70 7.51
C GLY A 846 -35.97 6.88 6.13
N GLU A 847 -35.20 6.87 5.04
CA GLU A 847 -35.77 6.82 3.68
C GLU A 847 -36.16 5.38 3.31
N LEU A 848 -37.39 5.00 3.60
CA LEU A 848 -37.87 3.61 3.43
C LEU A 848 -38.10 3.19 1.98
N TYR A 849 -38.12 4.13 1.03
CA TYR A 849 -38.32 3.87 -0.40
C TYR A 849 -39.60 3.10 -0.78
N ALA A 850 -40.71 3.34 -0.09
CA ALA A 850 -42.01 2.77 -0.45
C ALA A 850 -42.37 3.09 -1.92
N ASP A 851 -42.84 2.07 -2.66
CA ASP A 851 -43.21 2.15 -4.09
C ASP A 851 -42.09 2.68 -5.02
N THR A 852 -40.82 2.61 -4.58
CA THR A 852 -39.66 3.06 -5.35
C THR A 852 -38.92 1.87 -5.96
N TYR A 853 -38.41 2.02 -7.18
CA TYR A 853 -37.80 0.96 -7.96
C TYR A 853 -36.31 1.20 -8.17
N PHE A 854 -35.50 0.16 -7.95
CA PHE A 854 -34.05 0.14 -8.12
C PHE A 854 -33.68 -0.95 -9.11
N LYS A 855 -32.67 -0.69 -9.94
CA LYS A 855 -32.21 -1.62 -10.96
C LYS A 855 -30.68 -1.63 -11.03
N LEU A 856 -30.08 -2.82 -10.88
CA LEU A 856 -28.67 -3.02 -11.20
C LEU A 856 -28.46 -2.89 -12.71
N CYS A 857 -27.39 -2.23 -13.10
CA CYS A 857 -27.01 -2.03 -14.50
C CYS A 857 -25.69 -2.72 -14.87
N ARG A 858 -25.01 -3.32 -13.89
CA ARG A 858 -23.81 -4.14 -14.04
C ARG A 858 -23.60 -4.99 -12.79
N ASP A 859 -22.70 -5.96 -12.90
CA ASP A 859 -22.24 -6.75 -11.76
C ASP A 859 -21.45 -5.86 -10.77
N ILE A 860 -21.54 -6.18 -9.48
CA ILE A 860 -20.92 -5.46 -8.38
C ILE A 860 -20.03 -6.43 -7.59
N SER A 861 -18.81 -6.01 -7.26
CA SER A 861 -17.90 -6.77 -6.38
C SER A 861 -17.57 -5.93 -5.15
N PHE A 862 -18.04 -6.37 -3.98
CA PHE A 862 -17.73 -5.73 -2.69
C PHE A 862 -16.33 -6.08 -2.22
N ASN A 863 -16.01 -7.35 -2.33
CA ASN A 863 -14.71 -7.89 -2.00
C ASN A 863 -14.29 -8.85 -3.10
N ASP A 864 -13.00 -9.07 -3.15
CA ASP A 864 -12.41 -9.92 -4.14
C ASP A 864 -12.35 -11.36 -3.64
N THR A 865 -13.30 -12.17 -4.09
CA THR A 865 -13.56 -13.51 -3.53
C THR A 865 -12.71 -14.60 -4.14
N LYS A 866 -11.91 -14.26 -5.14
CA LYS A 866 -11.03 -15.23 -5.81
C LYS A 866 -9.72 -15.40 -5.01
N ILE A 867 -9.48 -14.53 -4.04
CA ILE A 867 -8.39 -14.58 -3.07
C ILE A 867 -8.70 -15.64 -2.01
N SER A 868 -7.78 -16.57 -1.76
CA SER A 868 -7.89 -17.47 -0.61
C SER A 868 -7.74 -16.66 0.69
N GLY A 869 -8.64 -16.86 1.67
CA GLY A 869 -8.69 -16.07 2.91
C GLY A 869 -9.09 -14.59 2.73
N TRP A 870 -9.83 -14.23 1.68
CA TRP A 870 -10.29 -12.86 1.42
C TRP A 870 -11.06 -12.20 2.59
N THR A 871 -11.66 -13.03 3.45
CA THR A 871 -12.41 -12.67 4.67
C THR A 871 -11.58 -11.95 5.72
N PHE A 872 -10.25 -12.06 5.71
CA PHE A 872 -9.39 -11.34 6.67
C PHE A 872 -9.18 -9.87 6.31
N THR A 873 -9.47 -9.48 5.07
CA THR A 873 -9.12 -8.17 4.49
C THR A 873 -10.35 -7.45 3.94
N ALA A 874 -11.49 -8.15 3.95
CA ALA A 874 -12.76 -7.73 3.41
C ALA A 874 -13.28 -6.43 4.03
N ASN A 875 -13.89 -5.59 3.20
CA ASN A 875 -14.74 -4.49 3.64
C ASN A 875 -16.04 -5.06 4.22
N HIS A 876 -16.47 -4.51 5.36
CA HIS A 876 -17.69 -4.97 6.00
C HIS A 876 -18.88 -4.27 5.37
N TRP A 877 -19.85 -5.07 4.96
CA TRP A 877 -21.11 -4.60 4.44
C TRP A 877 -22.05 -4.23 5.59
N THR A 878 -22.70 -3.07 5.47
CA THR A 878 -23.85 -2.73 6.31
C THR A 878 -25.14 -3.11 5.58
N PRO A 879 -25.95 -4.04 6.12
CA PRO A 879 -27.20 -4.47 5.48
C PRO A 879 -28.17 -3.32 5.20
N ILE A 880 -28.85 -3.38 4.05
CA ILE A 880 -29.90 -2.42 3.70
C ILE A 880 -31.11 -2.65 4.60
N GLY A 881 -31.44 -1.65 5.41
CA GLY A 881 -32.55 -1.72 6.36
C GLY A 881 -32.13 -2.24 7.73
N THR A 882 -31.30 -1.45 8.43
CA THR A 882 -30.81 -1.72 9.79
C THR A 882 -31.34 -0.68 10.79
N GLY A 883 -31.82 -1.12 11.96
CA GLY A 883 -32.30 -0.21 13.02
C GLY A 883 -32.39 -0.89 14.39
N GLU A 884 -32.23 -0.10 15.46
CA GLU A 884 -32.40 -0.57 16.84
C GLU A 884 -33.88 -0.88 17.13
N TYR A 885 -34.13 -2.03 17.76
CA TYR A 885 -35.46 -2.45 18.18
C TYR A 885 -36.04 -1.55 19.28
N VAL A 886 -37.06 -0.74 18.97
CA VAL A 886 -37.82 0.03 19.97
C VAL A 886 -39.17 -0.64 20.24
N TYR A 887 -39.34 -1.13 21.48
CA TYR A 887 -40.60 -1.69 21.96
C TYR A 887 -41.66 -0.61 22.15
N LYS A 888 -42.79 -0.71 21.43
CA LYS A 888 -43.97 0.15 21.65
C LYS A 888 -45.18 -0.67 22.04
N SER A 889 -45.94 -0.23 23.03
CA SER A 889 -47.19 -0.90 23.43
C SER A 889 -48.30 -0.66 22.40
N VAL A 890 -49.07 -1.70 22.09
CA VAL A 890 -50.23 -1.59 21.21
C VAL A 890 -51.33 -0.79 21.93
N PRO A 891 -51.87 0.29 21.35
CA PRO A 891 -52.82 1.17 22.02
C PRO A 891 -54.18 0.52 22.35
N THR A 892 -54.54 -0.58 21.68
CA THR A 892 -55.76 -1.35 21.94
C THR A 892 -55.45 -2.76 22.44
N PRO A 893 -56.01 -3.22 23.57
CA PRO A 893 -55.84 -4.59 24.05
C PRO A 893 -56.36 -5.59 23.03
N ILE A 894 -55.56 -6.61 22.69
CA ILE A 894 -55.93 -7.69 21.77
C ILE A 894 -56.85 -8.67 22.51
N ARG A 895 -58.11 -8.79 22.06
CA ARG A 895 -59.18 -9.53 22.77
C ARG A 895 -59.82 -10.67 21.97
N SER A 896 -59.47 -10.82 20.69
CA SER A 896 -59.91 -11.93 19.84
C SER A 896 -58.89 -12.21 18.73
N PHE A 897 -59.03 -13.36 18.03
CA PHE A 897 -58.23 -13.65 16.82
C PHE A 897 -58.47 -12.61 15.71
N SER A 898 -59.68 -12.05 15.62
CA SER A 898 -59.99 -10.96 14.70
C SER A 898 -59.26 -9.66 15.07
N ASP A 899 -59.13 -9.35 16.37
CA ASP A 899 -58.36 -8.20 16.85
C ASP A 899 -56.86 -8.40 16.59
N PHE A 900 -56.35 -9.63 16.75
CA PHE A 900 -54.98 -9.99 16.40
C PHE A 900 -54.71 -9.85 14.90
N GLN A 901 -55.60 -10.36 14.04
CA GLN A 901 -55.49 -10.18 12.58
C GLN A 901 -55.56 -8.70 12.19
N THR A 902 -56.38 -7.90 12.86
CA THR A 902 -56.51 -6.45 12.60
C THR A 902 -55.28 -5.69 13.09
N ALA A 903 -54.77 -5.99 14.28
CA ALA A 903 -53.55 -5.42 14.83
C ALA A 903 -52.33 -5.82 13.99
N ARG A 904 -52.26 -7.07 13.50
CA ARG A 904 -51.21 -7.55 12.59
C ARG A 904 -51.26 -6.89 11.21
N ARG A 905 -52.45 -6.49 10.73
CA ARG A 905 -52.58 -5.63 9.53
C ARG A 905 -52.18 -4.18 9.77
N THR A 906 -52.06 -3.77 11.04
CA THR A 906 -51.76 -2.39 11.43
C THR A 906 -50.30 -2.22 11.87
N TYR A 907 -49.70 -3.24 12.48
CA TYR A 907 -48.33 -3.27 12.97
C TYR A 907 -47.60 -4.49 12.39
N SER A 908 -46.50 -4.27 11.67
CA SER A 908 -45.79 -5.30 10.90
C SER A 908 -45.00 -6.31 11.72
N THR A 909 -44.72 -6.00 12.99
CA THR A 909 -44.01 -6.87 13.93
C THR A 909 -44.74 -6.85 15.28
N LEU A 910 -45.73 -7.73 15.45
CA LEU A 910 -46.58 -7.78 16.65
C LEU A 910 -46.20 -8.94 17.57
N TYR A 911 -45.84 -8.63 18.82
CA TYR A 911 -45.43 -9.58 19.86
C TYR A 911 -46.39 -9.52 21.05
N VAL A 912 -46.81 -10.68 21.56
CA VAL A 912 -47.71 -10.81 22.71
C VAL A 912 -46.99 -11.58 23.80
N TYR A 913 -46.84 -10.99 25.01
CA TYR A 913 -46.12 -11.63 26.12
C TYR A 913 -47.03 -12.60 26.89
N ASP A 914 -46.53 -13.82 27.14
CA ASP A 914 -46.96 -14.71 28.22
C ASP A 914 -45.77 -14.93 29.18
N SER A 915 -46.03 -15.19 30.46
CA SER A 915 -45.18 -14.79 31.60
C SER A 915 -43.77 -15.36 31.67
N ASP A 916 -43.35 -16.34 30.86
CA ASP A 916 -42.08 -17.04 31.09
C ASP A 916 -41.26 -17.42 29.85
N ASN A 917 -41.59 -16.94 28.63
CA ASN A 917 -40.70 -17.09 27.47
C ASN A 917 -41.07 -16.14 26.32
N MET A 918 -40.08 -15.57 25.62
CA MET A 918 -40.27 -14.91 24.32
C MET A 918 -40.68 -15.98 23.29
N SER A 919 -41.96 -16.30 23.24
CA SER A 919 -42.54 -17.21 22.26
C SER A 919 -43.69 -16.51 21.56
N TYR A 920 -43.90 -16.83 20.29
CA TYR A 920 -45.14 -16.59 19.55
C TYR A 920 -46.26 -17.45 20.20
N SER A 921 -46.66 -17.17 21.45
CA SER A 921 -47.58 -18.03 22.18
C SER A 921 -49.04 -17.68 21.87
N SER A 922 -49.68 -18.67 21.25
CA SER A 922 -51.04 -19.18 21.50
C SER A 922 -52.22 -18.20 21.58
N VAL A 923 -53.08 -18.31 20.57
CA VAL A 923 -54.41 -17.68 20.45
C VAL A 923 -55.47 -18.25 21.44
N TYR A 924 -55.12 -19.01 22.48
CA TYR A 924 -56.12 -19.80 23.23
C TYR A 924 -56.15 -19.71 24.78
N SER A 925 -55.55 -18.70 25.43
CA SER A 925 -55.82 -18.41 26.85
C SER A 925 -56.45 -17.02 27.06
N TYR A 926 -57.67 -16.83 26.57
CA TYR A 926 -58.46 -15.62 26.84
C TYR A 926 -59.02 -15.59 28.28
N GLN A 927 -58.15 -15.40 29.29
CA GLN A 927 -58.60 -14.99 30.64
C GLN A 927 -57.72 -13.95 31.37
N SER A 928 -56.60 -13.47 30.82
CA SER A 928 -55.77 -12.43 31.45
C SER A 928 -55.39 -11.29 30.50
N GLN A 929 -55.32 -10.06 31.04
CA GLN A 929 -54.87 -8.87 30.32
C GLN A 929 -53.39 -9.02 29.92
N HIS A 930 -53.11 -9.29 28.65
CA HIS A 930 -51.74 -9.32 28.13
C HIS A 930 -51.37 -7.97 27.51
N SER A 931 -50.13 -7.54 27.77
CA SER A 931 -49.52 -6.37 27.13
C SER A 931 -48.96 -6.80 25.77
N ALA A 932 -49.54 -6.29 24.69
CA ALA A 932 -49.01 -6.48 23.35
C ALA A 932 -48.03 -5.36 23.02
N TYR A 933 -46.87 -5.71 22.46
CA TYR A 933 -45.87 -4.76 22.01
C TYR A 933 -45.58 -5.00 20.53
N TYR A 934 -45.25 -3.94 19.80
CA TYR A 934 -44.80 -4.03 18.43
C TYR A 934 -43.45 -3.34 18.29
N TYR A 935 -42.63 -3.82 17.36
CA TYR A 935 -41.40 -3.12 17.01
C TYR A 935 -41.78 -1.98 16.07
N SER A 936 -41.36 -0.76 16.37
CA SER A 936 -41.37 0.29 15.33
C SER A 936 -40.02 0.26 14.64
N GLU A 937 -39.89 -0.56 13.60
CA GLU A 937 -38.71 -0.58 12.75
C GLU A 937 -38.77 0.64 11.84
N GLN A 938 -38.07 1.71 12.24
CA GLN A 938 -38.11 2.98 11.51
C GLN A 938 -37.33 2.94 10.19
N ASN A 939 -36.65 1.83 9.88
CA ASN A 939 -35.65 1.71 8.81
C ASN A 939 -35.86 0.47 7.91
N ALA A 940 -37.09 -0.02 7.72
CA ALA A 940 -37.35 -1.11 6.78
C ALA A 940 -37.15 -0.67 5.33
N PHE A 941 -36.53 -1.51 4.49
CA PHE A 941 -36.56 -1.29 3.04
C PHE A 941 -37.91 -1.71 2.46
N ARG A 942 -38.64 -0.77 1.86
CA ARG A 942 -39.97 -0.96 1.27
C ARG A 942 -40.00 -0.77 -0.25
N GLY A 943 -38.83 -0.81 -0.88
CA GLY A 943 -38.67 -0.65 -2.32
C GLY A 943 -38.67 -1.97 -3.09
N HIS A 944 -38.56 -1.83 -4.42
CA HIS A 944 -38.46 -2.94 -5.37
C HIS A 944 -37.07 -2.97 -5.98
N PHE A 945 -36.30 -4.01 -5.69
CA PHE A 945 -34.93 -4.19 -6.16
C PHE A 945 -34.88 -5.25 -7.26
N ASP A 946 -34.50 -4.85 -8.47
CA ASP A 946 -34.29 -5.73 -9.61
C ASP A 946 -32.79 -5.84 -9.93
N GLY A 947 -32.24 -7.04 -9.76
CA GLY A 947 -30.86 -7.34 -10.13
C GLY A 947 -30.64 -7.40 -11.65
N ASP A 948 -31.69 -7.46 -12.47
CA ASP A 948 -31.61 -7.58 -13.94
C ASP A 948 -30.74 -8.75 -14.45
N GLY A 949 -30.52 -9.77 -13.61
CA GLY A 949 -29.63 -10.90 -13.90
C GLY A 949 -28.15 -10.66 -13.55
N HIS A 950 -27.82 -9.53 -12.91
CA HIS A 950 -26.47 -9.20 -12.47
C HIS A 950 -26.07 -9.90 -11.16
N ILE A 951 -24.76 -9.95 -10.95
CA ILE A 951 -24.11 -10.60 -9.81
C ILE A 951 -23.63 -9.56 -8.79
N ILE A 952 -23.81 -9.84 -7.51
CA ILE A 952 -23.10 -9.19 -6.39
C ILE A 952 -22.13 -10.21 -5.80
N SER A 953 -20.83 -9.94 -5.79
CA SER A 953 -19.83 -10.86 -5.23
C SER A 953 -19.12 -10.30 -4.00
N GLY A 954 -18.68 -11.18 -3.09
CA GLY A 954 -17.82 -10.82 -1.97
C GLY A 954 -18.50 -10.08 -0.85
N LEU A 955 -19.76 -10.44 -0.59
CA LEU A 955 -20.48 -9.88 0.54
C LEU A 955 -19.86 -10.38 1.86
N PHE A 956 -19.23 -9.50 2.64
CA PHE A 956 -18.70 -9.83 3.97
C PHE A 956 -19.38 -9.00 5.04
N SER A 957 -19.76 -9.61 6.17
CA SER A 957 -20.37 -8.87 7.29
C SER A 957 -20.08 -9.59 8.60
N GLU A 958 -19.73 -8.82 9.62
CA GLU A 958 -19.59 -9.32 11.00
C GLU A 958 -20.51 -8.54 11.95
N ALA A 959 -21.47 -9.22 12.60
CA ALA A 959 -22.40 -8.56 13.52
C ALA A 959 -21.90 -8.59 14.97
N THR A 960 -21.42 -7.44 15.43
CA THR A 960 -20.87 -7.24 16.78
C THR A 960 -21.88 -6.66 17.79
N SER A 961 -23.11 -6.33 17.35
CA SER A 961 -24.19 -5.82 18.22
C SER A 961 -25.49 -6.63 18.11
N SER A 962 -26.20 -6.75 19.23
CA SER A 962 -27.43 -7.53 19.31
C SER A 962 -28.61 -6.84 18.62
N GLY A 963 -29.38 -7.60 17.83
CA GLY A 963 -30.68 -7.16 17.32
C GLY A 963 -30.73 -6.59 15.90
N LEU A 964 -29.83 -7.02 15.01
CA LEU A 964 -29.84 -6.62 13.59
C LEU A 964 -30.17 -7.82 12.70
N GLY A 965 -30.87 -7.58 11.59
CA GLY A 965 -30.96 -8.54 10.49
C GLY A 965 -29.67 -8.53 9.69
N MET A 966 -29.07 -9.70 9.46
CA MET A 966 -27.83 -9.85 8.68
C MET A 966 -28.12 -10.35 7.27
N GLY A 967 -27.43 -9.77 6.29
CA GLY A 967 -27.56 -10.12 4.87
C GLY A 967 -27.17 -8.95 3.96
N LEU A 968 -27.40 -9.09 2.65
CA LEU A 968 -27.40 -7.94 1.75
C LEU A 968 -28.45 -6.92 2.22
N PHE A 969 -29.64 -7.42 2.58
CA PHE A 969 -30.70 -6.68 3.26
C PHE A 969 -30.81 -7.10 4.73
N GLY A 970 -30.99 -6.15 5.62
CA GLY A 970 -31.26 -6.41 7.04
C GLY A 970 -32.73 -6.72 7.25
N PHE A 971 -33.60 -5.78 6.87
CA PHE A 971 -35.05 -5.91 6.93
C PHE A 971 -35.73 -5.36 5.68
N VAL A 972 -36.59 -6.18 5.08
CA VAL A 972 -37.44 -5.82 3.94
C VAL A 972 -38.90 -6.01 4.31
N GLU A 973 -39.72 -5.00 4.01
CA GLU A 973 -41.14 -5.00 4.33
C GLU A 973 -41.95 -4.52 3.12
N ASN A 974 -42.92 -5.31 2.67
CA ASN A 974 -43.79 -4.96 1.53
C ASN A 974 -43.02 -4.53 0.27
N GLY A 975 -41.81 -5.08 0.10
CA GLY A 975 -40.91 -4.83 -1.01
C GLY A 975 -40.73 -6.06 -1.90
N SER A 976 -39.84 -5.96 -2.89
CA SER A 976 -39.47 -7.13 -3.71
C SER A 976 -37.98 -7.16 -4.02
N ILE A 977 -37.41 -8.38 -4.10
CA ILE A 977 -36.04 -8.62 -4.57
C ILE A 977 -36.12 -9.65 -5.69
N GLN A 978 -35.62 -9.33 -6.88
CA GLN A 978 -35.70 -10.24 -8.02
C GLN A 978 -34.45 -10.25 -8.90
N ASN A 979 -34.25 -11.35 -9.63
CA ASN A 979 -33.22 -11.50 -10.67
C ASN A 979 -31.80 -11.19 -10.19
N LEU A 980 -31.42 -11.68 -9.00
CA LEU A 980 -30.17 -11.32 -8.35
C LEU A 980 -29.38 -12.55 -7.91
N THR A 981 -28.09 -12.58 -8.25
CA THR A 981 -27.17 -13.61 -7.75
C THR A 981 -26.19 -12.97 -6.78
N VAL A 982 -26.07 -13.51 -5.56
CA VAL A 982 -25.04 -13.11 -4.58
C VAL A 982 -24.01 -14.23 -4.43
N THR A 983 -22.77 -14.03 -4.84
CA THR A 983 -21.75 -15.08 -4.81
C THR A 983 -20.66 -14.84 -3.78
N ALA A 984 -20.11 -15.94 -3.25
CA ALA A 984 -19.03 -15.94 -2.29
C ALA A 984 -19.24 -14.92 -1.16
N ALA A 985 -20.40 -15.01 -0.52
CA ALA A 985 -20.69 -14.29 0.71
C ALA A 985 -20.02 -14.98 1.90
N ASN A 986 -19.64 -14.24 2.93
CA ASN A 986 -19.19 -14.79 4.21
C ASN A 986 -19.71 -13.89 5.35
N LEU A 987 -20.72 -14.38 6.08
CA LEU A 987 -21.41 -13.63 7.11
C LEU A 987 -21.26 -14.32 8.46
N PHE A 988 -20.81 -13.59 9.48
CA PHE A 988 -20.58 -14.14 10.82
C PHE A 988 -21.17 -13.28 11.94
N ALA A 989 -21.94 -13.86 12.85
CA ALA A 989 -22.48 -13.18 14.02
C ALA A 989 -21.66 -13.49 15.28
N SER A 990 -20.91 -12.51 15.81
CA SER A 990 -20.10 -12.67 17.05
C SER A 990 -20.89 -12.33 18.33
N SER A 991 -22.00 -11.61 18.23
CA SER A 991 -22.93 -11.33 19.33
C SER A 991 -24.34 -11.86 19.00
N HIS A 992 -25.23 -11.96 20.01
CA HIS A 992 -26.59 -12.49 19.85
C HIS A 992 -27.40 -11.66 18.82
N SER A 993 -27.32 -12.05 17.55
CA SER A 993 -28.03 -11.45 16.43
C SER A 993 -29.34 -12.20 16.20
N SER A 994 -30.40 -11.48 15.80
CA SER A 994 -31.74 -12.07 15.76
C SER A 994 -31.93 -12.96 14.52
N PHE A 995 -31.56 -12.50 13.32
CA PHE A 995 -31.89 -13.18 12.07
C PHE A 995 -30.78 -13.03 11.04
N GLY A 996 -30.36 -14.11 10.39
CA GLY A 996 -29.33 -14.06 9.35
C GLY A 996 -29.73 -14.80 8.08
N GLY A 997 -29.62 -14.12 6.94
CA GLY A 997 -29.65 -14.76 5.63
C GLY A 997 -28.86 -13.99 4.60
N ILE A 998 -28.15 -14.66 3.68
CA ILE A 998 -27.23 -13.99 2.75
C ILE A 998 -27.96 -12.93 1.92
N LEU A 999 -29.18 -13.24 1.48
CA LEU A 999 -30.01 -12.27 0.78
C LEU A 999 -30.67 -11.29 1.75
N ALA A 1000 -31.34 -11.79 2.79
CA ALA A 1000 -32.00 -10.94 3.77
C ALA A 1000 -32.05 -11.54 5.19
N GLY A 1001 -31.85 -10.71 6.21
CA GLY A 1001 -32.05 -11.12 7.60
C GLY A 1001 -33.53 -11.38 7.92
N HIS A 1002 -34.38 -10.39 7.64
CA HIS A 1002 -35.81 -10.41 7.95
C HIS A 1002 -36.64 -9.94 6.74
N CYS A 1003 -37.71 -10.64 6.42
CA CYS A 1003 -38.63 -10.32 5.32
C CYS A 1003 -40.09 -10.46 5.75
N VAL A 1004 -40.88 -9.41 5.57
CA VAL A 1004 -42.32 -9.36 5.88
C VAL A 1004 -43.09 -8.89 4.65
N GLU A 1005 -44.04 -9.70 4.19
CA GLU A 1005 -44.85 -9.39 2.98
C GLU A 1005 -43.99 -9.11 1.73
N THR A 1006 -42.80 -9.73 1.69
CA THR A 1006 -41.80 -9.53 0.63
C THR A 1006 -41.95 -10.57 -0.48
N VAL A 1007 -41.76 -10.15 -1.72
CA VAL A 1007 -41.66 -11.06 -2.88
C VAL A 1007 -40.18 -11.26 -3.24
N ILE A 1008 -39.72 -12.51 -3.19
CA ILE A 1008 -38.36 -12.90 -3.64
C ILE A 1008 -38.50 -13.85 -4.82
N GLU A 1009 -37.91 -13.51 -5.97
CA GLU A 1009 -38.05 -14.29 -7.20
C GLU A 1009 -36.75 -14.34 -8.01
N ARG A 1010 -36.33 -15.52 -8.47
CA ARG A 1010 -35.11 -15.69 -9.30
C ARG A 1010 -33.84 -15.16 -8.61
N CYS A 1011 -33.64 -15.54 -7.35
CA CYS A 1011 -32.43 -15.20 -6.60
C CYS A 1011 -31.56 -16.42 -6.29
N SER A 1012 -30.24 -16.27 -6.38
CA SER A 1012 -29.29 -17.35 -6.06
C SER A 1012 -28.22 -16.85 -5.11
N VAL A 1013 -27.83 -17.65 -4.12
CA VAL A 1013 -26.76 -17.30 -3.18
C VAL A 1013 -25.71 -18.40 -3.04
N SER A 1014 -24.43 -18.02 -2.85
CA SER A 1014 -23.33 -18.93 -2.52
C SER A 1014 -22.36 -18.32 -1.49
N GLY A 1015 -21.56 -19.15 -0.82
CA GLY A 1015 -20.65 -18.74 0.24
C GLY A 1015 -20.96 -19.40 1.59
N SER A 1016 -20.96 -18.63 2.68
CA SER A 1016 -21.27 -19.12 4.02
C SER A 1016 -21.96 -18.08 4.92
N ILE A 1017 -22.78 -18.56 5.84
CA ILE A 1017 -23.36 -17.78 6.95
C ILE A 1017 -23.32 -18.58 8.25
N GLY A 1018 -22.93 -17.96 9.36
CA GLY A 1018 -23.01 -18.58 10.67
C GLY A 1018 -22.76 -17.66 11.86
N GLY A 1019 -22.54 -18.27 13.03
CA GLY A 1019 -22.31 -17.58 14.32
C GLY A 1019 -23.51 -17.64 15.27
N ASN A 1020 -23.58 -16.71 16.21
CA ASN A 1020 -24.59 -16.63 17.26
C ASN A 1020 -25.91 -15.99 16.79
N LEU A 1021 -26.62 -16.71 15.92
CA LEU A 1021 -27.92 -16.32 15.36
C LEU A 1021 -29.08 -17.05 16.04
N ALA A 1022 -30.24 -16.43 16.19
CA ALA A 1022 -31.45 -17.20 16.58
C ALA A 1022 -31.97 -18.04 15.40
N TYR A 1023 -31.99 -17.46 14.21
CA TYR A 1023 -32.42 -18.13 12.98
C TYR A 1023 -31.47 -17.81 11.83
N ALA A 1024 -30.96 -18.83 11.16
CA ALA A 1024 -30.07 -18.71 10.01
C ALA A 1024 -30.66 -19.42 8.78
N GLY A 1025 -30.80 -18.69 7.68
CA GLY A 1025 -31.18 -19.25 6.38
C GLY A 1025 -30.12 -18.96 5.33
N GLY A 1026 -29.96 -19.81 4.32
CA GLY A 1026 -29.09 -19.48 3.19
C GLY A 1026 -29.54 -18.21 2.48
N LEU A 1027 -30.83 -18.11 2.16
CA LEU A 1027 -31.44 -16.91 1.58
C LEU A 1027 -31.95 -15.94 2.66
N VAL A 1028 -32.83 -16.43 3.55
CA VAL A 1028 -33.57 -15.57 4.50
C VAL A 1028 -33.53 -16.10 5.92
N GLY A 1029 -33.17 -15.27 6.90
CA GLY A 1029 -33.22 -15.65 8.32
C GLY A 1029 -34.65 -15.89 8.81
N TYR A 1030 -35.49 -14.85 8.73
CA TYR A 1030 -36.90 -14.88 9.11
C TYR A 1030 -37.81 -14.43 7.95
N PHE A 1031 -38.76 -15.27 7.55
CA PHE A 1031 -39.68 -15.02 6.45
C PHE A 1031 -41.14 -15.05 6.93
N SER A 1032 -41.92 -14.02 6.62
CA SER A 1032 -43.32 -13.91 7.06
C SER A 1032 -44.23 -13.38 5.96
N ASN A 1033 -45.30 -14.14 5.66
CA ASN A 1033 -46.37 -13.77 4.73
C ASN A 1033 -45.88 -13.37 3.32
N GLY A 1034 -44.69 -13.81 2.93
CA GLY A 1034 -44.06 -13.52 1.65
C GLY A 1034 -44.19 -14.68 0.66
N SER A 1035 -43.71 -14.46 -0.56
CA SER A 1035 -43.53 -15.51 -1.57
C SER A 1035 -42.07 -15.61 -2.01
N LEU A 1036 -41.51 -16.81 -1.95
CA LEU A 1036 -40.16 -17.14 -2.43
C LEU A 1036 -40.30 -18.08 -3.63
N SER A 1037 -39.78 -17.70 -4.79
CA SER A 1037 -39.89 -18.54 -5.98
C SER A 1037 -38.65 -18.54 -6.87
N PHE A 1038 -38.44 -19.65 -7.60
CA PHE A 1038 -37.34 -19.79 -8.58
C PHE A 1038 -35.95 -19.45 -8.02
N SER A 1039 -35.71 -19.75 -6.75
CA SER A 1039 -34.53 -19.26 -6.01
C SER A 1039 -33.78 -20.40 -5.34
N CYS A 1040 -32.47 -20.26 -5.16
CA CYS A 1040 -31.64 -21.34 -4.64
C CYS A 1040 -30.51 -20.90 -3.69
N ASN A 1041 -30.10 -21.84 -2.84
CA ASN A 1041 -28.95 -21.71 -1.96
C ASN A 1041 -27.87 -22.73 -2.32
N HIS A 1042 -26.65 -22.25 -2.51
CA HIS A 1042 -25.42 -23.06 -2.61
C HIS A 1042 -24.49 -22.81 -1.42
N ALA A 1043 -24.84 -21.92 -0.49
CA ALA A 1043 -24.00 -21.53 0.64
C ALA A 1043 -24.10 -22.49 1.83
N ALA A 1044 -23.03 -22.60 2.62
CA ALA A 1044 -23.10 -23.25 3.94
C ALA A 1044 -23.84 -22.39 4.96
N VAL A 1045 -24.71 -23.01 5.75
CA VAL A 1045 -25.48 -22.41 6.84
C VAL A 1045 -25.10 -23.13 8.13
N LEU A 1046 -24.32 -22.46 8.99
CA LEU A 1046 -23.76 -23.03 10.22
C LEU A 1046 -24.34 -22.35 11.47
N GLY A 1047 -24.96 -23.11 12.36
CA GLY A 1047 -25.61 -22.61 13.57
C GLY A 1047 -24.99 -23.13 14.88
N ASN A 1048 -25.04 -22.32 15.94
CA ASN A 1048 -24.52 -22.69 17.26
C ASN A 1048 -25.52 -23.52 18.06
N ALA A 1049 -25.27 -23.68 19.37
CA ALA A 1049 -26.12 -24.49 20.23
C ALA A 1049 -27.60 -24.05 20.25
N SER A 1050 -27.89 -22.78 19.94
CA SER A 1050 -29.24 -22.20 19.95
C SER A 1050 -29.78 -21.80 18.58
N THR A 1051 -28.98 -21.90 17.52
CA THR A 1051 -29.38 -21.44 16.19
C THR A 1051 -30.20 -22.48 15.44
N VAL A 1052 -31.42 -22.10 15.04
CA VAL A 1052 -32.22 -22.88 14.10
C VAL A 1052 -31.74 -22.58 12.67
N THR A 1053 -31.37 -23.60 11.91
CA THR A 1053 -30.79 -23.45 10.57
C THR A 1053 -31.67 -24.02 9.47
N GLY A 1054 -31.76 -23.32 8.35
CA GLY A 1054 -32.45 -23.78 7.13
C GLY A 1054 -31.65 -23.48 5.87
N GLY A 1055 -31.62 -24.41 4.91
CA GLY A 1055 -30.87 -24.18 3.66
C GLY A 1055 -31.38 -22.97 2.85
N LEU A 1056 -32.69 -22.72 2.84
CA LEU A 1056 -33.27 -21.51 2.25
C LEU A 1056 -33.69 -20.51 3.32
N ILE A 1057 -34.51 -20.97 4.28
CA ILE A 1057 -35.15 -20.11 5.29
C ILE A 1057 -34.89 -20.66 6.69
N GLY A 1058 -34.38 -19.84 7.61
CA GLY A 1058 -34.21 -20.25 9.01
C GLY A 1058 -35.56 -20.49 9.70
N TYR A 1059 -36.43 -19.48 9.66
CA TYR A 1059 -37.77 -19.52 10.25
C TYR A 1059 -38.83 -18.95 9.30
N ASP A 1060 -39.84 -19.75 8.97
CA ASP A 1060 -40.93 -19.36 8.09
C ASP A 1060 -42.28 -19.26 8.82
N VAL A 1061 -43.07 -18.23 8.48
CA VAL A 1061 -44.45 -18.07 8.95
C VAL A 1061 -45.37 -17.66 7.79
N PHE A 1062 -46.27 -18.55 7.38
CA PHE A 1062 -47.18 -18.35 6.23
C PHE A 1062 -46.46 -18.09 4.89
N GLY A 1063 -45.24 -18.58 4.72
CA GLY A 1063 -44.52 -18.45 3.47
C GLY A 1063 -45.12 -19.33 2.36
N LYS A 1064 -45.04 -18.81 1.13
CA LYS A 1064 -45.30 -19.58 -0.10
C LYS A 1064 -43.99 -19.77 -0.84
N ILE A 1065 -43.43 -20.98 -0.76
CA ILE A 1065 -42.14 -21.31 -1.34
C ILE A 1065 -42.37 -22.26 -2.53
N SER A 1066 -41.92 -21.88 -3.72
CA SER A 1066 -42.15 -22.67 -4.93
C SER A 1066 -40.96 -22.68 -5.89
N SER A 1067 -40.63 -23.83 -6.48
CA SER A 1067 -39.54 -23.92 -7.47
C SER A 1067 -38.19 -23.46 -6.89
N CYS A 1068 -37.86 -23.93 -5.69
CA CYS A 1068 -36.64 -23.54 -4.97
C CYS A 1068 -35.80 -24.74 -4.55
N PHE A 1069 -34.49 -24.56 -4.40
CA PHE A 1069 -33.62 -25.67 -4.01
C PHE A 1069 -32.39 -25.28 -3.20
N ASN A 1070 -31.91 -26.22 -2.40
CA ASN A 1070 -30.68 -26.11 -1.63
C ASN A 1070 -29.66 -27.16 -2.08
N THR A 1071 -28.42 -26.77 -2.34
CA THR A 1071 -27.28 -27.67 -2.49
C THR A 1071 -26.20 -27.44 -1.43
N GLY A 1072 -26.27 -26.31 -0.71
CA GLY A 1072 -25.32 -25.94 0.33
C GLY A 1072 -25.48 -26.75 1.62
N LEU A 1073 -24.42 -26.76 2.44
CA LEU A 1073 -24.39 -27.45 3.71
C LEU A 1073 -25.31 -26.80 4.75
N VAL A 1074 -26.07 -27.59 5.53
CA VAL A 1074 -26.89 -27.06 6.63
C VAL A 1074 -26.55 -27.79 7.93
N ALA A 1075 -26.05 -27.05 8.91
CA ALA A 1075 -25.52 -27.60 10.15
C ALA A 1075 -25.97 -26.77 11.36
N SER A 1076 -26.43 -27.42 12.42
CA SER A 1076 -26.62 -26.81 13.74
C SER A 1076 -25.99 -27.71 14.81
N MET A 1077 -25.26 -27.15 15.78
CA MET A 1077 -24.55 -27.96 16.77
C MET A 1077 -25.47 -28.63 17.79
N GLN A 1078 -26.46 -27.89 18.30
CA GLN A 1078 -27.37 -28.38 19.35
C GLN A 1078 -28.86 -28.05 19.12
N SER A 1079 -29.24 -27.56 17.94
CA SER A 1079 -30.62 -27.14 17.66
C SER A 1079 -31.20 -27.83 16.42
N LYS A 1080 -32.25 -27.23 15.86
CA LYS A 1080 -33.06 -27.73 14.74
C LYS A 1080 -32.43 -27.33 13.40
N SER A 1081 -32.46 -28.26 12.45
CA SER A 1081 -31.89 -28.06 11.12
C SER A 1081 -32.81 -28.62 10.03
N GLY A 1082 -33.03 -27.86 8.97
CA GLY A 1082 -33.80 -28.30 7.80
C GLY A 1082 -33.08 -28.02 6.48
N GLY A 1083 -33.08 -28.99 5.56
CA GLY A 1083 -32.42 -28.80 4.25
C GLY A 1083 -32.97 -27.65 3.42
N LEU A 1084 -34.24 -27.27 3.60
CA LEU A 1084 -34.85 -26.08 3.01
C LEU A 1084 -35.30 -25.09 4.09
N ILE A 1085 -36.03 -25.54 5.11
CA ILE A 1085 -36.59 -24.67 6.15
C ILE A 1085 -36.24 -25.20 7.55
N GLY A 1086 -35.65 -24.38 8.41
CA GLY A 1086 -35.31 -24.78 9.78
C GLY A 1086 -36.55 -25.05 10.61
N SER A 1087 -37.43 -24.05 10.76
CA SER A 1087 -38.74 -24.20 11.41
C SER A 1087 -39.83 -23.48 10.62
N ALA A 1088 -40.96 -24.16 10.41
CA ALA A 1088 -42.00 -23.78 9.46
C ALA A 1088 -43.36 -23.66 10.15
N TRP A 1089 -44.01 -22.51 10.04
CA TRP A 1089 -45.33 -22.24 10.61
C TRP A 1089 -46.35 -21.94 9.50
N TYR A 1090 -47.32 -22.83 9.29
CA TYR A 1090 -48.39 -22.66 8.28
C TYR A 1090 -47.87 -22.50 6.82
N THR A 1091 -46.74 -23.14 6.52
CA THR A 1091 -45.98 -22.99 5.26
C THR A 1091 -46.57 -23.76 4.08
N THR A 1092 -46.39 -23.26 2.86
CA THR A 1092 -46.58 -24.03 1.62
C THR A 1092 -45.25 -24.17 0.88
N LEU A 1093 -44.87 -25.41 0.55
CA LEU A 1093 -43.69 -25.76 -0.23
C LEU A 1093 -44.13 -26.53 -1.48
N THR A 1094 -43.75 -26.08 -2.66
CA THR A 1094 -44.17 -26.71 -3.93
C THR A 1094 -43.02 -26.78 -4.93
N ASP A 1095 -42.82 -27.92 -5.59
CA ASP A 1095 -41.77 -28.10 -6.59
C ASP A 1095 -40.36 -27.72 -6.07
N CYS A 1096 -39.96 -28.20 -4.88
CA CYS A 1096 -38.69 -27.82 -4.25
C CYS A 1096 -37.80 -29.02 -3.93
N TYR A 1097 -36.48 -28.85 -3.88
CA TYR A 1097 -35.59 -29.97 -3.56
C TYR A 1097 -34.34 -29.61 -2.76
N ASN A 1098 -33.86 -30.57 -1.98
CA ASN A 1098 -32.60 -30.47 -1.25
C ASN A 1098 -31.58 -31.51 -1.72
N ARG A 1099 -30.38 -31.07 -2.10
CA ARG A 1099 -29.20 -31.90 -2.38
C ARG A 1099 -28.12 -31.75 -1.30
N GLY A 1100 -28.14 -30.64 -0.56
CA GLY A 1100 -27.16 -30.36 0.50
C GLY A 1100 -27.30 -31.29 1.70
N HIS A 1101 -26.19 -31.58 2.36
CA HIS A 1101 -26.18 -32.38 3.59
C HIS A 1101 -26.79 -31.58 4.75
N VAL A 1102 -27.57 -32.27 5.59
CA VAL A 1102 -28.29 -31.65 6.72
C VAL A 1102 -27.90 -32.32 8.00
N MET A 1103 -27.64 -31.52 9.02
CA MET A 1103 -27.08 -31.98 10.27
C MET A 1103 -27.58 -31.20 11.48
N GLY A 1104 -27.86 -31.93 12.56
CA GLY A 1104 -28.27 -31.34 13.83
C GLY A 1104 -28.47 -32.38 14.93
N SER A 1105 -29.09 -31.97 16.03
CA SER A 1105 -29.20 -32.81 17.23
C SER A 1105 -30.59 -32.90 17.86
N GLU A 1106 -31.49 -31.94 17.60
CA GLU A 1106 -32.83 -31.90 18.21
C GLU A 1106 -33.92 -32.34 17.23
N SER A 1107 -34.12 -31.60 16.14
CA SER A 1107 -35.04 -31.97 15.05
C SER A 1107 -34.36 -31.68 13.72
N VAL A 1108 -33.98 -32.76 13.03
CA VAL A 1108 -33.26 -32.69 11.77
C VAL A 1108 -34.12 -33.29 10.67
N GLY A 1109 -34.45 -32.50 9.66
CA GLY A 1109 -35.22 -32.96 8.51
C GLY A 1109 -34.54 -32.64 7.21
N SER A 1110 -34.56 -33.59 6.27
CA SER A 1110 -33.89 -33.39 4.97
C SER A 1110 -34.53 -32.29 4.11
N LEU A 1111 -35.80 -31.93 4.37
CA LEU A 1111 -36.44 -30.72 3.83
C LEU A 1111 -36.80 -29.70 4.92
N ILE A 1112 -37.49 -30.13 5.99
CA ILE A 1112 -37.92 -29.21 7.06
C ILE A 1112 -37.50 -29.74 8.44
N GLY A 1113 -36.84 -28.91 9.25
CA GLY A 1113 -36.43 -29.32 10.60
C GLY A 1113 -37.63 -29.54 11.53
N GLU A 1114 -38.49 -28.53 11.66
CA GLU A 1114 -39.72 -28.58 12.48
C GLU A 1114 -40.90 -27.94 11.73
N VAL A 1115 -42.08 -28.58 11.80
CA VAL A 1115 -43.36 -28.01 11.38
C VAL A 1115 -44.21 -27.71 12.61
N ARG A 1116 -44.75 -26.48 12.67
CA ARG A 1116 -45.79 -26.08 13.63
C ARG A 1116 -47.02 -25.56 12.90
N ALA A 1117 -48.13 -26.28 13.02
CA ALA A 1117 -49.36 -25.93 12.31
C ALA A 1117 -50.60 -26.12 13.18
N MET A 1118 -51.77 -25.79 12.63
CA MET A 1118 -53.06 -26.10 13.22
C MET A 1118 -53.91 -26.86 12.19
N PRO A 1119 -54.86 -27.71 12.59
CA PRO A 1119 -55.67 -28.50 11.64
C PRO A 1119 -56.44 -27.69 10.60
N HIS A 1120 -56.76 -26.42 10.89
CA HIS A 1120 -57.47 -25.52 9.96
C HIS A 1120 -56.53 -24.67 9.08
N ALA A 1121 -55.21 -24.81 9.27
CA ALA A 1121 -54.16 -24.19 8.47
C ALA A 1121 -52.93 -25.14 8.45
N PRO A 1122 -53.03 -26.32 7.80
CA PRO A 1122 -51.93 -27.26 7.76
C PRO A 1122 -50.77 -26.74 6.91
N ALA A 1123 -49.55 -27.16 7.23
CA ALA A 1123 -48.43 -27.02 6.30
C ALA A 1123 -48.66 -27.91 5.08
N THR A 1124 -48.20 -27.52 3.89
CA THR A 1124 -48.39 -28.30 2.66
C THR A 1124 -47.07 -28.45 1.92
N LEU A 1125 -46.68 -29.69 1.61
CA LEU A 1125 -45.53 -30.02 0.77
C LEU A 1125 -46.05 -30.75 -0.47
N THR A 1126 -45.74 -30.25 -1.66
CA THR A 1126 -46.17 -30.86 -2.92
C THR A 1126 -45.02 -30.93 -3.91
N ASN A 1127 -44.80 -32.09 -4.53
CA ASN A 1127 -43.77 -32.30 -5.55
C ASN A 1127 -42.36 -31.92 -5.07
N CYS A 1128 -41.96 -32.38 -3.88
CA CYS A 1128 -40.66 -32.05 -3.32
C CYS A 1128 -39.78 -33.29 -3.17
N TYR A 1129 -38.45 -33.15 -3.20
CA TYR A 1129 -37.59 -34.29 -2.90
C TYR A 1129 -36.27 -33.91 -2.22
N SER A 1130 -35.67 -34.86 -1.49
CA SER A 1130 -34.30 -34.70 -0.96
C SER A 1130 -33.37 -35.81 -1.40
N SER A 1131 -32.19 -35.47 -1.91
CA SER A 1131 -31.07 -36.40 -2.12
C SER A 1131 -29.90 -36.18 -1.17
N GLY A 1132 -29.94 -35.15 -0.33
CA GLY A 1132 -28.91 -34.86 0.67
C GLY A 1132 -28.99 -35.79 1.87
N THR A 1133 -27.83 -36.20 2.40
CA THR A 1133 -27.72 -37.07 3.58
C THR A 1133 -28.07 -36.31 4.85
N VAL A 1134 -28.75 -36.97 5.79
CA VAL A 1134 -29.01 -36.47 7.13
C VAL A 1134 -28.03 -37.13 8.11
N LEU A 1135 -27.24 -36.34 8.85
CA LEU A 1135 -26.33 -36.86 9.88
C LEU A 1135 -26.75 -36.35 11.27
N TRP A 1136 -26.86 -37.25 12.24
CA TRP A 1136 -27.25 -36.94 13.62
C TRP A 1136 -26.03 -36.85 14.53
N ASN A 1137 -25.96 -35.84 15.41
CA ASN A 1137 -24.91 -35.81 16.43
C ASN A 1137 -25.11 -36.96 17.45
N THR A 1138 -24.03 -37.59 17.88
CA THR A 1138 -24.07 -38.85 18.66
C THR A 1138 -24.52 -38.70 20.12
N ARG A 1139 -25.15 -37.59 20.52
CA ARG A 1139 -25.61 -37.34 21.91
C ARG A 1139 -27.12 -37.42 22.14
N SER A 1140 -27.94 -37.69 21.13
CA SER A 1140 -29.34 -38.08 21.35
C SER A 1140 -29.79 -39.10 20.31
N ALA A 1141 -29.75 -40.36 20.71
CA ALA A 1141 -30.22 -41.48 19.92
C ALA A 1141 -31.76 -41.46 19.85
N SER A 1142 -32.31 -40.90 18.76
CA SER A 1142 -33.50 -41.40 18.05
C SER A 1142 -33.88 -40.42 16.93
N GLY A 1143 -33.49 -40.70 15.69
CA GLY A 1143 -33.93 -39.92 14.54
C GLY A 1143 -33.65 -40.69 13.26
N SER A 1144 -34.71 -41.07 12.56
CA SER A 1144 -34.65 -41.77 11.28
C SER A 1144 -34.50 -40.77 10.13
N ASP A 1145 -34.15 -41.25 8.92
CA ASP A 1145 -34.05 -40.47 7.67
C ASP A 1145 -35.39 -39.81 7.29
N CYS A 1146 -35.75 -38.77 8.03
CA CYS A 1146 -37.06 -38.14 7.94
C CYS A 1146 -36.95 -36.87 7.10
N VAL A 1147 -37.86 -36.73 6.13
CA VAL A 1147 -37.99 -35.51 5.32
C VAL A 1147 -38.42 -34.30 6.18
N ILE A 1148 -39.15 -34.56 7.26
CA ILE A 1148 -39.53 -33.60 8.28
C ILE A 1148 -39.04 -34.08 9.64
N GLY A 1149 -38.22 -33.29 10.34
CA GLY A 1149 -37.59 -33.71 11.60
C GLY A 1149 -38.59 -33.84 12.75
N SER A 1150 -39.54 -32.91 12.86
CA SER A 1150 -40.66 -33.00 13.81
C SER A 1150 -41.91 -32.25 13.33
N VAL A 1151 -43.09 -32.73 13.73
CA VAL A 1151 -44.39 -32.08 13.46
C VAL A 1151 -45.11 -31.90 14.78
N SER A 1152 -45.55 -30.68 15.09
CA SER A 1152 -46.27 -30.37 16.32
C SER A 1152 -47.38 -29.35 16.12
N ALA A 1153 -48.38 -29.39 17.00
CA ALA A 1153 -49.45 -28.40 17.02
C ALA A 1153 -48.96 -27.08 17.62
N ALA A 1154 -49.37 -25.94 17.07
CA ALA A 1154 -48.99 -24.62 17.56
C ALA A 1154 -49.65 -24.20 18.92
N SER A 1155 -50.18 -25.14 19.72
CA SER A 1155 -50.90 -24.87 20.99
C SER A 1155 -50.50 -25.80 22.14
N SER A 1156 -50.50 -25.29 23.38
CA SER A 1156 -50.14 -26.01 24.62
C SER A 1156 -51.33 -26.59 25.43
N SER A 1157 -52.57 -26.55 24.92
CA SER A 1157 -53.72 -27.09 25.66
C SER A 1157 -53.83 -28.61 25.48
N ALA A 1158 -53.65 -29.35 26.57
CA ALA A 1158 -53.49 -30.80 26.68
C ALA A 1158 -54.75 -31.66 26.39
N ASP A 1159 -55.79 -31.14 25.72
CA ASP A 1159 -57.07 -31.85 25.65
C ASP A 1159 -57.31 -32.67 24.36
N GLU A 1160 -56.52 -32.49 23.30
CA GLU A 1160 -56.44 -33.42 22.16
C GLU A 1160 -55.18 -33.13 21.35
N VAL A 1161 -54.24 -34.08 21.25
CA VAL A 1161 -53.07 -33.98 20.36
C VAL A 1161 -53.58 -34.23 18.94
N PRO A 1162 -53.58 -33.24 18.03
CA PRO A 1162 -54.03 -33.46 16.66
C PRO A 1162 -53.13 -34.49 15.97
N ASP A 1163 -53.71 -35.30 15.08
CA ASP A 1163 -52.92 -36.22 14.27
C ASP A 1163 -51.88 -35.42 13.46
N PRO A 1164 -50.59 -35.77 13.48
CA PRO A 1164 -49.57 -35.14 12.64
C PRO A 1164 -49.97 -35.03 11.15
N ALA A 1165 -50.77 -35.97 10.64
CA ALA A 1165 -51.29 -35.94 9.28
C ALA A 1165 -52.28 -34.79 9.01
N ASP A 1166 -52.99 -34.30 10.03
CA ASP A 1166 -53.88 -33.14 9.95
C ASP A 1166 -53.12 -31.81 10.06
N LEU A 1167 -51.85 -31.86 10.49
CA LEU A 1167 -50.99 -30.69 10.65
C LEU A 1167 -50.09 -30.44 9.44
N CYS A 1168 -49.76 -31.50 8.69
CA CYS A 1168 -48.90 -31.43 7.52
C CYS A 1168 -49.40 -32.34 6.39
N HIS A 1169 -49.80 -31.72 5.28
CA HIS A 1169 -50.22 -32.43 4.07
C HIS A 1169 -49.03 -32.62 3.13
N VAL A 1170 -48.72 -33.87 2.79
CA VAL A 1170 -47.65 -34.25 1.87
C VAL A 1170 -48.24 -34.89 0.61
N ASN A 1171 -47.77 -34.47 -0.57
CA ASN A 1171 -48.20 -35.06 -1.85
C ASN A 1171 -47.03 -35.08 -2.83
N GLY A 1172 -46.65 -36.26 -3.34
CA GLY A 1172 -45.50 -36.38 -4.24
C GLY A 1172 -44.20 -35.91 -3.58
N VAL A 1173 -43.91 -36.38 -2.36
CA VAL A 1173 -42.69 -36.02 -1.63
C VAL A 1173 -41.77 -37.25 -1.53
N TYR A 1174 -40.51 -37.10 -1.94
CA TYR A 1174 -39.57 -38.22 -2.10
C TYR A 1174 -38.23 -38.00 -1.39
N TYR A 1175 -37.52 -39.07 -1.04
CA TYR A 1175 -36.14 -38.96 -0.54
C TYR A 1175 -35.24 -40.12 -0.99
N LEU A 1176 -33.93 -39.88 -1.06
CA LEU A 1176 -32.94 -40.89 -1.44
C LEU A 1176 -32.72 -41.86 -0.28
N ASP A 1177 -33.07 -43.13 -0.49
CA ASP A 1177 -32.87 -44.20 0.49
C ASP A 1177 -31.41 -44.70 0.44
N THR A 1178 -30.64 -44.39 1.49
CA THR A 1178 -29.21 -44.75 1.59
C THR A 1178 -28.93 -45.95 2.49
N GLU A 1179 -29.84 -46.31 3.40
CA GLU A 1179 -29.75 -47.49 4.26
C GLU A 1179 -31.12 -48.17 4.40
N ALA A 1180 -31.18 -49.49 4.14
CA ALA A 1180 -32.40 -50.28 4.02
C ALA A 1180 -33.24 -50.46 5.30
N GLU A 1181 -33.13 -49.58 6.30
CA GLU A 1181 -33.98 -49.53 7.49
C GLU A 1181 -34.97 -48.37 7.38
N THR A 1182 -36.05 -48.58 6.64
CA THR A 1182 -37.19 -47.67 6.55
C THR A 1182 -37.75 -47.38 7.95
N SER A 1183 -37.80 -46.12 8.36
CA SER A 1183 -38.64 -45.76 9.51
C SER A 1183 -40.10 -45.72 9.09
N ALA A 1184 -40.96 -46.34 9.89
CA ALA A 1184 -42.39 -46.41 9.63
C ALA A 1184 -43.11 -45.05 9.76
N ASP A 1185 -42.40 -44.01 10.22
CA ASP A 1185 -42.94 -42.69 10.59
C ASP A 1185 -42.57 -41.57 9.60
N CYS A 1186 -41.83 -41.87 8.51
CA CYS A 1186 -41.53 -40.87 7.48
C CYS A 1186 -42.74 -40.66 6.56
N VAL A 1187 -43.24 -39.42 6.51
CA VAL A 1187 -44.37 -39.00 5.66
C VAL A 1187 -44.02 -38.92 4.16
N ALA A 1188 -42.75 -39.09 3.77
CA ALA A 1188 -42.29 -39.07 2.38
C ALA A 1188 -41.98 -40.48 1.84
N LEU A 1189 -41.94 -40.63 0.51
CA LEU A 1189 -41.71 -41.91 -0.14
C LEU A 1189 -40.20 -42.13 -0.44
N PRO A 1190 -39.58 -43.23 0.01
CA PRO A 1190 -38.20 -43.55 -0.34
C PRO A 1190 -38.07 -43.92 -1.83
N LEU A 1191 -36.98 -43.50 -2.46
CA LEU A 1191 -36.54 -43.96 -3.78
C LEU A 1191 -35.08 -44.42 -3.71
N THR A 1192 -34.76 -45.55 -4.35
CA THR A 1192 -33.37 -45.99 -4.52
C THR A 1192 -32.60 -45.08 -5.48
N LYS A 1193 -31.27 -45.19 -5.49
CA LYS A 1193 -30.42 -44.49 -6.47
C LYS A 1193 -30.88 -44.74 -7.91
N GLU A 1194 -31.27 -45.96 -8.27
CA GLU A 1194 -31.75 -46.31 -9.61
C GLU A 1194 -33.12 -45.70 -9.90
N GLN A 1195 -34.02 -45.66 -8.92
CA GLN A 1195 -35.35 -45.07 -9.09
C GLN A 1195 -35.27 -43.55 -9.25
N MET A 1196 -34.35 -42.90 -8.54
CA MET A 1196 -34.07 -41.46 -8.68
C MET A 1196 -33.59 -41.07 -10.10
N LEU A 1197 -33.05 -42.02 -10.90
CA LEU A 1197 -32.60 -41.79 -12.29
C LEU A 1197 -33.74 -41.83 -13.32
N SER A 1198 -34.98 -42.09 -12.90
CA SER A 1198 -36.11 -42.28 -13.81
C SER A 1198 -37.23 -41.29 -13.52
N ALA A 1199 -37.57 -40.44 -14.49
CA ALA A 1199 -38.67 -39.48 -14.38
C ALA A 1199 -40.01 -40.15 -14.00
N ASP A 1200 -40.25 -41.38 -14.47
CA ASP A 1200 -41.45 -42.16 -14.16
C ASP A 1200 -41.60 -42.51 -12.67
N SER A 1201 -40.53 -42.40 -11.87
CA SER A 1201 -40.55 -42.67 -10.42
C SER A 1201 -41.16 -41.53 -9.60
N PHE A 1202 -41.29 -40.33 -10.17
CA PHE A 1202 -41.75 -39.12 -9.47
C PHE A 1202 -43.19 -38.80 -9.85
N ALA A 1203 -44.15 -39.47 -9.20
CA ALA A 1203 -45.56 -39.23 -9.45
C ALA A 1203 -45.97 -37.81 -9.01
N GLY A 1204 -46.63 -37.07 -9.91
CA GLY A 1204 -47.09 -35.69 -9.67
C GLY A 1204 -46.14 -34.60 -10.18
N PHE A 1205 -44.91 -34.95 -10.55
CA PHE A 1205 -43.94 -34.02 -11.13
C PHE A 1205 -44.25 -33.76 -12.62
N ASP A 1206 -44.25 -32.49 -13.02
CA ASP A 1206 -44.42 -32.10 -14.43
C ASP A 1206 -43.07 -31.96 -15.15
N PHE A 1207 -42.62 -33.05 -15.78
CA PHE A 1207 -41.41 -33.06 -16.61
C PHE A 1207 -41.57 -32.36 -17.97
N THR A 1208 -42.75 -31.81 -18.29
CA THR A 1208 -42.94 -31.04 -19.53
C THR A 1208 -42.57 -29.59 -19.35
N SER A 1209 -42.95 -28.97 -18.23
CA SER A 1209 -42.79 -27.53 -18.01
C SER A 1209 -42.03 -27.13 -16.74
N VAL A 1210 -41.96 -27.99 -15.72
CA VAL A 1210 -41.36 -27.65 -14.42
C VAL A 1210 -40.04 -28.39 -14.16
N TRP A 1211 -39.98 -29.68 -14.48
CA TRP A 1211 -38.84 -30.54 -14.18
C TRP A 1211 -38.16 -31.08 -15.45
N GLU A 1212 -36.87 -31.38 -15.36
CA GLU A 1212 -36.12 -32.21 -16.32
C GLU A 1212 -35.21 -33.17 -15.56
N MET A 1213 -34.77 -34.26 -16.22
CA MET A 1213 -33.73 -35.11 -15.64
C MET A 1213 -32.37 -34.44 -15.85
N GLY A 1214 -31.51 -34.45 -14.84
CA GLY A 1214 -30.15 -33.90 -14.96
C GLY A 1214 -29.33 -34.65 -16.00
N GLU A 1215 -28.64 -33.91 -16.88
CA GLU A 1215 -27.73 -34.44 -17.91
C GLU A 1215 -26.33 -33.76 -17.88
N THR A 1216 -26.15 -32.75 -17.02
CA THR A 1216 -24.94 -31.91 -16.91
C THR A 1216 -24.22 -32.18 -15.58
N ASP A 1217 -22.89 -32.14 -15.57
CA ASP A 1217 -22.03 -32.21 -14.36
C ASP A 1217 -22.16 -33.46 -13.47
N GLY A 1218 -22.68 -34.55 -14.03
CA GLY A 1218 -22.70 -35.86 -13.37
C GLY A 1218 -23.80 -36.05 -12.31
N TYR A 1219 -24.68 -35.07 -12.10
CA TYR A 1219 -25.91 -35.24 -11.32
C TYR A 1219 -27.07 -35.64 -12.25
N LEU A 1220 -27.69 -36.78 -11.95
CA LEU A 1220 -28.60 -37.48 -12.86
C LEU A 1220 -30.06 -37.56 -12.34
N TYR A 1221 -30.37 -36.84 -11.26
CA TYR A 1221 -31.72 -36.81 -10.66
C TYR A 1221 -32.53 -35.61 -11.18
N PRO A 1222 -33.86 -35.52 -10.93
CA PRO A 1222 -34.67 -34.42 -11.43
C PRO A 1222 -34.17 -33.04 -10.98
N ILE A 1223 -34.10 -32.08 -11.89
CA ILE A 1223 -33.77 -30.68 -11.62
C ILE A 1223 -34.88 -29.77 -12.16
N LEU A 1224 -35.00 -28.56 -11.63
CA LEU A 1224 -36.00 -27.59 -12.10
C LEU A 1224 -35.57 -27.03 -13.46
N LYS A 1225 -36.50 -26.97 -14.41
CA LYS A 1225 -36.31 -26.30 -15.71
C LYS A 1225 -36.14 -24.79 -15.47
N THR A 1226 -34.96 -24.26 -15.80
CA THR A 1226 -34.65 -22.85 -15.54
C THR A 1226 -35.18 -21.95 -16.67
N PRO A 1227 -35.85 -20.82 -16.37
CA PRO A 1227 -36.29 -19.86 -17.39
C PRO A 1227 -35.16 -19.10 -18.11
N THR A 1228 -33.94 -19.13 -17.56
CA THR A 1228 -32.76 -18.36 -18.02
C THR A 1228 -31.46 -19.08 -17.60
N ASN A 1229 -30.44 -19.05 -18.47
CA ASN A 1229 -29.12 -19.73 -18.35
C ASN A 1229 -28.29 -19.42 -17.06
N HIS A 1230 -28.76 -18.58 -16.13
CA HIS A 1230 -28.02 -18.16 -14.93
C HIS A 1230 -28.30 -18.98 -13.66
N LEU A 1231 -29.29 -19.87 -13.70
CA LEU A 1231 -29.64 -20.77 -12.59
C LEU A 1231 -29.11 -22.21 -12.80
N SER A 1232 -28.29 -22.43 -13.84
CA SER A 1232 -27.74 -23.75 -14.14
C SER A 1232 -26.72 -24.17 -13.09
N ASP A 1233 -26.78 -25.44 -12.69
CA ASP A 1233 -25.85 -26.22 -11.84
C ASP A 1233 -24.39 -26.28 -12.40
N GLN A 1234 -24.00 -25.37 -13.30
CA GLN A 1234 -22.74 -25.41 -14.07
C GLN A 1234 -21.47 -25.18 -13.25
N ASN A 1235 -21.61 -24.84 -11.97
CA ASN A 1235 -20.52 -24.82 -11.01
C ASN A 1235 -20.73 -25.93 -9.96
N GLY A 1236 -21.12 -27.12 -10.41
CA GLY A 1236 -21.38 -28.34 -9.63
C GLY A 1236 -20.18 -28.88 -8.85
N ASP A 1237 -19.39 -28.01 -8.26
CA ASP A 1237 -18.53 -28.26 -7.13
C ASP A 1237 -18.76 -27.10 -6.14
N GLY A 1238 -19.71 -27.30 -5.23
CA GLY A 1238 -19.76 -26.59 -3.95
C GLY A 1238 -18.52 -26.92 -3.10
N VAL A 1239 -17.32 -26.81 -3.67
CA VAL A 1239 -16.07 -26.64 -2.96
C VAL A 1239 -16.17 -25.24 -2.38
N ILE A 1240 -16.91 -25.13 -1.28
CA ILE A 1240 -16.44 -24.22 -0.25
C ILE A 1240 -15.02 -24.69 0.01
N ASP A 1241 -14.06 -23.79 -0.15
CA ASP A 1241 -12.68 -24.10 0.17
C ASP A 1241 -12.70 -24.72 1.57
N LEU A 1242 -12.16 -25.93 1.71
CA LEU A 1242 -12.08 -26.59 3.02
C LEU A 1242 -11.43 -25.63 4.02
N LEU A 1243 -10.52 -24.78 3.55
CA LEU A 1243 -9.92 -23.69 4.30
C LEU A 1243 -10.94 -22.65 4.80
N ASP A 1244 -11.89 -22.19 3.97
CA ASP A 1244 -12.92 -21.22 4.36
C ASP A 1244 -13.90 -21.82 5.40
N LEU A 1245 -14.23 -23.10 5.26
CA LEU A 1245 -15.04 -23.84 6.24
C LEU A 1245 -14.28 -24.07 7.56
N LEU A 1246 -13.00 -24.44 7.48
CA LEU A 1246 -12.11 -24.58 8.64
C LEU A 1246 -11.89 -23.25 9.35
N GLU A 1247 -11.74 -22.16 8.60
CA GLU A 1247 -11.58 -20.80 9.13
C GLU A 1247 -12.86 -20.36 9.84
N LEU A 1248 -14.03 -20.56 9.22
CA LEU A 1248 -15.31 -20.26 9.85
C LEU A 1248 -15.50 -21.09 11.12
N ALA A 1249 -15.16 -22.38 11.08
CA ALA A 1249 -15.18 -23.29 12.24
C ALA A 1249 -14.26 -22.82 13.39
N ILE A 1250 -13.05 -22.33 13.08
CA ILE A 1250 -12.11 -21.78 14.06
C ILE A 1250 -12.64 -20.47 14.66
N ARG A 1251 -13.09 -19.52 13.82
CA ARG A 1251 -13.71 -18.27 14.28
C ARG A 1251 -14.94 -18.53 15.15
N PHE A 1252 -15.69 -19.57 14.83
CA PHE A 1252 -16.86 -20.02 15.57
C PHE A 1252 -16.50 -20.56 16.97
N TYR A 1253 -15.40 -21.30 17.10
CA TYR A 1253 -14.87 -21.72 18.40
C TYR A 1253 -14.35 -20.55 19.23
N ASP A 1254 -13.63 -19.61 18.61
CA ASP A 1254 -13.08 -18.44 19.32
C ASP A 1254 -14.17 -17.46 19.80
N GLY A 1255 -15.32 -17.42 19.10
CA GLY A 1255 -16.43 -16.51 19.38
C GLY A 1255 -17.43 -16.99 20.44
N ASP A 1256 -17.43 -18.27 20.84
CA ASP A 1256 -18.40 -18.83 21.79
C ASP A 1256 -17.71 -19.60 22.92
N ALA A 1257 -17.58 -18.94 24.08
CA ALA A 1257 -16.96 -19.51 25.27
C ALA A 1257 -17.68 -20.74 25.86
N SER A 1258 -18.87 -21.11 25.35
CA SER A 1258 -19.58 -22.33 25.74
C SER A 1258 -19.11 -23.58 25.00
N LEU A 1259 -18.34 -23.43 23.92
CA LEU A 1259 -17.82 -24.53 23.10
C LEU A 1259 -16.52 -25.10 23.69
N THR A 1260 -16.37 -26.42 23.61
CA THR A 1260 -15.16 -27.13 24.04
C THR A 1260 -14.26 -27.50 22.86
N ALA A 1261 -12.98 -27.76 23.11
CA ALA A 1261 -12.05 -28.19 22.06
C ALA A 1261 -12.51 -29.49 21.36
N ASP A 1262 -13.24 -30.36 22.07
CA ASP A 1262 -13.84 -31.57 21.51
C ASP A 1262 -14.97 -31.24 20.53
N ASP A 1263 -15.72 -30.15 20.74
CA ASP A 1263 -16.77 -29.70 19.83
C ASP A 1263 -16.20 -29.13 18.53
N LEU A 1264 -15.06 -28.42 18.62
CA LEU A 1264 -14.32 -27.96 17.43
C LEU A 1264 -13.72 -29.13 16.66
N ILE A 1265 -13.11 -30.11 17.34
CA ILE A 1265 -12.56 -31.31 16.68
C ILE A 1265 -13.68 -32.08 15.99
N ALA A 1266 -14.83 -32.28 16.65
CA ALA A 1266 -15.98 -32.93 16.03
C ALA A 1266 -16.50 -32.15 14.81
N MET A 1267 -16.52 -30.81 14.86
CA MET A 1267 -16.89 -29.97 13.72
C MET A 1267 -15.89 -30.07 12.56
N ILE A 1268 -14.59 -30.10 12.85
CA ILE A 1268 -13.53 -30.24 11.84
C ILE A 1268 -13.56 -31.63 11.20
N GLU A 1269 -13.62 -32.69 12.01
CA GLU A 1269 -13.72 -34.08 11.51
C GLU A 1269 -14.94 -34.27 10.61
N TRP A 1270 -16.01 -33.53 10.90
CA TRP A 1270 -17.27 -33.56 10.18
C TRP A 1270 -17.27 -32.70 8.90
N ILE A 1271 -16.58 -31.56 8.88
CA ILE A 1271 -16.35 -30.76 7.66
C ILE A 1271 -15.44 -31.50 6.68
N VAL A 1272 -14.48 -32.29 7.20
CA VAL A 1272 -13.47 -33.00 6.41
C VAL A 1272 -13.99 -34.34 5.85
N GLY A 1273 -14.91 -35.00 6.54
CA GLY A 1273 -15.49 -36.30 6.15
C GLY A 1273 -16.68 -36.16 5.22
#